data_AF-A0A5N5V535-F1
#
_entry.id   AF-A0A5N5V535-F1
#
_cell.length_a   1.000
_cell.length_b   1.000
_cell.length_c   1.000
_cell.angle_alpha   90.00
_cell.angle_beta   90.00
_cell.angle_gamma   90.00
#
_symmetry.space_group_name_H-M   'P 1'
#
loop_
_entity.id
_entity.type
_entity.pdbx_description
1 polymer ?
#
loop_
_entity_poly.entity_id
_entity_poly.type
_entity_poly.pdbx_seq_one_letter_code
_entity_poly.pdbx_strand_id
1 'polypeptide(L)'
;MVTRTACSYCGVGCGVEVHTAADASGRTVIAAVRGDKLHPVNFGRLCTKGATHAELMRAGDGRLTAALLRPSRGEEPLPVPVDDAVAEAGRRLRAIVDEHGPDAVALYVSGQMSIEAQYLATKLAKGFLRTVHLESNSRLCMASAGTGFKQSLGSDGPPGSYADFDCTNLFFVIGSNMADCHPILALRMADRLRAGAKLIVVDPRRTATAADADLFLQIRPGTDLALLNGLLHLLVENGDIDPDFIAEHTEGWEAMPEFLADYPPHRVAQITGLAETDIRTAARMIAEAGDWMSCWTMGLNQSTHGTWNTIAICNLHLATGAICRPGSGPMSLTGQPNAMGGREMGYMGPGLPGQRSVLSAEDRAYTEQQWGLPPGTIRGDVGPGTIDMFRRMADGHIRAAWIICTNPVASVANRSTVVAGLQAAELVITQDAYADTATNAYADIVLPATLWAESDAVMVNSERTMTLLRQSIPPPGQARPDWQLICQVAAHLGFGEHFAYTSSEQIFDEIRRFSNPGTGYDLRGVTYERLRRTPLQWPCPPPGAPGGDTDRHPIRYLNDGVSQHLHVDENGRTPRLAFATPSRRAVFHPRPHVEPRELPDDDYPLVLNTGRLPHQWHTMTKTGRVAALNRLDSGPFVEVHPDDARALGIEDGARVELRSRRGRAVLPAVVTDRVRPGSCFAPFHWNDTHGAELTVNALTSDAVDAESLQPEFKVCAVHLRPVAPAPARPARDRPVHVLGGDRPLVLWASQTGTAEDIAARIAERTGAQLVSMDAVAPADLAAARDVLLVTSTFGDGGPPDNGADFWERLTSAQTPALSGVRYAVLGLGDRAYDNFCGHAKALDARLAELGATRLLDRADCEAYDEVSLQNWVDTVTAILTPDAPRGGGGTATLTRRTTEAPTFTRARPITVPLARNVLLTGPRSAKEVRQFGFDISEHDVTYAAGDSLGVYPTNDPAVVDAWLAATGVPPHHPVEVDGVEKPWRDALLTHYDFCRVTPDLVRFIAEHSRDAKPLRAPREKLDRWLEGRTGLDLVREFVVHADPDEWRDALVRLTPRSYSISSSPLVSPHEVQLTVSVVRYRGHDNTPRGGVCSTFLADRCTSAPVFLQRSPHFRPPADGATPMIMIGPGTGVAPFRGFLQERRALGHRGPNWLFFGEQHRDQNYYYRDDFEDMVRDGLLDRLDLAFSRDQKQRVYVQHRMLEHGADVWRWLADGAHVYVCGDATRMAKDVDAALTRIIRTHGRMSSEAARDYKRELVAAKRYVRDVY
;
A
#
# COMPACT_ATOMS: atom_id res chain seq x y z
N MET A 1 -2.17 9.13 -22.80
CA MET A 1 -1.75 7.79 -23.27
C MET A 1 -1.59 6.87 -22.06
N VAL A 2 -1.76 5.55 -22.21
CA VAL A 2 -1.52 4.58 -21.13
C VAL A 2 -0.36 3.68 -21.52
N THR A 3 0.61 3.52 -20.62
CA THR A 3 1.78 2.68 -20.83
C THR A 3 1.89 1.67 -19.68
N ARG A 4 1.93 0.37 -20.00
CA ARG A 4 2.19 -0.71 -19.04
C ARG A 4 3.69 -0.85 -18.80
N THR A 5 4.05 -0.99 -17.53
CA THR A 5 5.42 -1.01 -17.01
C THR A 5 5.44 -1.77 -15.67
N ALA A 6 6.54 -1.72 -14.92
CA ALA A 6 6.61 -2.25 -13.55
C ALA A 6 7.11 -1.21 -12.55
N CYS A 7 6.82 -1.49 -11.28
CA CYS A 7 7.25 -0.73 -10.10
C CYS A 7 8.78 -0.77 -9.95
N SER A 8 9.38 0.39 -9.62
CA SER A 8 10.84 0.57 -9.55
C SER A 8 11.46 0.38 -8.15
N TYR A 9 10.71 -0.23 -7.21
CA TYR A 9 11.12 -0.46 -5.82
C TYR A 9 11.52 -1.91 -5.53
N CYS A 10 10.75 -2.69 -4.77
CA CYS A 10 11.15 -4.02 -4.30
C CYS A 10 11.14 -5.10 -5.41
N GLY A 11 11.87 -6.19 -5.16
CA GLY A 11 11.95 -7.38 -6.03
C GLY A 11 10.66 -8.19 -6.19
N VAL A 12 9.52 -7.70 -5.69
CA VAL A 12 8.21 -8.23 -6.07
C VAL A 12 7.97 -8.02 -7.56
N GLY A 13 8.31 -6.85 -8.11
CA GLY A 13 8.10 -6.54 -9.53
C GLY A 13 6.63 -6.37 -9.91
N CYS A 14 5.87 -5.57 -9.13
CA CYS A 14 4.47 -5.29 -9.40
C CYS A 14 4.30 -4.56 -10.74
N GLY A 15 3.35 -4.97 -11.57
CA GLY A 15 2.97 -4.27 -12.78
C GLY A 15 2.20 -2.98 -12.48
N VAL A 16 2.40 -1.99 -13.34
CA VAL A 16 1.94 -0.62 -13.17
C VAL A 16 1.46 -0.07 -14.52
N GLU A 17 0.34 0.66 -14.51
CA GLU A 17 -0.12 1.49 -15.62
C GLU A 17 0.24 2.96 -15.37
N VAL A 18 0.96 3.57 -16.31
CA VAL A 18 1.27 5.01 -16.30
C VAL A 18 0.34 5.71 -17.28
N HIS A 19 -0.47 6.63 -16.74
CA HIS A 19 -1.33 7.49 -17.54
C HIS A 19 -0.62 8.82 -17.76
N THR A 20 -0.40 9.20 -19.01
CA THR A 20 0.24 10.46 -19.38
C THR A 20 -0.73 11.43 -20.05
N ALA A 21 -0.49 12.72 -19.84
CA ALA A 21 -1.21 13.83 -20.46
C ALA A 21 -0.22 14.94 -20.86
N ALA A 22 -0.66 15.86 -21.72
CA ALA A 22 0.09 17.08 -21.99
C ALA A 22 -0.12 18.09 -20.85
N ASP A 23 0.94 18.75 -20.42
CA ASP A 23 0.85 19.91 -19.52
C ASP A 23 0.54 21.21 -20.29
N ALA A 24 0.47 22.34 -19.58
CA ALA A 24 0.18 23.65 -20.17
C ALA A 24 1.23 24.12 -21.20
N SER A 25 2.43 23.53 -21.20
CA SER A 25 3.50 23.79 -22.19
C SER A 25 3.48 22.80 -23.36
N GLY A 26 2.55 21.84 -23.36
CA GLY A 26 2.48 20.76 -24.35
C GLY A 26 3.43 19.58 -24.05
N ARG A 27 4.17 19.60 -22.93
CA ARG A 27 5.09 18.52 -22.57
C ARG A 27 4.30 17.33 -22.01
N THR A 28 4.69 16.12 -22.40
CA THR A 28 4.08 14.90 -21.86
C THR A 28 4.53 14.67 -20.42
N VAL A 29 3.59 14.59 -19.49
CA VAL A 29 3.80 14.39 -18.05
C VAL A 29 2.95 13.22 -17.52
N ILE A 30 3.32 12.69 -16.35
CA ILE A 30 2.56 11.62 -15.68
C ILE A 30 1.35 12.21 -14.95
N ALA A 31 0.15 11.92 -15.45
CA ALA A 31 -1.12 12.33 -14.88
C ALA A 31 -1.54 11.42 -13.71
N ALA A 32 -1.36 10.10 -13.86
CA ALA A 32 -1.69 9.13 -12.81
C ALA A 32 -0.88 7.85 -12.94
N VAL A 33 -0.78 7.12 -11.83
CA VAL A 33 -0.19 5.78 -11.77
C VAL A 33 -1.18 4.84 -11.08
N ARG A 34 -1.41 3.67 -11.67
CA ARG A 34 -2.31 2.62 -11.15
C ARG A 34 -1.62 1.26 -11.21
N GLY A 35 -2.08 0.28 -10.44
CA GLY A 35 -1.57 -1.08 -10.58
C GLY A 35 -2.11 -1.72 -11.85
N ASP A 36 -1.25 -2.41 -12.61
CA ASP A 36 -1.66 -3.21 -13.76
C ASP A 36 -2.29 -4.52 -13.30
N LYS A 37 -3.55 -4.71 -13.68
CA LYS A 37 -4.35 -5.88 -13.29
C LYS A 37 -4.08 -7.12 -14.10
N LEU A 38 -3.54 -6.95 -15.29
CA LEU A 38 -3.14 -8.08 -16.11
C LEU A 38 -1.74 -8.57 -15.72
N HIS A 39 -1.01 -7.81 -14.91
CA HIS A 39 0.28 -8.24 -14.43
C HIS A 39 0.14 -9.35 -13.37
N PRO A 40 0.74 -10.53 -13.60
CA PRO A 40 0.44 -11.74 -12.83
C PRO A 40 1.05 -11.78 -11.42
N VAL A 41 1.88 -10.78 -11.10
CA VAL A 41 2.54 -10.65 -9.80
C VAL A 41 1.60 -10.06 -8.76
N ASN A 42 0.86 -9.02 -9.12
CA ASN A 42 0.18 -8.15 -8.18
C ASN A 42 -1.32 -7.98 -8.46
N PHE A 43 -1.79 -8.33 -9.66
CA PHE A 43 -3.22 -8.26 -10.02
C PHE A 43 -3.82 -6.88 -9.70
N GLY A 44 -3.09 -5.82 -10.06
CA GLY A 44 -3.50 -4.43 -9.83
C GLY A 44 -3.28 -3.89 -8.42
N ARG A 45 -2.87 -4.71 -7.44
CA ARG A 45 -2.54 -4.24 -6.09
C ARG A 45 -1.21 -3.49 -6.10
N LEU A 46 -1.15 -2.36 -5.39
CA LEU A 46 0.08 -1.62 -5.10
C LEU A 46 0.16 -1.30 -3.62
N CYS A 47 1.38 -1.32 -3.08
CA CYS A 47 1.65 -0.76 -1.76
C CYS A 47 1.71 0.77 -1.83
N THR A 48 1.78 1.44 -0.68
CA THR A 48 1.90 2.91 -0.59
C THR A 48 3.02 3.48 -1.47
N LYS A 49 4.24 2.91 -1.39
CA LYS A 49 5.36 3.30 -2.28
C LYS A 49 4.99 3.16 -3.76
N GLY A 50 4.36 2.04 -4.13
CA GLY A 50 3.92 1.76 -5.50
C GLY A 50 2.90 2.78 -6.00
N ALA A 51 1.90 3.10 -5.19
CA ALA A 51 0.83 4.03 -5.53
C ALA A 51 1.32 5.48 -5.71
N THR A 52 2.40 5.88 -5.03
CA THR A 52 2.92 7.25 -5.07
C THR A 52 3.99 7.50 -6.13
N HIS A 53 4.13 6.64 -7.16
CA HIS A 53 5.09 6.87 -8.26
C HIS A 53 4.81 8.18 -9.03
N ALA A 54 3.54 8.58 -9.18
CA ALA A 54 3.20 9.85 -9.80
C ALA A 54 3.75 11.04 -8.98
N GLU A 55 3.69 10.95 -7.65
CA GLU A 55 4.25 11.96 -6.74
C GLU A 55 5.77 11.98 -6.80
N LEU A 56 6.43 10.81 -6.83
CA LEU A 56 7.87 10.71 -7.01
C LEU A 56 8.33 11.44 -8.28
N MET A 57 7.67 11.19 -9.41
CA MET A 57 8.07 11.81 -10.68
C MET A 57 7.75 13.30 -10.75
N ARG A 58 6.77 13.79 -9.98
CA ARG A 58 6.49 15.23 -9.83
C ARG A 58 7.47 15.93 -8.89
N ALA A 59 8.00 15.23 -7.90
CA ALA A 59 9.03 15.71 -6.99
C ALA A 59 10.41 15.75 -7.68
N GLY A 60 10.50 16.55 -8.75
CA GLY A 60 11.65 16.65 -9.64
C GLY A 60 12.83 17.44 -9.09
N ASP A 61 12.71 18.07 -7.91
CA ASP A 61 13.80 18.82 -7.29
C ASP A 61 15.06 17.94 -7.14
N GLY A 62 16.23 18.50 -7.46
CA GLY A 62 17.51 17.79 -7.37
C GLY A 62 17.73 16.70 -8.42
N ARG A 63 16.84 16.51 -9.41
CA ARG A 63 17.10 15.64 -10.58
C ARG A 63 18.25 16.21 -11.41
N LEU A 64 19.15 15.35 -11.86
CA LEU A 64 20.25 15.74 -12.74
C LEU A 64 19.74 15.97 -14.16
N THR A 65 19.93 17.19 -14.68
CA THR A 65 19.55 17.57 -16.06
C THR A 65 20.76 17.81 -16.96
N ALA A 66 21.97 17.84 -16.40
CA ALA A 66 23.25 17.93 -17.09
C ALA A 66 24.28 17.11 -16.30
N ALA A 67 25.43 16.82 -16.91
CA ALA A 67 26.54 16.22 -16.17
C ALA A 67 27.18 17.27 -15.27
N LEU A 68 27.78 16.81 -14.18
CA LEU A 68 28.57 17.65 -13.29
C LEU A 68 30.03 17.21 -13.32
N LEU A 69 30.94 18.15 -13.42
CA LEU A 69 32.38 17.91 -13.35
C LEU A 69 32.97 18.75 -12.23
N ARG A 70 33.76 18.12 -11.37
CA ARG A 70 34.49 18.80 -10.31
C ARG A 70 35.88 19.19 -10.81
N PRO A 71 36.24 20.49 -10.86
CA PRO A 71 37.55 20.89 -11.37
C PRO A 71 38.71 20.36 -10.50
N SER A 72 38.54 20.42 -9.17
CA SER A 72 39.45 19.79 -8.21
C SER A 72 38.72 19.34 -6.94
N ARG A 73 39.31 18.41 -6.18
CA ARG A 73 38.69 17.88 -4.95
C ARG A 73 38.49 19.00 -3.93
N GLY A 74 37.27 19.11 -3.40
CA GLY A 74 36.86 20.15 -2.45
C GLY A 74 36.25 21.41 -3.08
N GLU A 75 36.34 21.58 -4.40
CA GLU A 75 35.62 22.65 -5.12
C GLU A 75 34.21 22.21 -5.52
N GLU A 76 33.29 23.16 -5.68
CA GLU A 76 31.93 22.87 -6.13
C GLU A 76 31.90 22.26 -7.55
N PRO A 77 31.06 21.24 -7.80
CA PRO A 77 30.94 20.65 -9.12
C PRO A 77 30.18 21.59 -10.08
N LEU A 78 30.67 21.69 -11.32
CA LEU A 78 30.13 22.59 -12.33
C LEU A 78 29.35 21.81 -13.40
N PRO A 79 28.22 22.34 -13.89
CA PRO A 79 27.48 21.71 -14.97
C PRO A 79 28.27 21.77 -16.28
N VAL A 80 28.33 20.65 -16.98
CA VAL A 80 28.96 20.51 -18.30
C VAL A 80 28.05 19.70 -19.24
N PRO A 81 28.19 19.84 -20.57
CA PRO A 81 27.50 18.97 -21.51
C PRO A 81 27.81 17.50 -21.25
N VAL A 82 26.79 16.63 -21.36
CA VAL A 82 26.95 15.19 -21.10
C VAL A 82 27.95 14.55 -22.05
N ASP A 83 28.00 14.98 -23.31
CA ASP A 83 28.97 14.49 -24.29
C ASP A 83 30.42 14.81 -23.88
N ASP A 84 30.66 15.99 -23.31
CA ASP A 84 31.99 16.36 -22.80
C ASP A 84 32.35 15.55 -21.55
N ALA A 85 31.39 15.32 -20.66
CA ALA A 85 31.61 14.53 -19.45
C ALA A 85 31.88 13.04 -19.72
N VAL A 86 31.17 12.41 -20.67
CA VAL A 86 31.45 11.02 -21.06
C VAL A 86 32.79 10.89 -21.79
N ALA A 87 33.17 11.90 -22.58
CA ALA A 87 34.49 11.97 -23.20
C ALA A 87 35.59 12.07 -22.15
N GLU A 88 35.41 12.94 -21.16
CA GLU A 88 36.35 13.12 -20.06
C GLU A 88 36.45 11.88 -19.17
N ALA A 89 35.33 11.25 -18.84
CA ALA A 89 35.30 9.99 -18.10
C ALA A 89 36.08 8.88 -18.84
N GLY A 90 35.82 8.68 -20.13
CA GLY A 90 36.54 7.70 -20.94
C GLY A 90 38.02 7.99 -21.06
N ARG A 91 38.40 9.26 -21.27
CA ARG A 91 39.81 9.70 -21.35
C ARG A 91 40.56 9.46 -20.05
N ARG A 92 40.00 9.83 -18.90
CA ARG A 92 40.65 9.65 -17.59
C ARG A 92 40.72 8.17 -17.18
N LEU A 93 39.65 7.40 -17.44
CA LEU A 93 39.70 5.95 -17.23
C LEU A 93 40.75 5.30 -18.12
N ARG A 94 40.84 5.68 -19.40
CA ARG A 94 41.85 5.16 -20.33
C ARG A 94 43.26 5.43 -19.83
N ALA A 95 43.53 6.66 -19.40
CA ALA A 95 44.84 7.03 -18.86
C ALA A 95 45.24 6.17 -17.65
N ILE A 96 44.30 5.94 -16.71
CA ILE A 96 44.55 5.10 -15.53
C ILE A 96 44.81 3.63 -15.93
N VAL A 97 44.06 3.09 -16.90
CA VAL A 97 44.28 1.73 -17.40
C VAL A 97 45.63 1.60 -18.11
N ASP A 98 46.02 2.60 -18.92
CA ASP A 98 47.28 2.59 -19.65
C ASP A 98 48.49 2.68 -18.70
N GLU A 99 48.38 3.44 -17.59
CA GLU A 99 49.46 3.62 -16.62
C GLU A 99 49.55 2.49 -15.57
N HIS A 100 48.40 2.07 -15.04
CA HIS A 100 48.34 1.19 -13.85
C HIS A 100 47.74 -0.18 -14.12
N GLY A 101 47.30 -0.44 -15.36
CA GLY A 101 46.65 -1.68 -15.75
C GLY A 101 45.16 -1.73 -15.40
N PRO A 102 44.46 -2.78 -15.84
CA PRO A 102 43.01 -2.84 -15.80
C PRO A 102 42.43 -2.94 -14.39
N ASP A 103 43.14 -3.62 -13.47
CA ASP A 103 42.69 -3.79 -12.08
C ASP A 103 42.82 -2.50 -11.25
N ALA A 104 43.39 -1.43 -11.79
CA ALA A 104 43.32 -0.10 -11.18
C ALA A 104 41.91 0.53 -11.32
N VAL A 105 41.01 -0.06 -12.12
CA VAL A 105 39.65 0.43 -12.33
C VAL A 105 38.63 -0.56 -11.75
N ALA A 106 37.70 -0.05 -10.95
CA ALA A 106 36.56 -0.81 -10.44
C ALA A 106 35.23 -0.24 -10.93
N LEU A 107 34.28 -1.14 -11.23
CA LEU A 107 32.88 -0.82 -11.48
C LEU A 107 32.05 -1.34 -10.31
N TYR A 108 31.27 -0.44 -9.69
CA TYR A 108 30.33 -0.77 -8.63
C TYR A 108 28.90 -0.45 -9.06
N VAL A 109 28.14 -1.48 -9.40
CA VAL A 109 26.84 -1.37 -10.07
C VAL A 109 25.68 -1.79 -9.16
N SER A 110 24.48 -1.91 -9.73
CA SER A 110 23.25 -2.04 -8.93
C SER A 110 22.24 -3.04 -9.47
N GLY A 111 21.57 -3.74 -8.56
CA GLY A 111 20.37 -4.53 -8.83
C GLY A 111 19.13 -3.70 -9.16
N GLN A 112 19.26 -2.37 -9.28
CA GLN A 112 18.19 -1.46 -9.74
C GLN A 112 18.33 -1.05 -11.21
N MET A 113 19.47 -1.35 -11.85
CA MET A 113 19.69 -1.13 -13.28
C MET A 113 18.87 -2.10 -14.13
N SER A 114 18.67 -1.78 -15.41
CA SER A 114 18.11 -2.73 -16.38
C SER A 114 19.09 -3.88 -16.68
N ILE A 115 18.58 -5.02 -17.17
CA ILE A 115 19.47 -6.13 -17.55
C ILE A 115 20.41 -5.75 -18.71
N GLU A 116 19.99 -4.84 -19.59
CA GLU A 116 20.82 -4.31 -20.67
C GLU A 116 22.03 -3.57 -20.12
N ALA A 117 21.83 -2.69 -19.15
CA ALA A 117 22.95 -1.96 -18.53
C ALA A 117 23.84 -2.89 -17.69
N GLN A 118 23.26 -3.87 -16.99
CA GLN A 118 24.03 -4.89 -16.25
C GLN A 118 24.87 -5.78 -17.18
N TYR A 119 24.32 -6.16 -18.33
CA TYR A 119 25.01 -6.90 -19.38
C TYR A 119 26.17 -6.11 -19.94
N LEU A 120 25.95 -4.85 -20.33
CA LEU A 120 27.01 -4.00 -20.88
C LEU A 120 28.11 -3.69 -19.88
N ALA A 121 27.77 -3.47 -18.60
CA ALA A 121 28.78 -3.32 -17.55
C ALA A 121 29.64 -4.59 -17.41
N THR A 122 29.03 -5.77 -17.52
CA THR A 122 29.74 -7.06 -17.49
C THR A 122 30.63 -7.25 -18.71
N LYS A 123 30.08 -6.99 -19.91
CA LYS A 123 30.79 -7.03 -21.18
C LYS A 123 32.01 -6.11 -21.15
N LEU A 124 31.82 -4.85 -20.75
CA LEU A 124 32.89 -3.85 -20.64
C LEU A 124 33.96 -4.28 -19.63
N ALA A 125 33.58 -4.59 -18.39
CA ALA A 125 34.54 -4.87 -17.33
C ALA A 125 35.35 -6.15 -17.60
N LYS A 126 34.69 -7.26 -17.96
CA LYS A 126 35.35 -8.58 -18.05
C LYS A 126 35.92 -8.87 -19.44
N GLY A 127 35.25 -8.41 -20.50
CA GLY A 127 35.64 -8.67 -21.88
C GLY A 127 36.65 -7.66 -22.43
N PHE A 128 36.45 -6.37 -22.16
CA PHE A 128 37.19 -5.29 -22.83
C PHE A 128 38.22 -4.60 -21.93
N LEU A 129 37.80 -4.09 -20.78
CA LEU A 129 38.74 -3.59 -19.76
C LEU A 129 39.57 -4.71 -19.17
N ARG A 130 38.96 -5.89 -18.96
CA ARG A 130 39.57 -7.08 -18.33
C ARG A 130 39.96 -6.85 -16.86
N THR A 131 39.23 -5.97 -16.19
CA THR A 131 39.31 -5.80 -14.73
C THR A 131 38.56 -6.92 -14.02
N VAL A 132 39.12 -7.41 -12.90
CA VAL A 132 38.39 -8.33 -12.01
C VAL A 132 37.44 -7.60 -11.06
N HIS A 133 37.52 -6.28 -10.98
CA HIS A 133 36.76 -5.45 -10.05
C HIS A 133 35.42 -5.00 -10.64
N LEU A 134 34.53 -5.96 -10.90
CA LEU A 134 33.11 -5.70 -11.14
C LEU A 134 32.28 -6.28 -9.98
N GLU A 135 31.67 -5.38 -9.21
CA GLU A 135 30.82 -5.76 -8.09
C GLU A 135 29.51 -4.96 -8.10
N SER A 136 28.54 -5.42 -7.31
CA SER A 136 27.20 -4.84 -7.28
C SER A 136 26.68 -4.76 -5.86
N ASN A 137 25.80 -3.80 -5.58
CA ASN A 137 25.07 -3.77 -4.31
C ASN A 137 24.20 -5.03 -4.07
N SER A 138 23.96 -5.84 -5.11
CA SER A 138 23.35 -7.16 -4.95
C SER A 138 24.22 -8.14 -4.17
N ARG A 139 25.53 -7.90 -4.05
CA ARG A 139 26.44 -8.60 -3.13
C ARG A 139 25.99 -8.45 -1.69
N LEU A 140 25.52 -7.25 -1.35
CA LEU A 140 25.03 -6.89 -0.03
C LEU A 140 23.69 -7.56 0.29
N CYS A 141 23.07 -8.28 -0.67
CA CYS A 141 21.68 -8.69 -0.60
C CYS A 141 21.44 -10.17 -0.95
N MET A 142 21.73 -10.59 -2.18
CA MET A 142 21.26 -11.86 -2.74
C MET A 142 22.37 -12.85 -3.09
N ALA A 143 23.63 -12.51 -2.82
CA ALA A 143 24.75 -13.36 -3.18
C ALA A 143 24.67 -14.70 -2.44
N SER A 144 24.38 -14.70 -1.14
CA SER A 144 24.24 -15.93 -0.33
C SER A 144 23.15 -16.85 -0.86
N ALA A 145 21.97 -16.31 -1.17
CA ALA A 145 20.87 -17.09 -1.74
C ALA A 145 21.24 -17.67 -3.12
N GLY A 146 21.88 -16.88 -3.98
CA GLY A 146 22.31 -17.35 -5.29
C GLY A 146 23.38 -18.44 -5.23
N THR A 147 24.35 -18.31 -4.33
CA THR A 147 25.37 -19.34 -4.12
C THR A 147 24.76 -20.61 -3.54
N GLY A 148 23.87 -20.51 -2.55
CA GLY A 148 23.21 -21.66 -1.94
C GLY A 148 22.35 -22.44 -2.94
N PHE A 149 21.55 -21.75 -3.77
CA PHE A 149 20.79 -22.41 -4.84
C PHE A 149 21.70 -23.12 -5.86
N LYS A 150 22.82 -22.50 -6.24
CA LYS A 150 23.78 -23.15 -7.16
C LYS A 150 24.40 -24.40 -6.55
N GLN A 151 24.76 -24.38 -5.27
CA GLN A 151 25.35 -25.55 -4.60
C GLN A 151 24.33 -26.68 -4.38
N SER A 152 23.09 -26.37 -4.05
CA SER A 152 22.05 -27.39 -3.78
C SER A 152 21.35 -27.88 -5.04
N LEU A 153 21.05 -27.00 -6.00
CA LEU A 153 20.20 -27.29 -7.17
C LEU A 153 20.93 -27.13 -8.52
N GLY A 154 22.21 -26.72 -8.50
CA GLY A 154 23.05 -26.55 -9.69
C GLY A 154 22.80 -25.27 -10.49
N SER A 155 21.80 -24.47 -10.13
CA SER A 155 21.47 -23.24 -10.84
C SER A 155 20.82 -22.22 -9.91
N ASP A 156 21.04 -20.93 -10.20
CA ASP A 156 20.45 -19.84 -9.46
C ASP A 156 18.94 -19.68 -9.76
N GLY A 157 18.21 -19.09 -8.83
CA GLY A 157 16.79 -18.75 -8.90
C GLY A 157 15.91 -19.75 -8.16
N PRO A 158 14.74 -19.34 -7.65
CA PRO A 158 13.80 -20.25 -7.01
C PRO A 158 13.34 -21.36 -7.98
N PRO A 159 13.17 -22.61 -7.50
CA PRO A 159 12.57 -23.71 -8.27
C PRO A 159 11.09 -23.46 -8.60
N GLY A 160 10.39 -22.74 -7.72
CA GLY A 160 8.99 -22.37 -7.84
C GLY A 160 8.75 -20.95 -8.35
N SER A 161 7.57 -20.41 -8.05
CA SER A 161 7.10 -19.08 -8.45
C SER A 161 6.13 -18.47 -7.42
N TYR A 162 5.64 -17.25 -7.67
CA TYR A 162 4.62 -16.67 -6.79
C TYR A 162 3.26 -17.39 -6.91
N ALA A 163 3.04 -18.22 -7.93
CA ALA A 163 1.84 -19.07 -7.98
C ALA A 163 1.78 -20.07 -6.82
N ASP A 164 2.93 -20.41 -6.21
CA ASP A 164 2.98 -21.31 -5.05
C ASP A 164 2.36 -20.67 -3.80
N PHE A 165 2.36 -19.34 -3.70
CA PHE A 165 1.65 -18.63 -2.64
C PHE A 165 0.14 -18.91 -2.68
N ASP A 166 -0.44 -19.28 -3.82
CA ASP A 166 -1.89 -19.47 -3.93
C ASP A 166 -2.33 -20.87 -3.48
N CYS A 167 -1.40 -21.82 -3.33
CA CYS A 167 -1.73 -23.23 -3.10
C CYS A 167 -0.93 -23.93 -2.00
N THR A 168 0.12 -23.31 -1.43
CA THR A 168 0.87 -23.89 -0.30
C THR A 168 0.00 -24.12 0.95
N ASN A 169 0.22 -25.15 1.76
CA ASN A 169 -0.49 -25.37 3.02
C ASN A 169 0.25 -24.82 4.25
N LEU A 170 1.50 -24.41 4.09
CA LEU A 170 2.26 -23.78 5.15
C LEU A 170 3.30 -22.82 4.59
N PHE A 171 3.33 -21.61 5.14
CA PHE A 171 4.42 -20.67 4.96
C PHE A 171 5.40 -20.80 6.13
N PHE A 172 6.64 -21.13 5.82
CA PHE A 172 7.76 -21.03 6.75
C PHE A 172 8.55 -19.74 6.44
N VAL A 173 8.15 -18.65 7.08
CA VAL A 173 8.77 -17.34 6.88
C VAL A 173 9.91 -17.17 7.88
N ILE A 174 11.14 -17.07 7.40
CA ILE A 174 12.33 -17.01 8.27
C ILE A 174 13.25 -15.86 7.85
N GLY A 175 13.65 -15.02 8.81
CA GLY A 175 14.50 -13.86 8.57
C GLY A 175 13.90 -12.87 7.56
N SER A 176 12.58 -12.69 7.58
CA SER A 176 11.84 -11.85 6.64
C SER A 176 10.65 -11.13 7.27
N ASN A 177 10.67 -9.79 7.18
CA ASN A 177 9.51 -8.95 7.46
C ASN A 177 8.80 -8.61 6.15
N MET A 178 8.01 -9.57 5.66
CA MET A 178 7.32 -9.47 4.37
C MET A 178 6.33 -8.32 4.33
N ALA A 179 5.63 -8.05 5.44
CA ALA A 179 4.65 -6.97 5.55
C ALA A 179 5.25 -5.61 5.16
N ASP A 180 6.47 -5.31 5.64
CA ASP A 180 7.13 -4.03 5.35
C ASP A 180 7.98 -4.07 4.06
N CYS A 181 8.65 -5.19 3.80
CA CYS A 181 9.64 -5.30 2.73
C CYS A 181 9.05 -5.75 1.38
N HIS A 182 8.01 -6.59 1.40
CA HIS A 182 7.37 -7.18 0.23
C HIS A 182 5.84 -7.16 0.37
N PRO A 183 5.20 -5.98 0.56
CA PRO A 183 3.82 -5.91 1.05
C PRO A 183 2.80 -6.61 0.15
N ILE A 184 3.02 -6.64 -1.16
CA ILE A 184 2.12 -7.34 -2.08
C ILE A 184 2.19 -8.86 -1.92
N LEU A 185 3.38 -9.41 -1.64
CA LEU A 185 3.51 -10.83 -1.30
C LEU A 185 2.98 -11.12 0.11
N ALA A 186 3.10 -10.18 1.05
CA ALA A 186 2.46 -10.29 2.35
C ALA A 186 0.92 -10.31 2.23
N LEU A 187 0.33 -9.51 1.33
CA LEU A 187 -1.10 -9.56 1.05
C LEU A 187 -1.52 -10.86 0.35
N ARG A 188 -0.67 -11.43 -0.53
CA ARG A 188 -0.91 -12.72 -1.18
C ARG A 188 -0.77 -13.91 -0.22
N MET A 189 0.23 -13.88 0.65
CA MET A 189 0.35 -14.80 1.79
C MET A 189 -0.87 -14.64 2.70
N ALA A 190 -1.18 -13.39 3.01
CA ALA A 190 -2.44 -12.85 3.49
C ALA A 190 -3.61 -13.70 3.02
N ASP A 191 -3.82 -13.69 1.70
CA ASP A 191 -4.89 -14.37 0.98
C ASP A 191 -4.87 -15.90 1.13
N ARG A 192 -3.70 -16.50 1.35
CA ARG A 192 -3.53 -17.94 1.45
C ARG A 192 -3.54 -18.49 2.87
N LEU A 193 -3.01 -17.77 3.85
CA LEU A 193 -3.37 -17.96 5.27
C LEU A 193 -4.86 -17.80 5.40
N ARG A 194 -5.41 -16.93 4.59
CA ARG A 194 -6.81 -16.89 4.37
C ARG A 194 -7.34 -18.18 3.74
N ALA A 195 -6.86 -18.72 2.65
CA ALA A 195 -7.28 -20.07 2.26
C ALA A 195 -6.66 -21.20 3.13
N GLY A 196 -6.23 -20.88 4.36
CA GLY A 196 -5.67 -21.62 5.50
C GLY A 196 -4.58 -22.59 5.28
N ALA A 197 -3.60 -22.08 4.57
CA ALA A 197 -2.25 -22.32 5.01
C ALA A 197 -2.03 -21.89 6.47
N LYS A 198 -1.03 -22.52 7.08
CA LYS A 198 -0.47 -22.10 8.36
C LYS A 198 0.72 -21.15 8.17
N LEU A 199 1.01 -20.33 9.18
CA LEU A 199 2.16 -19.43 9.19
C LEU A 199 3.08 -19.74 10.37
N ILE A 200 4.32 -20.09 10.07
CA ILE A 200 5.44 -20.06 11.03
C ILE A 200 6.29 -18.83 10.68
N VAL A 201 6.57 -17.97 11.66
CA VAL A 201 7.50 -16.85 11.52
C VAL A 201 8.67 -17.03 12.46
N VAL A 202 9.89 -17.01 11.90
CA VAL A 202 11.15 -17.03 12.65
C VAL A 202 11.85 -15.70 12.43
N ASP A 203 11.86 -14.86 13.48
CA ASP A 203 12.51 -13.54 13.45
C ASP A 203 12.86 -13.14 14.89
N PRO A 204 14.06 -12.62 15.18
CA PRO A 204 14.38 -12.08 16.51
C PRO A 204 13.46 -10.91 16.93
N ARG A 205 12.74 -10.29 15.98
CA ARG A 205 11.82 -9.18 16.20
C ARG A 205 10.36 -9.59 16.01
N ARG A 206 9.48 -9.10 16.88
CA ARG A 206 8.03 -9.17 16.71
C ARG A 206 7.58 -8.13 15.66
N THR A 207 7.72 -8.50 14.39
CA THR A 207 7.34 -7.69 13.23
C THR A 207 5.84 -7.78 12.92
N ALA A 208 5.35 -6.95 12.00
CA ALA A 208 3.97 -7.06 11.51
C ALA A 208 3.72 -8.44 10.85
N THR A 209 4.73 -9.05 10.22
CA THR A 209 4.62 -10.42 9.71
C THR A 209 4.48 -11.44 10.83
N ALA A 210 5.21 -11.25 11.94
CA ALA A 210 5.13 -12.13 13.12
C ALA A 210 3.78 -12.04 13.85
N ALA A 211 3.08 -10.91 13.77
CA ALA A 211 1.78 -10.72 14.41
C ALA A 211 0.69 -11.64 13.83
N ASP A 212 0.81 -12.02 12.56
CA ASP A 212 -0.12 -12.92 11.88
C ASP A 212 0.22 -14.41 12.05
N ALA A 213 1.32 -14.75 12.73
CA ALA A 213 1.83 -16.13 12.78
C ALA A 213 0.97 -17.05 13.65
N ASP A 214 0.72 -18.28 13.19
CA ASP A 214 0.23 -19.37 14.04
C ASP A 214 1.31 -19.77 15.07
N LEU A 215 2.58 -19.71 14.67
CA LEU A 215 3.73 -19.94 15.52
C LEU A 215 4.82 -18.89 15.25
N PHE A 216 5.10 -18.06 16.25
CA PHE A 216 6.21 -17.11 16.22
C PHE A 216 7.40 -17.63 17.04
N LEU A 217 8.54 -17.80 16.40
CA LEU A 217 9.80 -18.23 17.00
C LEU A 217 10.76 -17.03 17.11
N GLN A 218 10.80 -16.40 18.29
CA GLN A 218 11.69 -15.26 18.57
C GLN A 218 13.14 -15.72 18.82
N ILE A 219 13.82 -16.07 17.73
CA ILE A 219 15.13 -16.72 17.74
C ILE A 219 16.27 -15.79 18.23
N ARG A 220 17.33 -16.36 18.81
CA ARG A 220 18.60 -15.65 19.04
C ARG A 220 19.24 -15.27 17.70
N PRO A 221 19.62 -14.00 17.47
CA PRO A 221 20.24 -13.59 16.22
C PRO A 221 21.45 -14.47 15.85
N GLY A 222 21.50 -14.97 14.62
CA GLY A 222 22.62 -15.77 14.11
C GLY A 222 22.56 -17.27 14.40
N THR A 223 21.46 -17.77 14.99
CA THR A 223 21.33 -19.19 15.36
C THR A 223 20.41 -19.99 14.43
N ASP A 224 20.07 -19.42 13.27
CA ASP A 224 19.12 -19.95 12.28
C ASP A 224 19.53 -21.35 11.76
N LEU A 225 20.82 -21.59 11.50
CA LEU A 225 21.33 -22.91 11.10
C LEU A 225 21.02 -24.00 12.13
N ALA A 226 21.15 -23.70 13.43
CA ALA A 226 20.86 -24.67 14.47
C ALA A 226 19.36 -25.04 14.47
N LEU A 227 18.49 -24.05 14.27
CA LEU A 227 17.05 -24.30 14.12
C LEU A 227 16.77 -25.16 12.88
N LEU A 228 17.29 -24.79 11.71
CA LEU A 228 17.02 -25.51 10.45
C LEU A 228 17.50 -26.96 10.52
N ASN A 229 18.70 -27.20 11.07
CA ASN A 229 19.22 -28.55 11.29
C ASN A 229 18.40 -29.32 12.33
N GLY A 230 17.95 -28.65 13.40
CA GLY A 230 17.05 -29.24 14.40
C GLY A 230 15.68 -29.65 13.86
N LEU A 231 15.11 -28.84 12.96
CA LEU A 231 13.87 -29.18 12.27
C LEU A 231 14.07 -30.39 11.37
N LEU A 232 15.18 -30.45 10.63
CA LEU A 232 15.48 -31.61 9.79
C LEU A 232 15.73 -32.88 10.63
N HIS A 233 16.44 -32.75 11.75
CA HIS A 233 16.63 -33.84 12.72
C HIS A 233 15.30 -34.45 13.15
N LEU A 234 14.34 -33.61 13.55
CA LEU A 234 13.01 -34.05 13.98
C LEU A 234 12.21 -34.72 12.86
N LEU A 235 12.26 -34.18 11.63
CA LEU A 235 11.59 -34.79 10.48
C LEU A 235 12.16 -36.19 10.17
N VAL A 236 13.48 -36.36 10.29
CA VAL A 236 14.12 -37.68 10.13
C VAL A 236 13.75 -38.63 11.27
N GLU A 237 13.83 -38.17 12.52
CA GLU A 237 13.50 -38.97 13.72
C GLU A 237 12.06 -39.51 13.65
N ASN A 238 11.12 -38.69 13.19
CA ASN A 238 9.70 -39.04 13.11
C ASN A 238 9.34 -39.87 11.86
N GLY A 239 10.23 -39.96 10.88
CA GLY A 239 9.94 -40.58 9.57
C GLY A 239 9.11 -39.70 8.63
N ASP A 240 9.07 -38.37 8.85
CA ASP A 240 8.34 -37.38 8.07
C ASP A 240 9.14 -36.91 6.82
N ILE A 241 9.82 -37.84 6.16
CA ILE A 241 10.65 -37.61 4.96
C ILE A 241 10.10 -38.37 3.75
N ASP A 242 10.52 -37.98 2.55
CA ASP A 242 10.19 -38.65 1.30
C ASP A 242 11.39 -39.49 0.80
N PRO A 243 11.50 -40.77 1.23
CA PRO A 243 12.65 -41.61 0.89
C PRO A 243 12.74 -41.91 -0.62
N ASP A 244 11.60 -41.95 -1.33
CA ASP A 244 11.57 -42.21 -2.76
C ASP A 244 12.09 -40.98 -3.53
N PHE A 245 11.68 -39.77 -3.15
CA PHE A 245 12.24 -38.54 -3.72
C PHE A 245 13.74 -38.41 -3.44
N ILE A 246 14.17 -38.69 -2.21
CA ILE A 246 15.58 -38.66 -1.84
C ILE A 246 16.37 -39.64 -2.72
N ALA A 247 15.90 -40.88 -2.84
CA ALA A 247 16.57 -41.92 -3.62
C ALA A 247 16.56 -41.65 -5.14
N GLU A 248 15.52 -41.04 -5.69
CA GLU A 248 15.48 -40.75 -7.13
C GLU A 248 16.25 -39.48 -7.49
N HIS A 249 16.08 -38.42 -6.71
CA HIS A 249 16.41 -37.06 -7.15
C HIS A 249 17.56 -36.39 -6.38
N THR A 250 18.16 -37.04 -5.37
CA THR A 250 19.15 -36.39 -4.50
C THR A 250 20.42 -37.19 -4.25
N GLU A 251 21.55 -36.53 -4.01
CA GLU A 251 22.78 -37.15 -3.55
C GLU A 251 23.26 -36.52 -2.22
N GLY A 252 24.13 -37.23 -1.49
CA GLY A 252 24.71 -36.75 -0.23
C GLY A 252 23.85 -36.99 1.01
N TRP A 253 22.74 -37.73 0.87
CA TRP A 253 21.85 -38.08 1.99
C TRP A 253 22.53 -38.95 3.04
N GLU A 254 23.47 -39.81 2.63
CA GLU A 254 24.11 -40.82 3.47
C GLU A 254 24.82 -40.23 4.69
N ALA A 255 25.37 -39.02 4.56
CA ALA A 255 26.04 -38.30 5.64
C ALA A 255 25.08 -37.53 6.57
N MET A 256 23.82 -37.36 6.17
CA MET A 256 22.88 -36.47 6.85
C MET A 256 22.42 -37.03 8.21
N PRO A 257 22.03 -38.32 8.38
CA PRO A 257 21.60 -38.83 9.67
C PRO A 257 22.66 -38.72 10.77
N GLU A 258 23.92 -39.03 10.48
CA GLU A 258 25.03 -38.91 11.44
C GLU A 258 25.25 -37.44 11.83
N PHE A 259 25.27 -36.54 10.84
CA PHE A 259 25.39 -35.10 11.08
C PHE A 259 24.23 -34.54 11.93
N LEU A 260 23.00 -34.97 11.67
CA LEU A 260 21.82 -34.48 12.40
C LEU A 260 21.78 -34.97 13.84
N ALA A 261 22.48 -36.03 14.20
CA ALA A 261 22.57 -36.50 15.59
C ALA A 261 23.15 -35.43 16.54
N ASP A 262 23.88 -34.45 16.01
CA ASP A 262 24.39 -33.31 16.77
C ASP A 262 23.35 -32.22 17.09
N TYR A 263 22.12 -32.31 16.54
CA TYR A 263 21.07 -31.31 16.70
C TYR A 263 19.79 -31.83 17.39
N PRO A 264 19.89 -32.56 18.52
CA PRO A 264 18.70 -32.95 19.25
C PRO A 264 17.96 -31.71 19.79
N PRO A 265 16.62 -31.77 19.94
CA PRO A 265 15.80 -30.59 20.24
C PRO A 265 16.22 -29.78 21.48
N HIS A 266 16.68 -30.44 22.56
CA HIS A 266 17.14 -29.76 23.76
C HIS A 266 18.41 -28.90 23.52
N ARG A 267 19.33 -29.36 22.66
CA ARG A 267 20.55 -28.62 22.29
C ARG A 267 20.21 -27.46 21.38
N VAL A 268 19.29 -27.68 20.43
CA VAL A 268 18.78 -26.63 19.53
C VAL A 268 18.08 -25.53 20.34
N ALA A 269 17.25 -25.89 21.32
CA ALA A 269 16.62 -24.96 22.24
C ALA A 269 17.64 -24.12 23.02
N GLN A 270 18.71 -24.73 23.52
CA GLN A 270 19.79 -24.03 24.22
C GLN A 270 20.53 -23.00 23.34
N ILE A 271 20.86 -23.37 22.11
CA ILE A 271 21.57 -22.51 21.16
C ILE A 271 20.66 -21.36 20.72
N THR A 272 19.46 -21.69 20.27
CA THR A 272 18.51 -20.73 19.67
C THR A 272 17.80 -19.86 20.70
N GLY A 273 17.75 -20.28 21.95
CA GLY A 273 16.94 -19.65 23.00
C GLY A 273 15.43 -19.79 22.77
N LEU A 274 15.00 -20.76 21.95
CA LEU A 274 13.60 -21.09 21.73
C LEU A 274 13.15 -22.21 22.68
N ALA A 275 11.85 -22.31 22.95
CA ALA A 275 11.32 -23.45 23.70
C ALA A 275 11.39 -24.74 22.86
N GLU A 276 11.82 -25.84 23.47
CA GLU A 276 11.88 -27.14 22.78
C GLU A 276 10.51 -27.56 22.23
N THR A 277 9.43 -27.27 22.96
CA THR A 277 8.04 -27.53 22.55
C THR A 277 7.66 -26.82 21.26
N ASP A 278 8.17 -25.62 21.04
CA ASP A 278 7.87 -24.80 19.88
C ASP A 278 8.66 -25.29 18.66
N ILE A 279 9.91 -25.72 18.85
CA ILE A 279 10.73 -26.37 17.81
C ILE A 279 10.04 -27.66 17.33
N ARG A 280 9.57 -28.50 18.26
CA ARG A 280 8.81 -29.71 17.93
C ARG A 280 7.48 -29.40 17.24
N THR A 281 6.83 -28.31 17.64
CA THR A 281 5.59 -27.86 16.99
C THR A 281 5.83 -27.39 15.56
N ALA A 282 6.92 -26.65 15.31
CA ALA A 282 7.30 -26.25 13.96
C ALA A 282 7.58 -27.46 13.05
N ALA A 283 8.34 -28.45 13.53
CA ALA A 283 8.61 -29.68 12.76
C ALA A 283 7.32 -30.45 12.43
N ARG A 284 6.43 -30.62 13.42
CA ARG A 284 5.11 -31.25 13.21
C ARG A 284 4.26 -30.50 12.19
N MET A 285 4.19 -29.16 12.29
CA MET A 285 3.43 -28.35 11.34
C MET A 285 3.96 -28.49 9.91
N ILE A 286 5.29 -28.56 9.73
CA ILE A 286 5.92 -28.81 8.42
C ILE A 286 5.55 -30.20 7.89
N ALA A 287 5.67 -31.24 8.72
CA ALA A 287 5.31 -32.61 8.35
C ALA A 287 3.84 -32.74 7.92
N GLU A 288 2.92 -32.16 8.68
CA GLU A 288 1.48 -32.22 8.43
C GLU A 288 1.03 -31.42 7.19
N ALA A 289 1.82 -30.45 6.73
CA ALA A 289 1.43 -29.55 5.65
C ALA A 289 1.39 -30.24 4.27
N GLY A 290 2.28 -31.20 4.03
CA GLY A 290 2.49 -31.82 2.72
C GLY A 290 3.09 -30.85 1.70
N ASP A 291 2.29 -29.89 1.21
CA ASP A 291 2.76 -28.77 0.39
C ASP A 291 3.13 -27.58 1.29
N TRP A 292 4.41 -27.21 1.31
CA TRP A 292 4.88 -26.09 2.12
C TRP A 292 5.97 -25.31 1.40
N MET A 293 6.02 -24.01 1.64
CA MET A 293 7.05 -23.13 1.07
C MET A 293 7.76 -22.35 2.15
N SER A 294 9.07 -22.21 1.99
CA SER A 294 9.87 -21.29 2.80
C SER A 294 10.00 -19.94 2.10
N CYS A 295 9.92 -18.86 2.88
CA CYS A 295 10.12 -17.50 2.40
C CYS A 295 11.16 -16.81 3.27
N TRP A 296 12.29 -16.41 2.68
CA TRP A 296 13.34 -15.74 3.44
C TRP A 296 13.94 -14.55 2.69
N THR A 297 14.59 -13.68 3.44
CA THR A 297 15.36 -12.57 2.86
C THR A 297 16.59 -12.29 3.72
N MET A 298 16.84 -11.03 4.06
CA MET A 298 18.11 -10.59 4.62
C MET A 298 18.43 -11.07 6.01
N GLY A 299 17.44 -11.49 6.82
CA GLY A 299 17.74 -12.08 8.13
C GLY A 299 18.66 -13.30 8.01
N LEU A 300 18.58 -14.02 6.87
CA LEU A 300 19.43 -15.16 6.57
C LEU A 300 20.58 -14.81 5.65
N ASN A 301 20.33 -14.02 4.60
CA ASN A 301 21.34 -13.77 3.57
C ASN A 301 22.50 -12.90 4.10
N GLN A 302 22.21 -11.89 4.93
CA GLN A 302 23.19 -10.93 5.46
C GLN A 302 23.85 -11.47 6.74
N SER A 303 24.50 -12.61 6.59
CA SER A 303 25.20 -13.39 7.61
C SER A 303 26.52 -13.93 7.04
N THR A 304 27.52 -14.16 7.89
CA THR A 304 28.77 -14.87 7.55
C THR A 304 28.58 -16.34 7.17
N HIS A 305 27.38 -16.88 7.35
CA HIS A 305 26.99 -18.23 6.93
C HIS A 305 25.67 -18.21 6.14
N GLY A 306 25.37 -17.10 5.45
CA GLY A 306 24.13 -16.94 4.70
C GLY A 306 23.97 -17.94 3.54
N THR A 307 25.07 -18.37 2.93
CA THR A 307 25.04 -19.42 1.90
C THR A 307 24.54 -20.73 2.50
N TRP A 308 25.06 -21.09 3.66
CA TRP A 308 24.67 -22.31 4.38
C TRP A 308 23.23 -22.26 4.87
N ASN A 309 22.73 -21.09 5.29
CA ASN A 309 21.31 -20.91 5.61
C ASN A 309 20.40 -21.30 4.43
N THR A 310 20.76 -20.88 3.22
CA THR A 310 20.00 -21.24 2.01
C THR A 310 20.08 -22.75 1.75
N ILE A 311 21.26 -23.35 1.93
CA ILE A 311 21.44 -24.79 1.75
C ILE A 311 20.62 -25.59 2.76
N ALA A 312 20.59 -25.18 4.03
CA ALA A 312 19.81 -25.84 5.07
C ALA A 312 18.30 -25.76 4.77
N ILE A 313 17.82 -24.64 4.23
CA ILE A 313 16.45 -24.53 3.70
C ILE A 313 16.22 -25.52 2.54
N CYS A 314 17.15 -25.60 1.59
CA CYS A 314 17.06 -26.57 0.49
C CYS A 314 17.02 -28.01 1.03
N ASN A 315 17.86 -28.37 2.01
CA ASN A 315 17.87 -29.69 2.64
C ASN A 315 16.48 -30.06 3.20
N LEU A 316 15.78 -29.15 3.88
CA LEU A 316 14.42 -29.42 4.38
C LEU A 316 13.45 -29.75 3.25
N HIS A 317 13.47 -28.97 2.16
CA HIS A 317 12.59 -29.20 1.01
C HIS A 317 12.95 -30.47 0.23
N LEU A 318 14.25 -30.81 0.12
CA LEU A 318 14.72 -32.05 -0.50
C LEU A 318 14.32 -33.26 0.34
N ALA A 319 14.45 -33.19 1.66
CA ALA A 319 14.12 -34.31 2.56
C ALA A 319 12.62 -34.62 2.57
N THR A 320 11.78 -33.62 2.37
CA THR A 320 10.31 -33.76 2.38
C THR A 320 9.70 -33.93 0.98
N GLY A 321 10.50 -33.93 -0.09
CA GLY A 321 10.00 -33.94 -1.47
C GLY A 321 9.13 -32.71 -1.82
N ALA A 322 9.14 -31.67 -1.00
CA ALA A 322 8.35 -30.45 -1.16
C ALA A 322 9.11 -29.42 -2.02
N ILE A 323 9.39 -29.77 -3.28
CA ILE A 323 10.08 -28.92 -4.24
C ILE A 323 9.66 -29.29 -5.68
N CYS A 324 9.73 -28.32 -6.61
CA CYS A 324 9.40 -28.53 -8.04
C CYS A 324 8.01 -29.15 -8.27
N ARG A 325 7.05 -28.73 -7.42
CA ARG A 325 5.61 -29.00 -7.54
C ARG A 325 4.84 -27.80 -6.98
N PRO A 326 3.59 -27.57 -7.41
CA PRO A 326 2.84 -26.39 -7.00
C PRO A 326 2.68 -26.30 -5.47
N GLY A 327 2.84 -25.10 -4.91
CA GLY A 327 2.67 -24.84 -3.48
C GLY A 327 3.88 -25.22 -2.61
N SER A 328 4.94 -25.70 -3.25
CA SER A 328 6.07 -26.33 -2.57
C SER A 328 7.41 -25.75 -3.01
N GLY A 329 8.26 -25.44 -2.03
CA GLY A 329 9.68 -25.22 -2.28
C GLY A 329 10.26 -23.94 -1.69
N PRO A 330 11.58 -23.79 -1.83
CA PRO A 330 12.31 -22.64 -1.31
C PRO A 330 12.12 -21.39 -2.17
N MET A 331 11.56 -20.32 -1.58
CA MET A 331 11.35 -19.03 -2.23
C MET A 331 12.18 -17.92 -1.57
N SER A 332 13.36 -17.66 -2.14
CA SER A 332 14.18 -16.51 -1.72
C SER A 332 13.56 -15.20 -2.22
N LEU A 333 13.21 -14.31 -1.31
CA LEU A 333 12.58 -13.03 -1.63
C LEU A 333 13.67 -12.00 -1.97
N THR A 334 13.75 -11.66 -3.24
CA THR A 334 14.71 -10.69 -3.75
C THR A 334 14.34 -9.28 -3.28
N GLY A 335 15.32 -8.55 -2.72
CA GLY A 335 15.10 -7.20 -2.20
C GLY A 335 14.90 -6.15 -3.29
N GLN A 336 15.85 -6.07 -4.24
CA GLN A 336 15.91 -5.07 -5.31
C GLN A 336 15.11 -5.48 -6.55
N PRO A 337 14.66 -4.53 -7.39
CA PRO A 337 13.69 -4.82 -8.46
C PRO A 337 14.28 -5.67 -9.58
N ASN A 338 15.60 -5.69 -9.74
CA ASN A 338 16.28 -6.42 -10.82
C ASN A 338 17.61 -7.06 -10.37
N ALA A 339 17.74 -7.40 -9.08
CA ALA A 339 18.93 -8.11 -8.60
C ALA A 339 18.98 -9.56 -9.15
N MET A 340 17.83 -10.16 -9.47
CA MET A 340 17.78 -11.44 -10.15
C MET A 340 18.38 -11.35 -11.56
N GLY A 341 17.92 -10.40 -12.38
CA GLY A 341 18.46 -10.19 -13.72
C GLY A 341 19.96 -9.97 -13.72
N GLY A 342 20.49 -9.20 -12.76
CA GLY A 342 21.94 -8.97 -12.73
C GLY A 342 22.76 -10.21 -12.37
N ARG A 343 22.22 -11.11 -11.53
CA ARG A 343 22.88 -12.41 -11.25
C ARG A 343 22.93 -13.28 -12.50
N GLU A 344 21.92 -13.20 -13.36
CA GLU A 344 21.88 -13.87 -14.66
C GLU A 344 22.84 -13.22 -15.66
N MET A 345 23.04 -11.90 -15.59
CA MET A 345 23.97 -11.15 -16.45
C MET A 345 25.44 -11.25 -16.00
N GLY A 346 25.72 -11.76 -14.80
CA GLY A 346 27.09 -12.02 -14.34
C GLY A 346 27.85 -10.80 -13.78
N TYR A 347 27.14 -9.75 -13.37
CA TYR A 347 27.71 -8.49 -12.85
C TYR A 347 28.36 -8.56 -11.45
N MET A 348 28.64 -9.76 -10.96
CA MET A 348 29.11 -10.02 -9.60
C MET A 348 30.08 -11.19 -9.58
N GLY A 349 31.23 -11.00 -8.92
CA GLY A 349 32.24 -12.03 -8.68
C GLY A 349 32.49 -12.88 -9.94
N PRO A 350 32.34 -14.22 -9.86
CA PRO A 350 32.71 -15.10 -10.96
C PRO A 350 31.66 -15.18 -12.08
N GLY A 351 30.55 -14.46 -12.03
CA GLY A 351 29.44 -14.64 -12.99
C GLY A 351 29.77 -14.21 -14.43
N LEU A 352 29.11 -14.82 -15.40
CA LEU A 352 29.03 -14.41 -16.81
C LEU A 352 27.56 -14.52 -17.27
N PRO A 353 27.16 -13.85 -18.37
CA PRO A 353 25.77 -13.87 -18.81
C PRO A 353 25.23 -15.29 -19.09
N GLY A 354 23.95 -15.50 -18.78
CA GLY A 354 23.29 -16.79 -18.93
C GLY A 354 23.63 -17.79 -17.80
N GLN A 355 23.83 -17.28 -16.59
CA GLN A 355 24.25 -18.05 -15.41
C GLN A 355 25.58 -18.79 -15.55
N ARG A 356 26.45 -18.32 -16.45
CA ARG A 356 27.79 -18.87 -16.67
C ARG A 356 28.78 -18.38 -15.63
N SER A 357 29.99 -18.94 -15.63
CA SER A 357 31.06 -18.53 -14.73
C SER A 357 32.42 -18.38 -15.41
N VAL A 358 33.16 -17.34 -15.03
CA VAL A 358 34.57 -17.19 -15.38
C VAL A 358 35.44 -18.31 -14.85
N LEU A 359 34.98 -19.14 -13.91
CA LEU A 359 35.75 -20.28 -13.42
C LEU A 359 35.76 -21.45 -14.43
N SER A 360 34.70 -21.58 -15.24
CA SER A 360 34.60 -22.61 -16.28
C SER A 360 35.28 -22.16 -17.57
N ALA A 361 36.21 -22.97 -18.07
CA ALA A 361 36.89 -22.69 -19.34
C ALA A 361 35.93 -22.69 -20.54
N GLU A 362 34.95 -23.58 -20.52
CA GLU A 362 33.90 -23.66 -21.55
C GLU A 362 33.03 -22.40 -21.55
N ASP A 363 32.63 -21.93 -20.37
CA ASP A 363 31.81 -20.72 -20.23
C ASP A 363 32.54 -19.47 -20.72
N ARG A 364 33.85 -19.38 -20.44
CA ARG A 364 34.70 -18.30 -20.96
C ARG A 364 34.77 -18.37 -22.48
N ALA A 365 35.10 -19.53 -23.03
CA ALA A 365 35.21 -19.73 -24.48
C ALA A 365 33.90 -19.40 -25.21
N TYR A 366 32.75 -19.83 -24.66
CA TYR A 366 31.44 -19.49 -25.18
C TYR A 366 31.20 -17.98 -25.19
N THR A 367 31.51 -17.31 -24.07
CA THR A 367 31.28 -15.87 -23.93
C THR A 367 32.20 -15.05 -24.85
N GLU A 368 33.47 -15.46 -24.98
CA GLU A 368 34.43 -14.87 -25.92
C GLU A 368 33.93 -14.98 -27.35
N GLN A 369 33.42 -16.15 -27.75
CA GLN A 369 32.81 -16.34 -29.06
C GLN A 369 31.61 -15.42 -29.27
N GLN A 370 30.69 -15.32 -28.30
CA GLN A 370 29.51 -14.46 -28.41
C GLN A 370 29.88 -12.97 -28.52
N TRP A 371 30.94 -12.54 -27.84
CA TRP A 371 31.41 -11.16 -27.85
C TRP A 371 32.40 -10.84 -28.98
N GLY A 372 32.83 -11.83 -29.76
CA GLY A 372 33.83 -11.67 -30.81
C GLY A 372 35.22 -11.36 -30.27
N LEU A 373 35.56 -11.89 -29.08
CA LEU A 373 36.86 -11.71 -28.44
C LEU A 373 37.83 -12.83 -28.86
N PRO A 374 39.14 -12.54 -28.90
CA PRO A 374 40.15 -13.59 -29.05
C PRO A 374 40.03 -14.65 -27.92
N PRO A 375 40.26 -15.94 -28.22
CA PRO A 375 40.27 -16.99 -27.20
C PRO A 375 41.25 -16.68 -26.04
N GLY A 376 40.80 -16.84 -24.79
CA GLY A 376 41.58 -16.58 -23.58
C GLY A 376 41.65 -15.11 -23.15
N THR A 377 40.82 -14.23 -23.73
CA THR A 377 40.71 -12.82 -23.35
C THR A 377 40.10 -12.66 -21.94
N ILE A 378 39.02 -13.38 -21.66
CA ILE A 378 38.33 -13.35 -20.37
C ILE A 378 39.18 -14.11 -19.35
N ARG A 379 39.48 -13.44 -18.24
CA ARG A 379 40.32 -14.02 -17.19
C ARG A 379 39.56 -15.06 -16.37
N GLY A 380 40.30 -16.05 -15.83
CA GLY A 380 39.75 -17.10 -14.97
C GLY A 380 39.80 -16.78 -13.47
N ASP A 381 40.50 -15.73 -13.06
CA ASP A 381 40.55 -15.26 -11.68
C ASP A 381 39.34 -14.39 -11.33
N VAL A 382 39.06 -14.25 -10.03
CA VAL A 382 37.82 -13.66 -9.51
C VAL A 382 38.16 -12.50 -8.58
N GLY A 383 37.39 -11.41 -8.69
CA GLY A 383 37.50 -10.25 -7.80
C GLY A 383 37.09 -10.57 -6.35
N PRO A 384 37.50 -9.75 -5.37
CA PRO A 384 37.46 -10.11 -3.96
C PRO A 384 36.13 -9.77 -3.24
N GLY A 385 35.07 -9.41 -3.99
CA GLY A 385 33.79 -8.96 -3.43
C GLY A 385 33.76 -7.48 -3.03
N THR A 386 32.57 -6.97 -2.70
CA THR A 386 32.34 -5.52 -2.48
C THR A 386 33.13 -4.94 -1.32
N ILE A 387 33.18 -5.63 -0.17
CA ILE A 387 33.89 -5.13 1.03
C ILE A 387 35.38 -4.96 0.73
N ASP A 388 36.01 -6.00 0.19
CA ASP A 388 37.46 -5.96 -0.09
C ASP A 388 37.79 -5.05 -1.28
N MET A 389 36.88 -4.88 -2.24
CA MET A 389 37.05 -3.88 -3.31
C MET A 389 37.19 -2.46 -2.74
N PHE A 390 36.34 -2.05 -1.78
CA PHE A 390 36.51 -0.74 -1.14
C PHE A 390 37.74 -0.67 -0.23
N ARG A 391 38.12 -1.78 0.42
CA ARG A 391 39.39 -1.86 1.19
C ARG A 391 40.61 -1.63 0.29
N ARG A 392 40.69 -2.35 -0.82
CA ARG A 392 41.76 -2.18 -1.83
C ARG A 392 41.80 -0.79 -2.45
N MET A 393 40.64 -0.14 -2.57
CA MET A 393 40.56 1.25 -2.99
C MET A 393 41.14 2.19 -1.93
N ALA A 394 40.83 1.97 -0.66
CA ALA A 394 41.43 2.73 0.46
C ALA A 394 42.94 2.51 0.56
N ASP A 395 43.43 1.30 0.25
CA ASP A 395 44.85 0.95 0.19
C ASP A 395 45.56 1.48 -1.08
N GLY A 396 44.82 2.12 -2.01
CA GLY A 396 45.38 2.71 -3.24
C GLY A 396 45.67 1.71 -4.37
N HIS A 397 45.24 0.45 -4.25
CA HIS A 397 45.34 -0.54 -5.32
C HIS A 397 44.34 -0.29 -6.45
N ILE A 398 43.15 0.20 -6.12
CA ILE A 398 42.14 0.65 -7.09
C ILE A 398 42.17 2.18 -7.12
N ARG A 399 42.45 2.75 -8.29
CA ARG A 399 42.65 4.19 -8.50
C ARG A 399 41.43 4.86 -9.14
N ALA A 400 40.59 4.12 -9.85
CA ALA A 400 39.33 4.64 -10.38
C ALA A 400 38.13 3.81 -9.94
N ALA A 401 37.05 4.48 -9.59
CA ALA A 401 35.77 3.86 -9.27
C ALA A 401 34.66 4.45 -10.15
N TRP A 402 33.95 3.60 -10.89
CA TRP A 402 32.73 3.98 -11.58
C TRP A 402 31.52 3.34 -10.90
N ILE A 403 30.74 4.19 -10.23
CA ILE A 403 29.60 3.81 -9.40
C ILE A 403 28.30 4.11 -10.15
N ILE A 404 27.45 3.10 -10.35
CA ILE A 404 26.25 3.21 -11.19
C ILE A 404 25.00 2.82 -10.40
N CYS A 405 24.03 3.73 -10.33
CA CYS A 405 22.68 3.49 -9.77
C CYS A 405 22.70 2.97 -8.32
N THR A 406 23.65 3.42 -7.51
CA THR A 406 23.83 2.97 -6.12
C THR A 406 24.54 4.02 -5.25
N ASN A 407 24.32 3.97 -3.93
CA ASN A 407 24.81 4.96 -2.97
C ASN A 407 25.67 4.27 -1.87
N PRO A 408 26.90 3.81 -2.19
CA PRO A 408 27.74 3.00 -1.29
C PRO A 408 28.08 3.67 0.02
N VAL A 409 28.26 5.00 0.05
CA VAL A 409 28.56 5.73 1.30
C VAL A 409 27.49 5.52 2.37
N ALA A 410 26.23 5.34 1.95
CA ALA A 410 25.12 5.10 2.87
C ALA A 410 24.78 3.61 3.08
N SER A 411 25.17 2.72 2.16
CA SER A 411 24.60 1.37 2.05
C SER A 411 25.57 0.21 2.27
N VAL A 412 26.87 0.41 2.12
CA VAL A 412 27.89 -0.63 2.33
C VAL A 412 28.28 -0.67 3.82
N ALA A 413 28.57 -1.87 4.34
CA ALA A 413 29.03 -2.05 5.71
C ALA A 413 30.40 -1.43 5.97
N ASN A 414 30.71 -1.09 7.22
CA ASN A 414 31.94 -0.38 7.59
C ASN A 414 32.17 0.84 6.69
N ARG A 415 31.21 1.76 6.77
CA ARG A 415 31.17 2.99 5.97
C ARG A 415 32.51 3.75 5.89
N SER A 416 33.29 3.77 6.95
CA SER A 416 34.60 4.44 7.00
C SER A 416 35.54 3.98 5.89
N THR A 417 35.58 2.67 5.61
CA THR A 417 36.44 2.11 4.55
C THR A 417 36.01 2.59 3.18
N VAL A 418 34.69 2.71 2.94
CA VAL A 418 34.16 3.24 1.67
C VAL A 418 34.55 4.69 1.49
N VAL A 419 34.35 5.53 2.52
CA VAL A 419 34.73 6.94 2.48
C VAL A 419 36.22 7.09 2.22
N ALA A 420 37.07 6.34 2.94
CA ALA A 420 38.51 6.33 2.74
C ALA A 420 38.89 5.92 1.30
N GLY A 421 38.24 4.88 0.75
CA GLY A 421 38.46 4.44 -0.63
C GLY A 421 38.13 5.52 -1.65
N LEU A 422 36.96 6.16 -1.55
CA LEU A 422 36.58 7.22 -2.49
C LEU A 422 37.48 8.46 -2.37
N GLN A 423 37.96 8.76 -1.17
CA GLN A 423 38.93 9.84 -0.94
C GLN A 423 40.33 9.52 -1.47
N ALA A 424 40.73 8.24 -1.48
CA ALA A 424 42.03 7.79 -1.97
C ALA A 424 42.06 7.59 -3.50
N ALA A 425 40.95 7.17 -4.11
CA ALA A 425 40.86 7.00 -5.56
C ALA A 425 41.20 8.30 -6.31
N GLU A 426 41.90 8.22 -7.42
CA GLU A 426 42.25 9.36 -8.29
C GLU A 426 41.06 9.84 -9.15
N LEU A 427 40.12 8.94 -9.44
CA LEU A 427 38.92 9.23 -10.22
C LEU A 427 37.70 8.51 -9.63
N VAL A 428 36.68 9.27 -9.28
CA VAL A 428 35.37 8.75 -8.92
C VAL A 428 34.33 9.26 -9.92
N ILE A 429 33.74 8.34 -10.67
CA ILE A 429 32.62 8.62 -11.58
C ILE A 429 31.36 8.06 -10.94
N THR A 430 30.32 8.87 -10.83
CA THR A 430 28.98 8.43 -10.43
C THR A 430 28.00 8.59 -11.57
N GLN A 431 27.11 7.61 -11.75
CA GLN A 431 25.99 7.67 -12.67
C GLN A 431 24.70 7.52 -11.86
N ASP A 432 23.97 8.62 -11.70
CA ASP A 432 22.82 8.72 -10.80
C ASP A 432 21.72 9.60 -11.41
N ALA A 433 20.48 9.44 -10.93
CA ALA A 433 19.34 10.25 -11.35
C ALA A 433 19.24 11.58 -10.56
N TYR A 434 19.88 11.66 -9.39
CA TYR A 434 19.84 12.82 -8.49
C TYR A 434 21.24 13.37 -8.19
N ALA A 435 21.32 14.69 -8.03
CA ALA A 435 22.59 15.37 -7.70
C ALA A 435 22.96 15.13 -6.23
N ASP A 436 22.00 15.27 -5.33
CA ASP A 436 22.21 15.26 -3.88
C ASP A 436 22.17 13.83 -3.32
N THR A 437 23.29 13.10 -3.42
CA THR A 437 23.48 11.81 -2.76
C THR A 437 24.74 11.83 -1.90
N ALA A 438 24.77 11.02 -0.84
CA ALA A 438 25.95 10.90 0.03
C ALA A 438 27.20 10.44 -0.74
N THR A 439 27.05 9.70 -1.85
CA THR A 439 28.18 9.25 -2.68
C THR A 439 28.66 10.32 -3.65
N ASN A 440 27.75 11.12 -4.24
CA ASN A 440 28.12 12.16 -5.20
C ASN A 440 29.01 13.26 -4.59
N ALA A 441 28.99 13.40 -3.25
CA ALA A 441 29.92 14.28 -2.53
C ALA A 441 31.40 13.96 -2.80
N TYR A 442 31.71 12.71 -3.18
CA TYR A 442 33.07 12.24 -3.49
C TYR A 442 33.34 12.09 -4.99
N ALA A 443 32.36 12.36 -5.85
CA ALA A 443 32.49 12.21 -7.28
C ALA A 443 33.29 13.36 -7.90
N ASP A 444 34.18 13.00 -8.82
CA ASP A 444 34.88 13.92 -9.73
C ASP A 444 34.02 14.19 -10.97
N ILE A 445 33.25 13.19 -11.44
CA ILE A 445 32.32 13.29 -12.57
C ILE A 445 30.98 12.65 -12.20
N VAL A 446 29.87 13.37 -12.40
CA VAL A 446 28.51 12.89 -12.20
C VAL A 446 27.77 12.87 -13.53
N LEU A 447 27.39 11.68 -14.00
CA LEU A 447 26.65 11.47 -15.25
C LEU A 447 25.14 11.38 -14.99
N PRO A 448 24.29 12.12 -15.73
CA PRO A 448 22.85 12.19 -15.47
C PRO A 448 22.12 10.98 -16.07
N ALA A 449 21.58 10.11 -15.22
CA ALA A 449 20.85 8.93 -15.63
C ALA A 449 19.32 9.15 -15.69
N THR A 450 18.63 8.43 -16.57
CA THR A 450 17.17 8.36 -16.58
C THR A 450 16.62 7.68 -15.33
N LEU A 451 15.39 8.02 -14.96
CA LEU A 451 14.64 7.40 -13.88
C LEU A 451 13.37 6.73 -14.41
N TRP A 452 13.23 5.42 -14.16
CA TRP A 452 11.98 4.67 -14.35
C TRP A 452 11.27 4.92 -15.69
N ALA A 453 10.21 5.74 -15.70
CA ALA A 453 9.33 6.02 -16.84
C ALA A 453 10.01 6.79 -18.00
N GLU A 454 11.28 7.16 -17.85
CA GLU A 454 12.03 7.97 -18.80
C GLU A 454 12.84 7.16 -19.82
N SER A 455 12.91 5.84 -19.68
CA SER A 455 13.65 4.97 -20.60
C SER A 455 13.09 3.56 -20.65
N ASP A 456 13.27 2.87 -21.77
CA ASP A 456 13.01 1.44 -21.86
C ASP A 456 14.03 0.64 -21.03
N ALA A 457 13.56 -0.40 -20.33
CA ALA A 457 14.40 -1.29 -19.52
C ALA A 457 13.72 -2.64 -19.27
N VAL A 458 14.43 -3.76 -19.37
CA VAL A 458 13.90 -5.05 -18.92
C VAL A 458 14.35 -5.34 -17.48
N MET A 459 13.37 -5.73 -16.64
CA MET A 459 13.56 -6.04 -15.21
C MET A 459 13.09 -7.46 -14.91
N VAL A 460 13.75 -8.15 -13.98
CA VAL A 460 13.46 -9.53 -13.56
C VAL A 460 13.23 -9.58 -12.05
N ASN A 461 12.03 -10.00 -11.65
CA ASN A 461 11.61 -10.06 -10.25
C ASN A 461 12.03 -11.38 -9.54
N SER A 462 11.69 -11.56 -8.25
CA SER A 462 12.12 -12.74 -7.48
C SER A 462 11.61 -14.09 -8.02
N GLU A 463 10.54 -14.12 -8.82
CA GLU A 463 9.99 -15.36 -9.37
C GLU A 463 10.39 -15.60 -10.83
N ARG A 464 11.42 -14.90 -11.34
CA ARG A 464 11.93 -15.03 -12.73
C ARG A 464 11.04 -14.39 -13.81
N THR A 465 10.04 -13.61 -13.41
CA THR A 465 9.19 -12.89 -14.37
C THR A 465 9.94 -11.66 -14.88
N MET A 466 10.15 -11.61 -16.19
CA MET A 466 10.73 -10.53 -16.96
C MET A 466 9.63 -9.57 -17.44
N THR A 467 9.79 -8.28 -17.13
CA THR A 467 8.84 -7.23 -17.53
C THR A 467 9.58 -6.08 -18.20
N LEU A 468 9.04 -5.58 -19.31
CA LEU A 468 9.55 -4.38 -19.97
C LEU A 468 8.97 -3.13 -19.28
N LEU A 469 9.84 -2.32 -18.71
CA LEU A 469 9.55 -0.95 -18.35
C LEU A 469 9.63 -0.14 -19.64
N ARG A 470 8.51 0.46 -20.03
CA ARG A 470 8.42 1.25 -21.27
C ARG A 470 8.57 2.73 -20.95
N GLN A 471 9.35 3.44 -21.76
CA GLN A 471 9.41 4.89 -21.73
C GLN A 471 8.00 5.47 -21.97
N SER A 472 7.58 6.38 -21.10
CA SER A 472 6.28 7.05 -21.18
C SER A 472 6.38 8.57 -21.10
N ILE A 473 7.50 9.11 -20.63
CA ILE A 473 7.81 10.55 -20.67
C ILE A 473 9.25 10.78 -21.17
N PRO A 474 9.56 11.97 -21.71
CA PRO A 474 10.95 12.30 -22.06
C PRO A 474 11.81 12.50 -20.80
N PRO A 475 13.09 12.10 -20.82
CA PRO A 475 14.02 12.40 -19.72
C PRO A 475 14.19 13.90 -19.50
N PRO A 476 14.58 14.33 -18.28
CA PRO A 476 14.89 15.73 -18.01
C PRO A 476 16.25 16.13 -18.58
N GLY A 477 16.29 17.26 -19.29
CA GLY A 477 17.53 17.85 -19.82
C GLY A 477 18.30 16.88 -20.72
N GLN A 478 19.57 16.64 -20.37
CA GLN A 478 20.49 15.76 -21.09
C GLN A 478 20.61 14.37 -20.44
N ALA A 479 19.72 13.99 -19.52
CA ALA A 479 19.76 12.67 -18.89
C ALA A 479 19.57 11.53 -19.90
N ARG A 480 20.34 10.45 -19.74
CA ARG A 480 20.38 9.32 -20.68
C ARG A 480 20.17 7.98 -19.96
N PRO A 481 19.66 6.94 -20.64
CA PRO A 481 19.60 5.60 -20.08
C PRO A 481 20.97 5.09 -19.67
N ASP A 482 21.02 4.29 -18.60
CA ASP A 482 22.29 3.78 -18.07
C ASP A 482 23.13 3.05 -19.14
N TRP A 483 22.48 2.26 -19.99
CA TRP A 483 23.13 1.52 -21.08
C TRP A 483 23.81 2.45 -22.09
N GLN A 484 23.20 3.61 -22.37
CA GLN A 484 23.72 4.55 -23.36
C GLN A 484 24.97 5.25 -22.84
N LEU A 485 24.96 5.66 -21.57
CA LEU A 485 26.14 6.23 -20.91
C LEU A 485 27.30 5.22 -20.87
N ILE A 486 27.00 3.94 -20.61
CA ILE A 486 28.01 2.87 -20.67
C ILE A 486 28.63 2.75 -22.07
N CYS A 487 27.81 2.70 -23.12
CA CYS A 487 28.30 2.64 -24.49
C CYS A 487 29.16 3.86 -24.88
N GLN A 488 28.77 5.05 -24.44
CA GLN A 488 29.47 6.30 -24.77
C GLN A 488 30.84 6.37 -24.10
N VAL A 489 30.93 6.04 -22.81
CA VAL A 489 32.23 5.94 -22.13
C VAL A 489 33.09 4.84 -22.75
N ALA A 490 32.50 3.69 -23.10
CA ALA A 490 33.20 2.60 -23.79
C ALA A 490 33.77 3.04 -25.16
N ALA A 491 33.05 3.92 -25.89
CA ALA A 491 33.56 4.50 -27.13
C ALA A 491 34.83 5.33 -26.89
N HIS A 492 34.83 6.18 -25.85
CA HIS A 492 35.99 6.98 -25.48
C HIS A 492 37.14 6.19 -24.82
N LEU A 493 36.88 4.97 -24.36
CA LEU A 493 37.90 3.99 -23.95
C LEU A 493 38.58 3.28 -25.15
N GLY A 494 38.03 3.46 -26.36
CA GLY A 494 38.53 2.84 -27.59
C GLY A 494 37.79 1.56 -28.00
N PHE A 495 36.61 1.28 -27.42
CA PHE A 495 35.84 0.05 -27.69
C PHE A 495 34.54 0.30 -28.48
N GLY A 496 34.38 1.48 -29.10
CA GLY A 496 33.10 1.94 -29.67
C GLY A 496 32.43 0.96 -30.63
N GLU A 497 33.20 0.24 -31.45
CA GLU A 497 32.66 -0.74 -32.42
C GLU A 497 31.86 -1.87 -31.74
N HIS A 498 32.25 -2.29 -30.54
CA HIS A 498 31.57 -3.38 -29.81
C HIS A 498 30.40 -2.90 -28.93
N PHE A 499 30.18 -1.58 -28.87
CA PHE A 499 29.17 -0.93 -28.04
C PHE A 499 28.26 0.02 -28.85
N ALA A 500 28.28 -0.05 -30.17
CA ALA A 500 27.50 0.80 -31.09
C ALA A 500 26.00 0.44 -31.16
N TYR A 501 25.37 0.13 -30.02
CA TYR A 501 23.94 -0.15 -29.94
C TYR A 501 23.12 1.14 -30.05
N THR A 502 22.03 1.09 -30.80
CA THR A 502 21.12 2.22 -31.00
C THR A 502 19.81 2.09 -30.20
N SER A 503 19.54 0.93 -29.59
CA SER A 503 18.40 0.71 -28.70
C SER A 503 18.66 -0.38 -27.66
N SER A 504 17.89 -0.36 -26.56
CA SER A 504 17.91 -1.44 -25.55
C SER A 504 17.44 -2.79 -26.11
N GLU A 505 16.55 -2.78 -27.10
CA GLU A 505 16.08 -3.98 -27.81
C GLU A 505 17.23 -4.73 -28.50
N GLN A 506 18.17 -4.03 -29.14
CA GLN A 506 19.34 -4.66 -29.77
C GLN A 506 20.25 -5.33 -28.75
N ILE A 507 20.44 -4.70 -27.58
CA ILE A 507 21.24 -5.27 -26.49
C ILE A 507 20.54 -6.52 -25.96
N PHE A 508 19.23 -6.46 -25.78
CA PHE A 508 18.44 -7.60 -25.33
C PHE A 508 18.45 -8.77 -26.31
N ASP A 509 18.44 -8.51 -27.63
CA ASP A 509 18.60 -9.55 -28.64
C ASP A 509 19.96 -10.26 -28.57
N GLU A 510 21.01 -9.56 -28.15
CA GLU A 510 22.30 -10.19 -27.83
C GLU A 510 22.21 -11.01 -26.53
N ILE A 511 21.57 -10.47 -25.48
CA ILE A 511 21.35 -11.18 -24.20
C ILE A 511 20.63 -12.52 -24.41
N ARG A 512 19.60 -12.56 -25.26
CA ARG A 512 18.84 -13.79 -25.53
C ARG A 512 19.69 -14.94 -26.06
N ARG A 513 20.80 -14.64 -26.77
CA ARG A 513 21.73 -15.65 -27.28
C ARG A 513 22.42 -16.41 -26.15
N PHE A 514 22.55 -15.79 -24.97
CA PHE A 514 23.10 -16.42 -23.76
C PHE A 514 22.16 -17.40 -23.06
N SER A 515 21.05 -17.81 -23.69
CA SER A 515 20.26 -18.96 -23.24
C SER A 515 21.18 -20.16 -22.93
N ASN A 516 20.91 -20.86 -21.84
CA ASN A 516 21.79 -21.88 -21.27
C ASN A 516 20.99 -23.16 -20.94
N PRO A 517 21.03 -24.18 -21.80
CA PRO A 517 20.33 -25.45 -21.57
C PRO A 517 20.94 -26.26 -20.41
N GLY A 518 22.18 -25.98 -19.98
CA GLY A 518 22.80 -26.65 -18.83
C GLY A 518 22.12 -26.28 -17.50
N THR A 519 21.62 -25.06 -17.39
CA THR A 519 20.94 -24.54 -16.19
C THR A 519 19.42 -24.44 -16.33
N GLY A 520 18.91 -24.68 -17.55
CA GLY A 520 17.52 -24.43 -17.91
C GLY A 520 17.18 -22.94 -18.06
N TYR A 521 18.18 -22.05 -18.09
CA TYR A 521 17.96 -20.61 -18.32
C TYR A 521 17.64 -20.35 -19.79
N ASP A 522 16.36 -20.37 -20.14
CA ASP A 522 15.90 -20.26 -21.52
C ASP A 522 15.21 -18.93 -21.79
N LEU A 523 15.79 -18.09 -22.66
CA LEU A 523 15.22 -16.81 -23.09
C LEU A 523 14.81 -16.82 -24.57
N ARG A 524 14.89 -17.96 -25.27
CA ARG A 524 14.71 -18.01 -26.72
C ARG A 524 13.36 -17.43 -27.15
N GLY A 525 12.31 -17.67 -26.36
CA GLY A 525 10.96 -17.15 -26.58
C GLY A 525 10.68 -15.75 -26.03
N VAL A 526 11.60 -15.13 -25.29
CA VAL A 526 11.40 -13.79 -24.71
C VAL A 526 11.85 -12.75 -25.73
N THR A 527 10.92 -12.12 -26.45
CA THR A 527 11.22 -11.02 -27.38
C THR A 527 10.71 -9.69 -26.83
N TYR A 528 11.31 -8.56 -27.25
CA TYR A 528 10.77 -7.23 -26.90
C TYR A 528 9.33 -7.06 -27.39
N GLU A 529 8.99 -7.60 -28.57
CA GLU A 529 7.62 -7.62 -29.09
C GLU A 529 6.65 -8.30 -28.10
N ARG A 530 7.01 -9.48 -27.56
CA ARG A 530 6.18 -10.15 -26.56
C ARG A 530 6.17 -9.40 -25.23
N LEU A 531 7.31 -8.90 -24.76
CA LEU A 531 7.41 -8.13 -23.51
C LEU A 531 6.60 -6.81 -23.55
N ARG A 532 6.44 -6.19 -24.73
CA ARG A 532 5.55 -5.03 -24.92
C ARG A 532 4.07 -5.39 -24.70
N ARG A 533 3.70 -6.67 -24.84
CA ARG A 533 2.33 -7.19 -24.70
C ARG A 533 2.08 -7.72 -23.29
N THR A 534 3.02 -8.47 -22.72
CA THR A 534 2.85 -9.21 -21.46
C THR A 534 4.19 -9.53 -20.81
N PRO A 535 4.28 -9.58 -19.48
CA PRO A 535 5.47 -10.10 -18.79
C PRO A 535 5.65 -11.61 -19.05
N LEU A 536 6.90 -12.07 -19.08
CA LEU A 536 7.27 -13.45 -19.43
C LEU A 536 8.15 -14.08 -18.33
N GLN A 537 7.86 -15.29 -17.89
CA GLN A 537 8.66 -15.99 -16.89
C GLN A 537 9.64 -16.96 -17.57
N TRP A 538 10.94 -16.80 -17.35
CA TRP A 538 11.92 -17.79 -17.84
C TRP A 538 11.92 -19.01 -16.91
N PRO A 539 12.16 -20.26 -17.39
CA PRO A 539 12.50 -20.65 -18.75
C PRO A 539 11.34 -20.38 -19.73
N CYS A 540 11.62 -19.78 -20.88
CA CYS A 540 10.63 -19.42 -21.88
C CYS A 540 11.09 -19.91 -23.26
N PRO A 541 10.69 -21.13 -23.67
CA PRO A 541 11.03 -21.68 -24.96
C PRO A 541 10.38 -20.89 -26.11
N PRO A 542 10.88 -21.02 -27.36
CA PRO A 542 10.33 -20.28 -28.50
C PRO A 542 8.89 -20.70 -28.82
N PRO A 543 8.05 -19.81 -29.39
CA PRO A 543 6.71 -20.15 -29.85
C PRO A 543 6.70 -21.39 -30.75
N GLY A 544 5.67 -22.23 -30.60
CA GLY A 544 5.56 -23.51 -31.31
C GLY A 544 6.36 -24.69 -30.74
N ALA A 545 7.30 -24.48 -29.81
CA ALA A 545 7.82 -25.56 -28.97
C ALA A 545 6.80 -25.94 -27.88
N PRO A 546 6.85 -27.15 -27.28
CA PRO A 546 6.02 -27.47 -26.13
C PRO A 546 6.19 -26.42 -25.02
N GLY A 547 5.09 -25.83 -24.56
CA GLY A 547 5.12 -24.73 -23.60
C GLY A 547 5.61 -23.37 -24.15
N GLY A 548 6.00 -23.27 -25.42
CA GLY A 548 6.46 -22.02 -26.04
C GLY A 548 5.42 -20.92 -26.16
N ASP A 549 4.14 -21.32 -26.19
CA ASP A 549 3.00 -20.42 -26.32
C ASP A 549 2.43 -19.96 -24.96
N THR A 550 2.99 -20.43 -23.83
CA THR A 550 2.67 -19.90 -22.49
C THR A 550 3.68 -18.82 -22.07
N ASP A 551 3.16 -17.83 -21.33
CA ASP A 551 3.93 -16.74 -20.75
C ASP A 551 4.46 -17.07 -19.34
N ARG A 552 3.99 -18.17 -18.74
CA ARG A 552 4.30 -18.57 -17.36
C ARG A 552 4.83 -20.00 -17.27
N HIS A 553 5.87 -20.17 -16.46
CA HIS A 553 6.65 -21.40 -16.29
C HIS A 553 7.02 -21.57 -14.81
N PRO A 554 6.03 -21.92 -13.97
CA PRO A 554 6.16 -21.86 -12.51
C PRO A 554 7.10 -22.92 -11.94
N ILE A 555 7.28 -24.05 -12.63
CA ILE A 555 8.11 -25.17 -12.18
C ILE A 555 9.39 -25.25 -13.02
N ARG A 556 10.54 -25.31 -12.36
CA ARG A 556 11.84 -25.55 -13.00
C ARG A 556 12.25 -27.01 -12.93
N TYR A 557 13.35 -27.31 -13.63
CA TYR A 557 14.05 -28.60 -13.61
C TYR A 557 13.24 -29.77 -14.21
N LEU A 558 12.17 -29.47 -14.96
CA LEU A 558 11.41 -30.47 -15.71
C LEU A 558 12.30 -31.16 -16.75
N ASN A 559 12.40 -32.47 -16.69
CA ASN A 559 13.26 -33.25 -17.59
C ASN A 559 12.48 -33.67 -18.86
N ASP A 560 12.05 -32.68 -19.65
CA ASP A 560 11.19 -32.86 -20.83
C ASP A 560 11.92 -32.65 -22.17
N GLY A 561 13.19 -32.24 -22.14
CA GLY A 561 13.99 -31.96 -23.34
C GLY A 561 13.71 -30.60 -24.00
N VAL A 562 12.89 -29.73 -23.39
CA VAL A 562 12.44 -28.47 -24.00
C VAL A 562 13.41 -27.32 -23.74
N SER A 563 13.58 -26.96 -22.46
CA SER A 563 14.46 -25.86 -22.03
C SER A 563 15.79 -26.36 -21.45
N GLN A 564 15.98 -27.67 -21.38
CA GLN A 564 17.23 -28.34 -21.04
C GLN A 564 17.37 -29.64 -21.84
N HIS A 565 18.58 -30.20 -21.90
CA HIS A 565 18.78 -31.51 -22.52
C HIS A 565 18.08 -32.61 -21.73
N LEU A 566 17.41 -33.53 -22.44
CA LEU A 566 16.78 -34.69 -21.83
C LEU A 566 17.84 -35.59 -21.18
N HIS A 567 17.68 -35.85 -19.90
CA HIS A 567 18.55 -36.73 -19.14
C HIS A 567 17.93 -38.12 -18.99
N VAL A 568 18.73 -39.14 -19.29
CA VAL A 568 18.42 -40.55 -19.02
C VAL A 568 19.48 -41.05 -18.04
N ASP A 569 19.06 -41.68 -16.96
CA ASP A 569 19.96 -42.18 -15.92
C ASP A 569 20.71 -43.44 -16.40
N GLU A 570 21.65 -43.91 -15.57
CA GLU A 570 22.48 -45.08 -15.86
C GLU A 570 21.67 -46.38 -16.03
N ASN A 571 20.44 -46.43 -15.51
CA ASN A 571 19.53 -47.57 -15.60
C ASN A 571 18.56 -47.46 -16.78
N GLY A 572 18.73 -46.47 -17.66
CA GLY A 572 17.86 -46.23 -18.81
C GLY A 572 16.52 -45.59 -18.46
N ARG A 573 16.34 -45.08 -17.23
CA ARG A 573 15.12 -44.38 -16.79
C ARG A 573 15.23 -42.89 -17.11
N THR A 574 14.09 -42.28 -17.42
CA THR A 574 14.00 -40.83 -17.59
C THR A 574 13.33 -40.26 -16.34
N PRO A 575 14.08 -39.78 -15.34
CA PRO A 575 13.49 -39.22 -14.12
C PRO A 575 12.66 -37.98 -14.47
N ARG A 576 11.61 -37.70 -13.69
CA ARG A 576 10.73 -36.55 -13.95
C ARG A 576 11.47 -35.21 -13.87
N LEU A 577 12.45 -35.12 -12.98
CA LEU A 577 13.26 -33.94 -12.73
C LEU A 577 14.73 -34.20 -13.06
N ALA A 578 15.40 -33.18 -13.58
CA ALA A 578 16.85 -33.17 -13.77
C ALA A 578 17.37 -31.80 -13.30
N PHE A 579 18.10 -31.80 -12.19
CA PHE A 579 18.71 -30.60 -11.62
C PHE A 579 19.94 -30.19 -12.43
N ALA A 580 20.37 -28.93 -12.29
CA ALA A 580 21.47 -28.38 -13.07
C ALA A 580 22.87 -28.75 -12.50
N THR A 581 22.92 -29.72 -11.60
CA THR A 581 24.15 -30.26 -11.03
C THR A 581 24.82 -31.21 -12.03
N PRO A 582 26.13 -31.50 -11.87
CA PRO A 582 26.81 -32.46 -12.74
C PRO A 582 26.15 -33.84 -12.76
N SER A 583 25.68 -34.34 -11.60
CA SER A 583 24.98 -35.63 -11.49
C SER A 583 23.51 -35.58 -11.89
N ARG A 584 22.98 -34.39 -12.20
CA ARG A 584 21.56 -34.13 -12.50
C ARG A 584 20.61 -34.37 -11.32
N ARG A 585 21.14 -34.59 -10.12
CA ARG A 585 20.43 -34.78 -8.85
C ARG A 585 20.76 -33.62 -7.90
N ALA A 586 19.79 -33.18 -7.10
CA ALA A 586 20.02 -32.13 -6.10
C ALA A 586 20.93 -32.62 -4.97
N VAL A 587 21.64 -31.73 -4.29
CA VAL A 587 22.69 -32.11 -3.34
C VAL A 587 22.30 -31.72 -1.92
N PHE A 588 22.32 -32.70 -1.02
CA PHE A 588 22.32 -32.47 0.42
C PHE A 588 23.71 -32.06 0.89
N HIS A 589 23.78 -31.01 1.73
CA HIS A 589 25.05 -30.64 2.38
C HIS A 589 24.89 -30.57 3.90
N PRO A 590 25.71 -31.30 4.69
CA PRO A 590 25.72 -31.20 6.15
C PRO A 590 26.45 -29.92 6.58
N ARG A 591 25.73 -28.81 6.75
CA ARG A 591 26.29 -27.51 7.11
C ARG A 591 26.11 -27.23 8.62
N PRO A 592 27.17 -27.30 9.44
CA PRO A 592 27.04 -27.12 10.88
C PRO A 592 26.70 -25.68 11.24
N HIS A 593 25.99 -25.49 12.35
CA HIS A 593 25.86 -24.18 12.96
C HIS A 593 27.22 -23.66 13.40
N VAL A 594 27.49 -22.41 13.05
CA VAL A 594 28.66 -21.64 13.48
C VAL A 594 28.16 -20.31 14.00
N GLU A 595 28.83 -19.79 15.03
CA GLU A 595 28.51 -18.49 15.59
C GLU A 595 28.81 -17.37 14.58
N PRO A 596 28.05 -16.26 14.60
CA PRO A 596 28.39 -15.03 13.90
C PRO A 596 29.83 -14.58 14.17
N ARG A 597 30.42 -13.85 13.21
CA ARG A 597 31.83 -13.46 13.32
C ARG A 597 32.06 -12.44 14.43
N GLU A 598 31.04 -11.65 14.75
CA GLU A 598 31.08 -10.62 15.77
C GLU A 598 29.96 -10.80 16.80
N LEU A 599 30.29 -11.46 17.90
CA LEU A 599 29.40 -11.61 19.06
C LEU A 599 29.60 -10.48 20.09
N PRO A 600 28.60 -10.25 20.97
CA PRO A 600 28.76 -9.37 22.12
C PRO A 600 29.90 -9.78 23.05
N ASP A 601 30.53 -8.78 23.68
CA ASP A 601 31.51 -8.92 24.76
C ASP A 601 31.26 -7.86 25.84
N ASP A 602 32.16 -7.75 26.82
CA ASP A 602 32.02 -6.80 27.94
C ASP A 602 32.01 -5.33 27.48
N ASP A 603 32.68 -5.02 26.37
CA ASP A 603 32.77 -3.66 25.80
C ASP A 603 31.55 -3.33 24.92
N TYR A 604 30.98 -4.34 24.24
CA TYR A 604 29.87 -4.22 23.29
C TYR A 604 28.79 -5.28 23.59
N PRO A 605 27.99 -5.11 24.66
CA PRO A 605 27.17 -6.18 25.23
C PRO A 605 25.86 -6.47 24.47
N LEU A 606 25.50 -5.66 23.46
CA LEU A 606 24.22 -5.78 22.74
C LEU A 606 24.44 -6.19 21.28
N VAL A 607 23.50 -6.96 20.72
CA VAL A 607 23.45 -7.23 19.27
C VAL A 607 22.57 -6.19 18.56
N LEU A 608 23.17 -5.45 17.63
CA LEU A 608 22.45 -4.60 16.69
C LEU A 608 21.99 -5.40 15.47
N ASN A 609 20.67 -5.43 15.27
CA ASN A 609 20.03 -5.80 14.01
C ASN A 609 19.67 -4.53 13.22
N THR A 610 19.68 -4.61 11.90
CA THR A 610 19.35 -3.49 10.99
C THR A 610 18.26 -3.88 10.01
N GLY A 611 17.37 -2.95 9.64
CA GLY A 611 16.29 -3.28 8.71
C GLY A 611 15.66 -2.12 7.99
N ARG A 612 14.42 -2.35 7.53
CA ARG A 612 13.67 -1.44 6.67
C ARG A 612 12.34 -1.09 7.30
N LEU A 613 11.80 0.05 6.85
CA LEU A 613 10.47 0.54 7.15
C LEU A 613 9.58 0.46 5.90
N PRO A 614 8.25 0.35 6.07
CA PRO A 614 7.32 0.12 4.97
C PRO A 614 7.24 1.27 3.97
N HIS A 615 7.54 2.52 4.35
CA HIS A 615 7.37 3.68 3.48
C HIS A 615 8.68 4.22 2.91
N GLN A 616 9.83 3.77 3.41
CA GLN A 616 11.13 4.21 2.92
C GLN A 616 11.84 3.18 2.03
N TRP A 617 12.33 3.63 0.87
CA TRP A 617 13.16 2.84 -0.02
C TRP A 617 14.63 3.18 0.18
N HIS A 618 15.37 2.24 0.76
CA HIS A 618 16.82 2.31 0.93
C HIS A 618 17.26 3.68 1.48
N THR A 619 18.08 4.42 0.74
CA THR A 619 18.73 5.67 1.21
C THR A 619 17.88 6.92 1.01
N MET A 620 16.57 6.74 0.75
CA MET A 620 15.56 7.80 0.63
C MET A 620 15.78 8.81 -0.51
N THR A 621 16.67 8.54 -1.47
CA THR A 621 16.87 9.42 -2.65
C THR A 621 15.60 9.53 -3.52
N LYS A 622 14.77 8.48 -3.51
CA LYS A 622 13.43 8.45 -4.13
C LYS A 622 12.32 8.77 -3.11
N THR A 623 12.10 7.89 -2.13
CA THR A 623 10.95 8.00 -1.21
C THR A 623 11.03 9.21 -0.29
N GLY A 624 12.24 9.67 0.06
CA GLY A 624 12.45 10.88 0.85
C GLY A 624 11.97 12.17 0.18
N ARG A 625 11.62 12.12 -1.11
CA ARG A 625 11.03 13.24 -1.85
C ARG A 625 9.49 13.21 -1.87
N VAL A 626 8.88 12.11 -1.41
CA VAL A 626 7.42 11.95 -1.39
C VAL A 626 6.92 12.31 0.01
N ALA A 627 6.31 13.49 0.15
CA ALA A 627 5.87 14.04 1.43
C ALA A 627 4.93 13.10 2.20
N ALA A 628 4.05 12.37 1.49
CA ALA A 628 3.16 11.40 2.11
C ALA A 628 3.91 10.24 2.78
N LEU A 629 4.99 9.74 2.17
CA LEU A 629 5.79 8.65 2.73
C LEU A 629 6.61 9.11 3.94
N ASN A 630 7.14 10.32 3.90
CA ASN A 630 7.88 10.91 5.03
C ASN A 630 6.99 11.21 6.24
N ARG A 631 5.68 11.45 6.06
CA ARG A 631 4.77 11.59 7.20
C ARG A 631 4.51 10.27 7.91
N LEU A 632 4.55 9.15 7.18
CA LEU A 632 4.30 7.82 7.74
C LEU A 632 5.54 7.24 8.45
N ASP A 633 6.74 7.50 7.91
CA ASP A 633 8.02 7.16 8.56
C ASP A 633 8.83 8.44 8.78
N SER A 634 8.57 9.12 9.90
CA SER A 634 8.98 10.52 10.14
C SER A 634 10.42 10.74 10.59
N GLY A 635 11.10 9.71 11.11
CA GLY A 635 12.47 9.87 11.58
C GLY A 635 13.19 8.55 11.91
N PRO A 636 14.52 8.61 12.05
CA PRO A 636 15.32 7.47 12.48
C PRO A 636 15.02 7.13 13.95
N PHE A 637 15.26 5.89 14.34
CA PHE A 637 15.12 5.44 15.74
C PHE A 637 16.00 4.23 16.04
N VAL A 638 16.13 3.88 17.32
CA VAL A 638 16.62 2.58 17.80
C VAL A 638 15.59 1.93 18.72
N GLU A 639 15.12 0.73 18.38
CA GLU A 639 14.30 -0.09 19.28
C GLU A 639 15.21 -0.71 20.36
N VAL A 640 14.83 -0.53 21.63
CA VAL A 640 15.55 -1.06 22.81
C VAL A 640 14.56 -1.78 23.72
N HIS A 641 14.93 -2.97 24.21
CA HIS A 641 14.07 -3.72 25.12
C HIS A 641 13.89 -2.98 26.45
N PRO A 642 12.72 -3.01 27.11
CA PRO A 642 12.49 -2.33 28.38
C PRO A 642 13.48 -2.68 29.49
N ASP A 643 13.94 -3.93 29.55
CA ASP A 643 14.91 -4.37 30.57
C ASP A 643 16.30 -3.75 30.34
N ASP A 644 16.76 -3.74 29.08
CA ASP A 644 18.03 -3.13 28.70
C ASP A 644 17.98 -1.61 28.87
N ALA A 645 16.85 -1.00 28.51
CA ALA A 645 16.61 0.43 28.68
C ALA A 645 16.71 0.84 30.16
N ARG A 646 16.09 0.08 31.07
CA ARG A 646 16.21 0.32 32.52
C ARG A 646 17.63 0.11 33.03
N ALA A 647 18.33 -0.93 32.57
CA ALA A 647 19.70 -1.21 32.99
C ALA A 647 20.69 -0.12 32.53
N LEU A 648 20.44 0.48 31.36
CA LEU A 648 21.32 1.48 30.74
C LEU A 648 20.90 2.94 31.03
N GLY A 649 19.81 3.16 31.78
CA GLY A 649 19.28 4.49 32.05
C GLY A 649 18.79 5.22 30.79
N ILE A 650 18.18 4.49 29.86
CA ILE A 650 17.63 5.01 28.60
C ILE A 650 16.12 5.17 28.76
N GLU A 651 15.62 6.38 28.54
CA GLU A 651 14.19 6.69 28.50
C GLU A 651 13.67 6.68 27.06
N ASP A 652 12.37 6.47 26.90
CA ASP A 652 11.71 6.53 25.58
C ASP A 652 11.86 7.94 24.96
N GLY A 653 12.20 8.00 23.67
CA GLY A 653 12.51 9.25 22.96
C GLY A 653 13.88 9.87 23.25
N ALA A 654 14.63 9.39 24.25
CA ALA A 654 15.96 9.92 24.56
C ALA A 654 16.95 9.67 23.41
N ARG A 655 17.91 10.59 23.20
CA ARG A 655 18.98 10.36 22.22
C ARG A 655 20.01 9.38 22.77
N VAL A 656 20.26 8.33 22.01
CA VAL A 656 21.18 7.24 22.37
C VAL A 656 22.30 7.19 21.34
N GLU A 657 23.55 7.18 21.82
CA GLU A 657 24.71 6.84 21.00
C GLU A 657 24.80 5.32 20.97
N LEU A 658 24.72 4.76 19.76
CA LEU A 658 25.14 3.41 19.46
C LEU A 658 26.60 3.49 19.02
N ARG A 659 27.45 2.65 19.59
CA ARG A 659 28.87 2.55 19.23
C ARG A 659 29.24 1.11 18.95
N SER A 660 29.95 0.86 17.86
CA SER A 660 30.58 -0.43 17.55
C SER A 660 32.10 -0.28 17.50
N ARG A 661 32.80 -1.35 17.15
CA ARG A 661 34.25 -1.35 16.90
C ARG A 661 34.67 -0.46 15.72
N ARG A 662 33.73 -0.11 14.84
CA ARG A 662 33.99 0.64 13.60
C ARG A 662 33.58 2.11 13.68
N GLY A 663 32.52 2.43 14.40
CA GLY A 663 31.95 3.77 14.37
C GLY A 663 30.85 4.00 15.39
N ARG A 664 30.10 5.09 15.19
CA ARG A 664 28.96 5.46 16.03
C ARG A 664 27.79 5.99 15.20
N ALA A 665 26.58 5.91 15.75
CA ALA A 665 25.40 6.62 15.29
C ALA A 665 24.60 7.13 16.49
N VAL A 666 23.85 8.22 16.33
CA VAL A 666 23.03 8.81 17.40
C VAL A 666 21.57 8.85 16.94
N LEU A 667 20.71 8.11 17.63
CA LEU A 667 19.31 7.90 17.24
C LEU A 667 18.40 8.09 18.47
N PRO A 668 17.16 8.56 18.32
CA PRO A 668 16.18 8.54 19.41
C PRO A 668 15.78 7.09 19.74
N ALA A 669 15.67 6.77 21.02
CA ALA A 669 15.23 5.47 21.49
C ALA A 669 13.72 5.29 21.34
N VAL A 670 13.30 4.07 21.00
CA VAL A 670 11.93 3.57 21.10
C VAL A 670 11.99 2.37 22.05
N VAL A 671 11.45 2.51 23.26
CA VAL A 671 11.48 1.44 24.26
C VAL A 671 10.32 0.47 24.00
N THR A 672 10.64 -0.75 23.59
CA THR A 672 9.64 -1.73 23.13
C THR A 672 10.09 -3.18 23.32
N ASP A 673 9.14 -4.06 23.65
CA ASP A 673 9.33 -5.51 23.78
C ASP A 673 9.35 -6.25 22.42
N ARG A 674 9.29 -5.51 21.30
CA ARG A 674 9.41 -6.08 19.95
C ARG A 674 10.79 -6.66 19.68
N VAL A 675 11.84 -6.14 20.30
CA VAL A 675 13.19 -6.71 20.31
C VAL A 675 13.38 -7.52 21.58
N ARG A 676 14.29 -8.50 21.60
CA ARG A 676 14.59 -9.29 22.81
C ARG A 676 15.60 -8.58 23.72
N PRO A 677 15.65 -8.91 25.02
CA PRO A 677 16.76 -8.49 25.89
C PRO A 677 18.13 -8.86 25.29
N GLY A 678 19.11 -7.98 25.40
CA GLY A 678 20.43 -8.16 24.80
C GLY A 678 20.49 -7.79 23.31
N SER A 679 19.44 -7.20 22.74
CA SER A 679 19.36 -6.86 21.31
C SER A 679 18.68 -5.52 21.07
N CYS A 680 19.09 -4.84 19.99
CA CYS A 680 18.47 -3.60 19.53
C CYS A 680 18.28 -3.60 18.01
N PHE A 681 17.41 -2.73 17.51
CA PHE A 681 17.15 -2.60 16.07
C PHE A 681 17.18 -1.16 15.60
N ALA A 682 17.80 -0.91 14.44
CA ALA A 682 17.74 0.40 13.79
C ALA A 682 17.48 0.28 12.26
N PRO A 683 16.57 1.09 11.69
CA PRO A 683 16.44 1.23 10.25
C PRO A 683 17.61 2.01 9.65
N PHE A 684 18.11 1.62 8.46
CA PHE A 684 19.31 2.21 7.87
C PHE A 684 19.06 3.40 6.92
N HIS A 685 17.81 3.87 6.81
CA HIS A 685 17.38 4.76 5.73
C HIS A 685 18.07 6.14 5.72
N TRP A 686 18.26 6.72 6.91
CA TRP A 686 18.83 8.06 7.08
C TRP A 686 20.35 8.07 6.96
N ASN A 687 20.88 9.13 6.35
CA ASN A 687 22.31 9.30 6.12
C ASN A 687 22.70 10.79 6.10
N ASP A 688 23.93 11.11 5.68
CA ASP A 688 24.50 12.46 5.67
C ASP A 688 23.61 13.53 5.06
N THR A 689 22.78 13.18 4.06
CA THR A 689 21.86 14.14 3.45
C THR A 689 20.71 14.56 4.39
N HIS A 690 20.53 13.84 5.50
CA HIS A 690 19.49 14.06 6.50
C HIS A 690 20.04 14.57 7.84
N GLY A 691 21.32 14.34 8.12
CA GLY A 691 21.96 14.77 9.36
C GLY A 691 23.25 14.02 9.66
N ALA A 692 24.08 14.63 10.51
CA ALA A 692 25.30 14.01 10.99
C ALA A 692 24.98 12.82 11.90
N GLU A 693 25.81 11.78 11.84
CA GLU A 693 25.77 10.62 12.75
C GLU A 693 24.46 9.79 12.69
N LEU A 694 23.72 9.86 11.58
CA LEU A 694 22.50 9.07 11.37
C LEU A 694 22.72 7.76 10.62
N THR A 695 23.86 7.59 9.93
CA THR A 695 24.09 6.42 9.07
C THR A 695 24.43 5.17 9.88
N VAL A 696 23.44 4.30 10.06
CA VAL A 696 23.58 3.03 10.81
C VAL A 696 24.67 2.11 10.24
N ASN A 697 24.95 2.16 8.93
CA ASN A 697 26.03 1.37 8.33
C ASN A 697 27.46 1.82 8.71
N ALA A 698 27.60 2.91 9.49
CA ALA A 698 28.84 3.20 10.21
C ALA A 698 29.12 2.20 11.34
N LEU A 699 28.09 1.49 11.81
CA LEU A 699 28.19 0.52 12.91
C LEU A 699 28.45 -0.89 12.41
N THR A 700 27.88 -1.27 11.26
CA THR A 700 27.70 -2.66 10.82
C THR A 700 29.00 -3.38 10.46
N SER A 701 29.04 -4.68 10.72
CA SER A 701 30.21 -5.53 10.48
C SER A 701 30.51 -5.69 9.00
N ASP A 702 31.80 -5.63 8.65
CA ASP A 702 32.33 -5.92 7.32
C ASP A 702 32.84 -7.36 7.18
N ALA A 703 32.55 -8.23 8.15
CA ALA A 703 32.69 -9.66 7.99
C ALA A 703 31.77 -10.18 6.88
N VAL A 704 32.24 -11.14 6.08
CA VAL A 704 31.52 -11.69 4.94
C VAL A 704 31.38 -13.19 5.02
N ASP A 705 30.35 -13.73 4.38
CA ASP A 705 30.26 -15.14 4.03
C ASP A 705 31.43 -15.54 3.13
N ALA A 706 32.12 -16.63 3.47
CA ALA A 706 33.34 -17.04 2.76
C ALA A 706 33.09 -17.50 1.32
N GLU A 707 31.86 -17.93 1.00
CA GLU A 707 31.51 -18.47 -0.31
C GLU A 707 30.84 -17.40 -1.18
N SER A 708 29.90 -16.62 -0.64
CA SER A 708 29.16 -15.59 -1.38
C SER A 708 29.74 -14.20 -1.30
N LEU A 709 30.65 -13.96 -0.35
CA LEU A 709 31.25 -12.66 -0.03
C LEU A 709 30.22 -11.60 0.41
N GLN A 710 29.03 -12.04 0.85
CA GLN A 710 27.98 -11.18 1.36
C GLN A 710 28.24 -10.78 2.82
N PRO A 711 28.13 -9.50 3.19
CA PRO A 711 28.41 -9.04 4.55
C PRO A 711 27.33 -9.31 5.59
N GLU A 712 27.75 -9.40 6.85
CA GLU A 712 26.94 -9.66 8.05
C GLU A 712 26.34 -8.37 8.64
N PHE A 713 25.26 -7.86 8.03
CA PHE A 713 24.55 -6.67 8.52
C PHE A 713 23.62 -6.93 9.71
N LYS A 714 23.24 -8.19 9.95
CA LYS A 714 22.15 -8.55 10.88
C LYS A 714 22.64 -8.87 12.30
N VAL A 715 23.94 -9.08 12.45
CA VAL A 715 24.59 -9.31 13.74
C VAL A 715 25.81 -8.39 13.83
N CYS A 716 25.81 -7.50 14.81
CA CYS A 716 26.86 -6.52 15.02
C CYS A 716 26.87 -6.16 16.50
N ALA A 717 28.01 -6.28 17.18
CA ALA A 717 28.05 -5.96 18.60
C ALA A 717 28.11 -4.43 18.78
N VAL A 718 27.28 -3.92 19.69
CA VAL A 718 27.22 -2.49 20.00
C VAL A 718 27.12 -2.25 21.50
N HIS A 719 27.54 -1.06 21.89
CA HIS A 719 27.28 -0.46 23.19
C HIS A 719 26.31 0.71 23.01
N LEU A 720 25.32 0.81 23.89
CA LEU A 720 24.35 1.91 23.91
C LEU A 720 24.62 2.79 25.13
N ARG A 721 24.64 4.11 24.93
CA ARG A 721 24.66 5.07 26.04
C ARG A 721 23.73 6.25 25.79
N PRO A 722 23.03 6.75 26.82
CA PRO A 722 22.31 8.00 26.70
C PRO A 722 23.29 9.14 26.39
N VAL A 723 22.89 10.02 25.48
CA VAL A 723 23.65 11.23 25.13
C VAL A 723 22.98 12.40 25.84
N ALA A 724 23.74 13.08 26.69
CA ALA A 724 23.28 14.34 27.28
C ALA A 724 22.82 15.28 26.14
N PRO A 725 21.70 16.01 26.30
CA PRO A 725 21.27 16.96 25.29
C PRO A 725 22.44 17.89 24.99
N ALA A 726 22.94 17.84 23.75
CA ALA A 726 24.03 18.70 23.33
C ALA A 726 23.63 20.17 23.62
N PRO A 727 24.52 21.01 24.17
CA PRO A 727 24.26 22.44 24.27
C PRO A 727 23.94 22.94 22.85
N ALA A 728 22.77 23.55 22.70
CA ALA A 728 22.23 23.92 21.39
C ALA A 728 23.24 24.79 20.63
N ARG A 729 23.86 24.23 19.57
CA ARG A 729 24.49 25.03 18.51
C ARG A 729 23.36 25.66 17.70
N PRO A 730 23.45 26.95 17.32
CA PRO A 730 22.36 27.65 16.66
C PRO A 730 22.11 27.01 15.29
N ALA A 731 20.95 26.37 15.16
CA ALA A 731 20.49 25.81 13.90
C ALA A 731 19.97 26.94 13.00
N ARG A 732 20.37 26.91 11.73
CA ARG A 732 19.75 27.71 10.66
C ARG A 732 18.31 27.22 10.46
N ASP A 733 17.41 28.19 10.31
CA ASP A 733 15.95 28.05 10.37
C ASP A 733 15.33 27.09 9.35
N ARG A 734 14.58 26.11 9.86
CA ARG A 734 13.33 25.60 9.26
C ARG A 734 12.25 25.80 10.32
N PRO A 735 11.06 26.32 9.95
CA PRO A 735 10.11 26.85 10.91
C PRO A 735 9.52 25.73 11.76
N VAL A 736 9.81 25.76 13.05
CA VAL A 736 9.01 25.09 14.08
C VAL A 736 7.64 25.78 14.04
N HIS A 737 6.56 25.02 13.82
CA HIS A 737 5.23 25.51 14.22
C HIS A 737 5.22 25.53 15.75
N VAL A 738 5.63 26.66 16.30
CA VAL A 738 5.46 26.95 17.71
C VAL A 738 3.95 27.11 17.94
N LEU A 739 3.28 26.02 18.32
CA LEU A 739 2.00 26.10 19.00
C LEU A 739 2.27 26.71 20.38
N GLY A 740 1.79 27.94 20.60
CA GLY A 740 2.11 28.72 21.81
C GLY A 740 2.41 30.20 21.57
N GLY A 741 2.12 30.74 20.37
CA GLY A 741 2.03 32.20 20.17
C GLY A 741 0.68 32.75 20.61
N ASP A 742 0.55 34.08 20.66
CA ASP A 742 -0.71 34.82 20.93
C ASP A 742 -1.86 34.54 19.93
N ARG A 743 -1.74 33.55 19.03
CA ARG A 743 -2.72 33.22 17.99
C ARG A 743 -3.64 32.06 18.41
N PRO A 744 -4.93 32.10 18.06
CA PRO A 744 -5.87 31.02 18.37
C PRO A 744 -5.55 29.70 17.61
N LEU A 745 -6.00 28.58 18.15
CA LEU A 745 -5.88 27.22 17.58
C LEU A 745 -7.25 26.72 17.11
N VAL A 746 -7.36 26.12 15.92
CA VAL A 746 -8.59 25.52 15.38
C VAL A 746 -8.36 24.04 15.09
N LEU A 747 -9.13 23.17 15.75
CA LEU A 747 -9.08 21.71 15.62
C LEU A 747 -10.29 21.19 14.84
N TRP A 748 -10.13 20.13 14.03
CA TRP A 748 -11.26 19.56 13.28
C TRP A 748 -11.31 18.03 13.17
N ALA A 749 -12.52 17.48 13.04
CA ALA A 749 -12.80 16.06 12.71
C ALA A 749 -14.05 15.90 11.83
N SER A 750 -14.00 15.07 10.78
CA SER A 750 -15.01 15.04 9.71
C SER A 750 -15.12 13.68 8.99
N GLN A 751 -16.33 13.17 8.73
CA GLN A 751 -16.54 11.97 7.90
C GLN A 751 -16.80 12.30 6.42
N THR A 752 -17.48 13.41 6.14
CA THR A 752 -17.95 13.80 4.79
C THR A 752 -17.24 15.04 4.25
N GLY A 753 -16.25 15.58 4.98
CA GLY A 753 -15.49 16.79 4.60
C GLY A 753 -16.09 18.12 5.08
N THR A 754 -17.37 18.17 5.47
CA THR A 754 -18.04 19.45 5.81
C THR A 754 -17.44 20.17 7.02
N ALA A 755 -17.09 19.45 8.09
CA ALA A 755 -16.45 20.06 9.27
C ALA A 755 -15.03 20.57 8.97
N GLU A 756 -14.32 19.88 8.08
CA GLU A 756 -12.97 20.28 7.62
C GLU A 756 -13.02 21.61 6.86
N ASP A 757 -13.96 21.74 5.91
CA ASP A 757 -14.14 22.95 5.12
C ASP A 757 -14.49 24.17 5.99
N ILE A 758 -15.34 23.98 7.01
CA ILE A 758 -15.72 25.07 7.93
C ILE A 758 -14.54 25.47 8.82
N ALA A 759 -13.78 24.50 9.34
CA ALA A 759 -12.60 24.77 10.14
C ALA A 759 -11.54 25.56 9.35
N ALA A 760 -11.34 25.21 8.08
CA ALA A 760 -10.43 25.93 7.19
C ALA A 760 -10.84 27.39 7.00
N ARG A 761 -12.15 27.66 6.80
CA ARG A 761 -12.68 29.02 6.69
C ARG A 761 -12.49 29.85 7.96
N ILE A 762 -12.65 29.25 9.14
CA ILE A 762 -12.44 29.92 10.42
C ILE A 762 -10.96 30.31 10.58
N ALA A 763 -10.04 29.38 10.30
CA ALA A 763 -8.61 29.60 10.41
C ALA A 763 -8.12 30.71 9.48
N GLU A 764 -8.60 30.73 8.23
CA GLU A 764 -8.27 31.79 7.26
C GLU A 764 -8.70 33.18 7.75
N ARG A 765 -9.90 33.30 8.35
CA ARG A 765 -10.46 34.59 8.80
C ARG A 765 -9.84 35.13 10.08
N THR A 766 -9.36 34.26 10.95
CA THR A 766 -8.83 34.62 12.27
C THR A 766 -7.30 34.64 12.31
N GLY A 767 -6.63 34.13 11.27
CA GLY A 767 -5.19 33.87 11.29
C GLY A 767 -4.80 32.76 12.29
N ALA A 768 -5.77 31.97 12.73
CA ALA A 768 -5.58 30.86 13.66
C ALA A 768 -4.86 29.68 12.99
N GLN A 769 -4.19 28.88 13.80
CA GLN A 769 -3.53 27.67 13.32
C GLN A 769 -4.57 26.54 13.16
N LEU A 770 -4.69 25.96 11.96
CA LEU A 770 -5.61 24.85 11.66
C LEU A 770 -4.92 23.49 11.82
N VAL A 771 -5.51 22.57 12.59
CA VAL A 771 -4.97 21.23 12.83
C VAL A 771 -6.08 20.18 12.88
N SER A 772 -5.85 18.98 12.35
CA SER A 772 -6.77 17.84 12.53
C SER A 772 -6.69 17.33 13.97
N MET A 773 -7.80 16.84 14.53
CA MET A 773 -7.85 16.41 15.94
C MET A 773 -6.86 15.27 16.25
N ASP A 774 -6.71 14.30 15.35
CA ASP A 774 -5.73 13.20 15.49
C ASP A 774 -4.26 13.65 15.58
N ALA A 775 -3.95 14.88 15.13
CA ALA A 775 -2.60 15.45 15.11
C ALA A 775 -2.26 16.34 16.31
N VAL A 776 -3.15 16.46 17.32
CA VAL A 776 -2.90 17.29 18.52
C VAL A 776 -2.79 16.45 19.78
N ALA A 777 -1.79 16.76 20.62
CA ALA A 777 -1.64 16.17 21.94
C ALA A 777 -2.33 17.06 23.00
N PRO A 778 -2.91 16.48 24.07
CA PRO A 778 -3.55 17.27 25.12
C PRO A 778 -2.62 18.25 25.87
N ALA A 779 -1.30 18.03 25.84
CA ALA A 779 -0.32 18.96 26.40
C ALA A 779 -0.22 20.27 25.59
N ASP A 780 -0.42 20.22 24.28
CA ASP A 780 -0.38 21.39 23.39
C ASP A 780 -1.62 22.28 23.59
N LEU A 781 -2.75 21.69 24.02
CA LEU A 781 -3.95 22.43 24.42
C LEU A 781 -3.68 23.30 25.65
N ALA A 782 -2.91 22.81 26.63
CA ALA A 782 -2.62 23.53 27.87
C ALA A 782 -1.72 24.76 27.64
N ALA A 783 -0.94 24.76 26.55
CA ALA A 783 -0.10 25.89 26.14
C ALA A 783 -0.85 26.92 25.27
N ALA A 784 -2.05 26.59 24.78
CA ALA A 784 -2.84 27.47 23.94
C ALA A 784 -3.72 28.42 24.78
N ARG A 785 -3.79 29.70 24.39
CA ARG A 785 -4.67 30.67 25.05
C ARG A 785 -6.12 30.52 24.60
N ASP A 786 -6.36 30.37 23.29
CA ASP A 786 -7.69 30.27 22.68
C ASP A 786 -7.76 29.04 21.74
N VAL A 787 -8.75 28.16 21.93
CA VAL A 787 -8.92 26.90 21.16
C VAL A 787 -10.35 26.76 20.61
N LEU A 788 -10.48 26.54 19.31
CA LEU A 788 -11.74 26.25 18.62
C LEU A 788 -11.76 24.80 18.16
N LEU A 789 -12.87 24.08 18.35
CA LEU A 789 -13.03 22.69 17.90
C LEU A 789 -14.23 22.59 16.95
N VAL A 790 -14.03 22.07 15.74
CA VAL A 790 -15.08 21.91 14.71
C VAL A 790 -15.22 20.43 14.36
N THR A 791 -16.31 19.78 14.75
CA THR A 791 -16.44 18.33 14.54
C THR A 791 -17.80 17.91 14.04
N SER A 792 -17.83 16.93 13.12
CA SER A 792 -19.06 16.18 12.84
C SER A 792 -19.31 15.09 13.88
N THR A 793 -20.53 14.56 13.93
CA THR A 793 -20.91 13.40 14.77
C THR A 793 -21.23 12.19 13.89
N PHE A 794 -20.82 11.00 14.29
CA PHE A 794 -21.02 9.75 13.55
C PHE A 794 -21.78 8.70 14.39
N GLY A 795 -22.70 7.96 13.76
CA GLY A 795 -23.57 6.99 14.43
C GLY A 795 -24.46 7.61 15.51
N ASP A 796 -24.66 6.92 16.64
CA ASP A 796 -25.47 7.39 17.78
C ASP A 796 -24.72 8.40 18.68
N GLY A 797 -23.89 9.26 18.10
CA GLY A 797 -23.21 10.34 18.84
C GLY A 797 -21.69 10.25 18.98
N GLY A 798 -21.04 9.31 18.30
CA GLY A 798 -19.60 9.06 18.41
C GLY A 798 -18.73 9.99 17.56
N PRO A 799 -17.39 9.97 17.78
CA PRO A 799 -16.44 10.71 16.97
C PRO A 799 -16.39 10.20 15.51
N PRO A 800 -16.11 11.07 14.53
CA PRO A 800 -15.66 10.67 13.20
C PRO A 800 -14.33 9.90 13.28
N ASP A 801 -13.98 9.19 12.21
CA ASP A 801 -12.79 8.31 12.21
C ASP A 801 -11.50 9.07 12.61
N ASN A 802 -11.33 10.33 12.18
CA ASN A 802 -10.16 11.16 12.52
C ASN A 802 -10.28 11.98 13.82
N GLY A 803 -11.37 11.79 14.58
CA GLY A 803 -11.55 12.36 15.93
C GLY A 803 -11.48 11.31 17.06
N ALA A 804 -11.53 10.01 16.72
CA ALA A 804 -11.67 8.93 17.68
C ALA A 804 -10.49 8.81 18.66
N ASP A 805 -9.27 8.86 18.14
CA ASP A 805 -8.03 8.75 18.91
C ASP A 805 -7.76 9.99 19.78
N PHE A 806 -8.07 11.19 19.27
CA PHE A 806 -8.02 12.43 20.04
C PHE A 806 -8.97 12.40 21.25
N TRP A 807 -10.19 11.89 21.06
CA TRP A 807 -11.17 11.73 22.13
C TRP A 807 -10.68 10.77 23.24
N GLU A 808 -10.06 9.65 22.85
CA GLU A 808 -9.49 8.68 23.79
C GLU A 808 -8.36 9.29 24.63
N ARG A 809 -7.47 10.09 24.01
CA ARG A 809 -6.40 10.79 24.74
C ARG A 809 -6.91 11.87 25.70
N LEU A 810 -7.89 12.66 25.29
CA LEU A 810 -8.46 13.76 26.09
C LEU A 810 -9.28 13.25 27.30
N THR A 811 -9.78 12.02 27.24
CA THR A 811 -10.53 11.38 28.32
C THR A 811 -9.64 10.57 29.28
N SER A 812 -8.36 10.42 28.99
CA SER A 812 -7.40 9.72 29.85
C SER A 812 -7.16 10.43 31.20
N ALA A 813 -6.73 9.66 32.21
CA ALA A 813 -6.41 10.20 33.54
C ALA A 813 -5.13 11.05 33.58
N GLN A 814 -4.31 11.03 32.52
CA GLN A 814 -3.03 11.73 32.42
C GLN A 814 -3.16 13.11 31.72
N THR A 815 -4.37 13.50 31.31
CA THR A 815 -4.61 14.79 30.67
C THR A 815 -4.35 15.96 31.64
N PRO A 816 -3.51 16.95 31.28
CA PRO A 816 -3.23 18.08 32.15
C PRO A 816 -4.46 18.98 32.35
N ALA A 817 -4.47 19.72 33.47
CA ALA A 817 -5.46 20.77 33.68
C ALA A 817 -5.29 21.88 32.64
N LEU A 818 -6.40 22.34 32.06
CA LEU A 818 -6.47 23.38 31.03
C LEU A 818 -6.80 24.75 31.63
N SER A 819 -6.36 24.99 32.87
CA SER A 819 -6.57 26.25 33.58
C SER A 819 -5.85 27.39 32.87
N GLY A 820 -6.61 28.29 32.24
CA GLY A 820 -6.08 29.40 31.44
C GLY A 820 -6.36 29.31 29.94
N VAL A 821 -6.87 28.17 29.46
CA VAL A 821 -7.33 27.99 28.07
C VAL A 821 -8.76 28.51 27.95
N ARG A 822 -9.03 29.36 26.95
CA ARG A 822 -10.39 29.68 26.54
C ARG A 822 -10.78 28.85 25.31
N TYR A 823 -12.00 28.31 25.24
CA TYR A 823 -12.37 27.44 24.13
C TYR A 823 -13.80 27.64 23.59
N ALA A 824 -14.04 27.26 22.35
CA ALA A 824 -15.39 27.13 21.80
C ALA A 824 -15.51 25.91 20.88
N VAL A 825 -16.69 25.30 20.82
CA VAL A 825 -16.94 24.08 20.05
C VAL A 825 -18.08 24.30 19.06
N LEU A 826 -17.86 23.92 17.81
CA LEU A 826 -18.87 23.83 16.76
C LEU A 826 -19.12 22.36 16.41
N GLY A 827 -20.28 21.87 16.78
CA GLY A 827 -20.76 20.55 16.41
C GLY A 827 -21.57 20.58 15.12
N LEU A 828 -21.27 19.67 14.21
CA LEU A 828 -22.13 19.33 13.08
C LEU A 828 -22.79 17.98 13.37
N GLY A 829 -24.12 17.98 13.41
CA GLY A 829 -24.92 16.78 13.62
C GLY A 829 -26.15 16.78 12.74
N ASP A 830 -26.99 15.78 12.94
CA ASP A 830 -28.30 15.69 12.31
C ASP A 830 -29.34 15.44 13.42
N ARG A 831 -30.33 16.35 13.55
CA ARG A 831 -31.35 16.31 14.62
C ARG A 831 -32.28 15.10 14.47
N ALA A 832 -32.20 14.40 13.35
CA ALA A 832 -32.81 13.11 13.12
C ALA A 832 -32.32 12.00 14.07
N TYR A 833 -31.15 12.14 14.69
CA TYR A 833 -30.53 11.13 15.54
C TYR A 833 -30.64 11.49 17.03
N ASP A 834 -30.76 10.46 17.88
CA ASP A 834 -30.99 10.62 19.33
C ASP A 834 -29.89 11.48 20.01
N ASN A 835 -28.65 11.44 19.51
CA ASN A 835 -27.51 12.17 20.07
C ASN A 835 -26.97 13.24 19.08
N PHE A 836 -27.83 14.18 18.69
CA PHE A 836 -27.48 15.33 17.86
C PHE A 836 -26.23 16.06 18.40
N CYS A 837 -25.20 16.20 17.55
CA CYS A 837 -23.90 16.79 17.92
C CYS A 837 -23.20 16.10 19.11
N GLY A 838 -23.47 14.81 19.33
CA GLY A 838 -23.01 14.05 20.50
C GLY A 838 -21.51 14.14 20.77
N HIS A 839 -20.68 14.10 19.73
CA HIS A 839 -19.24 14.20 19.91
C HIS A 839 -18.79 15.61 20.33
N ALA A 840 -19.41 16.65 19.77
CA ALA A 840 -19.15 18.04 20.15
C ALA A 840 -19.58 18.33 21.59
N LYS A 841 -20.72 17.79 22.03
CA LYS A 841 -21.20 17.86 23.42
C LYS A 841 -20.22 17.21 24.38
N ALA A 842 -19.69 16.05 24.01
CA ALA A 842 -18.71 15.32 24.81
C ALA A 842 -17.39 16.09 24.95
N LEU A 843 -16.90 16.69 23.86
CA LEU A 843 -15.71 17.56 23.88
C LEU A 843 -15.90 18.79 24.78
N ASP A 844 -17.04 19.48 24.64
CA ASP A 844 -17.33 20.68 25.42
C ASP A 844 -17.45 20.38 26.93
N ALA A 845 -18.09 19.26 27.31
CA ALA A 845 -18.17 18.84 28.71
C ALA A 845 -16.78 18.52 29.27
N ARG A 846 -15.96 17.76 28.51
CA ARG A 846 -14.64 17.33 28.96
C ARG A 846 -13.66 18.49 29.12
N LEU A 847 -13.67 19.48 28.22
CA LEU A 847 -12.83 20.66 28.33
C LEU A 847 -13.17 21.50 29.57
N ALA A 848 -14.45 21.63 29.91
CA ALA A 848 -14.90 22.29 31.13
C ALA A 848 -14.45 21.55 32.41
N GLU A 849 -14.56 20.21 32.45
CA GLU A 849 -14.06 19.38 33.57
C GLU A 849 -12.56 19.57 33.82
N LEU A 850 -11.78 19.78 32.75
CA LEU A 850 -10.34 20.02 32.81
C LEU A 850 -9.98 21.46 33.22
N GLY A 851 -10.96 22.34 33.44
CA GLY A 851 -10.74 23.71 33.92
C GLY A 851 -10.56 24.77 32.83
N ALA A 852 -10.85 24.45 31.57
CA ALA A 852 -10.88 25.45 30.50
C ALA A 852 -12.12 26.36 30.60
N THR A 853 -12.00 27.62 30.18
CA THR A 853 -13.08 28.62 30.22
C THR A 853 -13.76 28.72 28.86
N ARG A 854 -15.09 28.68 28.77
CA ARG A 854 -15.77 28.89 27.47
C ARG A 854 -15.55 30.32 26.95
N LEU A 855 -15.10 30.43 25.71
CA LEU A 855 -14.93 31.67 24.95
C LEU A 855 -16.24 32.11 24.30
N LEU A 856 -16.94 31.14 23.72
CA LEU A 856 -18.26 31.26 23.11
C LEU A 856 -18.99 29.95 23.37
N ASP A 857 -20.30 30.04 23.60
CA ASP A 857 -21.12 28.85 23.83
C ASP A 857 -21.03 27.90 22.63
N ARG A 858 -21.05 26.59 22.94
CA ARG A 858 -21.04 25.55 21.92
C ARG A 858 -22.26 25.73 21.01
N ALA A 859 -22.03 25.73 19.70
CA ALA A 859 -23.11 25.65 18.73
C ALA A 859 -23.26 24.20 18.25
N ASP A 860 -24.49 23.71 18.31
CA ASP A 860 -24.90 22.41 17.77
C ASP A 860 -25.70 22.70 16.48
N CYS A 861 -25.02 22.61 15.34
CA CYS A 861 -25.57 22.98 14.04
C CYS A 861 -25.86 21.76 13.19
N GLU A 862 -26.89 21.87 12.35
CA GLU A 862 -27.01 20.98 11.21
C GLU A 862 -26.10 21.48 10.09
N ALA A 863 -25.55 20.57 9.29
CA ALA A 863 -24.60 20.93 8.22
C ALA A 863 -25.15 21.92 7.17
N TYR A 864 -26.46 22.15 7.17
CA TYR A 864 -27.19 23.03 6.24
C TYR A 864 -27.77 24.29 6.91
N ASP A 865 -27.56 24.49 8.21
CA ASP A 865 -27.94 25.73 8.87
C ASP A 865 -26.88 26.81 8.62
N GLU A 866 -26.81 27.28 7.38
CA GLU A 866 -25.79 28.25 6.96
C GLU A 866 -25.86 29.54 7.77
N VAL A 867 -27.04 29.95 8.22
CA VAL A 867 -27.23 31.16 9.02
C VAL A 867 -26.63 30.97 10.41
N SER A 868 -26.96 29.91 11.14
CA SER A 868 -26.38 29.66 12.47
C SER A 868 -24.88 29.35 12.39
N LEU A 869 -24.45 28.59 11.38
CA LEU A 869 -23.04 28.33 11.12
C LEU A 869 -22.29 29.63 10.87
N GLN A 870 -22.79 30.47 9.96
CA GLN A 870 -22.16 31.74 9.61
C GLN A 870 -22.18 32.72 10.79
N ASN A 871 -23.28 32.81 11.53
CA ASN A 871 -23.38 33.65 12.73
C ASN A 871 -22.39 33.22 13.81
N TRP A 872 -22.25 31.91 14.06
CA TRP A 872 -21.28 31.40 15.03
C TRP A 872 -19.85 31.67 14.57
N VAL A 873 -19.55 31.42 13.29
CA VAL A 873 -18.24 31.72 12.68
C VAL A 873 -17.93 33.22 12.76
N ASP A 874 -18.89 34.10 12.46
CA ASP A 874 -18.73 35.56 12.52
C ASP A 874 -18.50 36.05 13.94
N THR A 875 -19.27 35.51 14.89
CA THR A 875 -19.18 35.86 16.32
C THR A 875 -17.84 35.42 16.90
N VAL A 876 -17.41 34.17 16.65
CA VAL A 876 -16.13 33.67 17.16
C VAL A 876 -14.96 34.40 16.53
N THR A 877 -15.07 34.75 15.23
CA THR A 877 -14.06 35.56 14.54
C THR A 877 -13.95 36.95 15.17
N ALA A 878 -15.07 37.63 15.46
CA ALA A 878 -15.08 38.95 16.09
C ALA A 878 -14.51 38.93 17.52
N ILE A 879 -14.74 37.84 18.29
CA ILE A 879 -14.19 37.67 19.64
C ILE A 879 -12.67 37.50 19.59
N LEU A 880 -12.16 36.76 18.60
CA LEU A 880 -10.73 36.48 18.45
C LEU A 880 -9.95 37.62 17.78
N THR A 881 -10.63 38.60 17.15
CA THR A 881 -10.01 39.73 16.42
C THR A 881 -10.61 41.10 16.78
N PRO A 882 -10.55 41.56 18.05
CA PRO A 882 -11.23 42.79 18.50
C PRO A 882 -10.69 44.11 17.89
N ASP A 883 -9.43 44.13 17.42
CA ASP A 883 -8.75 45.33 16.89
C ASP A 883 -8.75 45.44 15.35
N ALA A 884 -9.48 44.59 14.63
CA ALA A 884 -9.64 44.75 13.18
C ALA A 884 -10.48 46.02 12.88
N PRO A 885 -10.02 46.94 12.02
CA PRO A 885 -10.68 48.22 11.82
C PRO A 885 -12.11 48.02 11.30
N ARG A 886 -13.10 48.53 12.06
CA ARG A 886 -14.47 48.73 11.59
C ARG A 886 -14.52 49.96 10.67
N GLY A 887 -14.04 49.83 9.43
CA GLY A 887 -14.26 50.79 8.34
C GLY A 887 -15.18 50.15 7.29
N GLY A 888 -16.31 50.72 6.89
CA GLY A 888 -16.50 52.11 6.47
C GLY A 888 -16.38 52.16 4.95
N GLY A 889 -17.51 52.33 4.24
CA GLY A 889 -17.63 52.17 2.79
C GLY A 889 -16.52 52.81 1.96
N GLY A 890 -15.86 52.00 1.13
CA GLY A 890 -14.84 52.44 0.20
C GLY A 890 -14.41 51.27 -0.68
N THR A 891 -14.67 51.38 -1.98
CA THR A 891 -14.31 50.43 -3.02
C THR A 891 -12.80 50.17 -3.04
N ALA A 892 -12.36 49.07 -2.45
CA ALA A 892 -11.01 48.52 -2.61
C ALA A 892 -11.09 47.27 -3.49
N THR A 893 -10.51 47.39 -4.68
CA THR A 893 -10.44 46.37 -5.73
C THR A 893 -9.52 45.23 -5.29
N LEU A 894 -10.05 44.27 -4.53
CA LEU A 894 -9.48 42.93 -4.46
C LEU A 894 -9.65 42.30 -5.84
N THR A 895 -8.54 41.92 -6.46
CA THR A 895 -8.52 41.18 -7.72
C THR A 895 -9.14 39.81 -7.45
N ARG A 896 -10.47 39.74 -7.58
CA ARG A 896 -11.24 38.51 -7.56
C ARG A 896 -10.76 37.69 -8.75
N ARG A 897 -9.92 36.69 -8.51
CA ARG A 897 -9.92 35.51 -9.39
C ARG A 897 -11.31 34.89 -9.25
N THR A 898 -12.21 35.25 -10.15
CA THR A 898 -13.43 34.51 -10.42
C THR A 898 -13.04 33.15 -10.98
N THR A 899 -12.69 32.21 -10.12
CA THR A 899 -13.17 30.85 -10.34
C THR A 899 -14.68 30.92 -10.12
N GLU A 900 -15.47 30.63 -11.15
CA GLU A 900 -16.92 30.47 -10.97
C GLU A 900 -17.18 29.54 -9.78
N ALA A 901 -18.10 29.95 -8.91
CA ALA A 901 -18.48 29.13 -7.77
C ALA A 901 -19.13 27.83 -8.30
N PRO A 902 -18.77 26.66 -7.76
CA PRO A 902 -19.26 25.38 -8.29
C PRO A 902 -20.80 25.33 -8.28
N THR A 903 -21.37 25.14 -9.47
CA THR A 903 -22.80 24.84 -9.67
C THR A 903 -23.07 23.34 -9.40
N PHE A 904 -24.33 22.97 -9.18
CA PHE A 904 -24.76 21.59 -8.88
C PHE A 904 -24.32 21.05 -7.51
N THR A 905 -24.39 21.88 -6.46
CA THR A 905 -24.04 21.54 -5.06
C THR A 905 -25.25 21.73 -4.16
N ARG A 906 -25.22 21.21 -2.92
CA ARG A 906 -26.37 21.32 -1.99
C ARG A 906 -26.82 22.76 -1.73
N ALA A 907 -25.88 23.69 -1.66
CA ALA A 907 -26.12 25.12 -1.48
C ALA A 907 -26.66 25.82 -2.74
N ARG A 908 -26.52 25.18 -3.91
CA ARG A 908 -27.02 25.67 -5.20
C ARG A 908 -27.67 24.51 -5.97
N PRO A 909 -28.82 24.00 -5.50
CA PRO A 909 -29.54 22.95 -6.20
C PRO A 909 -30.09 23.50 -7.53
N ILE A 910 -30.19 22.61 -8.51
CA ILE A 910 -30.80 22.93 -9.81
C ILE A 910 -32.19 22.28 -9.87
N THR A 911 -33.16 23.00 -10.43
CA THR A 911 -34.49 22.43 -10.68
C THR A 911 -34.50 21.78 -12.05
N VAL A 912 -34.85 20.50 -12.09
CA VAL A 912 -34.77 19.67 -13.30
C VAL A 912 -36.04 18.86 -13.50
N PRO A 913 -36.50 18.65 -14.76
CA PRO A 913 -37.65 17.80 -15.05
C PRO A 913 -37.41 16.33 -14.70
N LEU A 914 -38.44 15.65 -14.20
CA LEU A 914 -38.45 14.19 -14.09
C LEU A 914 -38.89 13.59 -15.43
N ALA A 915 -37.92 13.28 -16.29
CA ALA A 915 -38.14 12.75 -17.63
C ALA A 915 -38.49 11.25 -17.64
N ARG A 916 -38.15 10.51 -16.58
CA ARG A 916 -38.36 9.05 -16.50
C ARG A 916 -38.97 8.63 -15.17
N ASN A 917 -40.00 7.78 -15.23
CA ASN A 917 -40.65 7.13 -14.09
C ASN A 917 -41.14 5.74 -14.51
N VAL A 918 -40.32 4.71 -14.26
CA VAL A 918 -40.57 3.33 -14.75
C VAL A 918 -40.68 2.38 -13.57
N LEU A 919 -41.76 1.58 -13.52
CA LEU A 919 -41.96 0.55 -12.52
C LEU A 919 -41.04 -0.65 -12.81
N LEU A 920 -40.22 -1.05 -11.85
CA LEU A 920 -39.29 -2.19 -11.95
C LEU A 920 -39.82 -3.46 -11.29
N THR A 921 -40.82 -3.33 -10.41
CA THR A 921 -41.45 -4.47 -9.73
C THR A 921 -42.62 -5.04 -10.51
N GLY A 922 -42.80 -6.36 -10.45
CA GLY A 922 -43.93 -7.04 -11.07
C GLY A 922 -45.27 -6.70 -10.40
N PRO A 923 -46.42 -6.86 -11.10
CA PRO A 923 -47.74 -6.44 -10.61
C PRO A 923 -48.20 -7.05 -9.28
N ARG A 924 -47.66 -8.23 -8.93
CA ARG A 924 -47.98 -8.95 -7.69
C ARG A 924 -47.01 -8.65 -6.54
N SER A 925 -46.02 -7.79 -6.77
CA SER A 925 -45.01 -7.44 -5.78
C SER A 925 -45.62 -6.71 -4.58
N ALA A 926 -45.28 -7.16 -3.37
CA ALA A 926 -45.60 -6.44 -2.14
C ALA A 926 -44.82 -5.13 -1.99
N LYS A 927 -43.72 -4.96 -2.74
CA LYS A 927 -42.92 -3.73 -2.81
C LYS A 927 -43.14 -3.02 -4.13
N GLU A 928 -43.09 -1.71 -4.13
CA GLU A 928 -43.05 -0.92 -5.35
C GLU A 928 -41.65 -0.32 -5.49
N VAL A 929 -40.92 -0.68 -6.55
CA VAL A 929 -39.59 -0.11 -6.83
C VAL A 929 -39.59 0.46 -8.22
N ARG A 930 -39.08 1.69 -8.36
CA ARG A 930 -39.10 2.45 -9.61
C ARG A 930 -37.73 3.00 -9.98
N GLN A 931 -37.53 3.19 -11.28
CA GLN A 931 -36.45 3.97 -11.84
C GLN A 931 -36.95 5.40 -12.14
N PHE A 932 -36.27 6.38 -11.58
CA PHE A 932 -36.49 7.80 -11.85
C PHE A 932 -35.35 8.35 -12.70
N GLY A 933 -35.60 9.34 -13.55
CA GLY A 933 -34.56 10.00 -14.35
C GLY A 933 -34.81 11.50 -14.48
N PHE A 934 -33.81 12.29 -14.13
CA PHE A 934 -33.87 13.75 -14.12
C PHE A 934 -33.07 14.34 -15.28
N ASP A 935 -33.70 15.17 -16.10
CA ASP A 935 -33.09 15.79 -17.28
C ASP A 935 -32.23 17.00 -16.88
N ILE A 936 -30.93 16.91 -17.14
CA ILE A 936 -29.94 17.95 -16.85
C ILE A 936 -29.45 18.68 -18.11
N SER A 937 -30.02 18.42 -19.30
CA SER A 937 -29.54 18.96 -20.58
C SER A 937 -29.51 20.49 -20.66
N GLU A 938 -30.42 21.17 -19.96
CA GLU A 938 -30.48 22.64 -19.92
C GLU A 938 -29.45 23.29 -18.98
N HIS A 939 -28.68 22.48 -18.24
CA HIS A 939 -27.71 22.92 -17.25
C HIS A 939 -26.30 22.46 -17.64
N ASP A 940 -25.30 23.36 -17.60
CA ASP A 940 -23.90 23.01 -17.85
C ASP A 940 -23.27 22.34 -16.62
N VAL A 941 -23.75 21.15 -16.30
CA VAL A 941 -23.40 20.38 -15.11
C VAL A 941 -23.16 18.92 -15.47
N THR A 942 -22.34 18.25 -14.67
CA THR A 942 -22.05 16.82 -14.87
C THR A 942 -21.96 16.09 -13.53
N TYR A 943 -22.11 14.78 -13.58
CA TYR A 943 -22.03 13.87 -12.44
C TYR A 943 -21.07 12.73 -12.76
N ALA A 944 -20.66 11.96 -11.75
CA ALA A 944 -19.91 10.73 -11.97
C ALA A 944 -20.65 9.51 -11.41
N ALA A 945 -20.38 8.34 -11.98
CA ALA A 945 -20.85 7.08 -11.42
C ALA A 945 -20.35 6.92 -9.97
N GLY A 946 -21.28 6.73 -9.04
CA GLY A 946 -21.01 6.59 -7.60
C GLY A 946 -21.25 7.83 -6.75
N ASP A 947 -21.50 8.97 -7.39
CA ASP A 947 -22.07 10.11 -6.69
C ASP A 947 -23.52 9.79 -6.26
N SER A 948 -24.03 10.55 -5.29
CA SER A 948 -25.44 10.50 -4.89
C SER A 948 -26.14 11.79 -5.28
N LEU A 949 -27.43 11.67 -5.60
CA LEU A 949 -28.29 12.81 -5.89
C LEU A 949 -29.16 13.08 -4.67
N GLY A 950 -29.00 14.27 -4.09
CA GLY A 950 -29.93 14.78 -3.10
C GLY A 950 -31.16 15.31 -3.81
N VAL A 951 -32.33 14.76 -3.49
CA VAL A 951 -33.61 15.19 -4.05
C VAL A 951 -34.41 15.90 -2.97
N TYR A 952 -34.88 17.11 -3.25
CA TYR A 952 -35.80 17.82 -2.37
C TYR A 952 -37.24 17.37 -2.68
N PRO A 953 -37.90 16.65 -1.76
CA PRO A 953 -39.27 16.23 -1.97
C PRO A 953 -40.27 17.33 -1.60
N THR A 954 -41.52 17.11 -1.97
CA THR A 954 -42.66 17.83 -1.39
C THR A 954 -43.59 16.86 -0.68
N ASN A 955 -44.23 17.29 0.40
CA ASN A 955 -45.29 16.53 1.05
C ASN A 955 -46.50 16.38 0.14
N ASP A 956 -47.33 15.37 0.41
CA ASP A 956 -48.57 15.16 -0.33
C ASP A 956 -49.60 16.25 0.05
N PRO A 957 -50.15 17.00 -0.91
CA PRO A 957 -51.16 18.02 -0.63
C PRO A 957 -52.34 17.51 0.19
N ALA A 958 -52.81 16.27 -0.05
CA ALA A 958 -53.91 15.70 0.70
C ALA A 958 -53.54 15.42 2.17
N VAL A 959 -52.28 15.08 2.43
CA VAL A 959 -51.75 14.83 3.78
C VAL A 959 -51.51 16.16 4.52
N VAL A 960 -51.08 17.21 3.80
CA VAL A 960 -51.02 18.58 4.34
C VAL A 960 -52.41 19.09 4.68
N ASP A 961 -53.39 18.92 3.80
CA ASP A 961 -54.77 19.35 4.06
C ASP A 961 -55.38 18.57 5.23
N ALA A 962 -55.06 17.28 5.36
CA ALA A 962 -55.42 16.47 6.52
C ALA A 962 -54.76 16.93 7.83
N TRP A 963 -53.51 17.39 7.78
CA TRP A 963 -52.81 17.96 8.93
C TRP A 963 -53.41 19.31 9.34
N LEU A 964 -53.67 20.19 8.37
CA LEU A 964 -54.33 21.48 8.60
C LEU A 964 -55.73 21.29 9.20
N ALA A 965 -56.48 20.29 8.71
CA ALA A 965 -57.79 19.93 9.27
C ALA A 965 -57.68 19.36 10.71
N ALA A 966 -56.64 18.56 11.01
CA ALA A 966 -56.44 17.98 12.34
C ALA A 966 -55.96 19.02 13.36
N THR A 967 -55.13 19.97 12.95
CA THR A 967 -54.59 21.03 13.80
C THR A 967 -55.51 22.26 13.89
N GLY A 968 -56.40 22.44 12.91
CA GLY A 968 -57.32 23.59 12.80
C GLY A 968 -56.65 24.88 12.30
N VAL A 969 -55.39 24.79 11.84
CA VAL A 969 -54.60 25.94 11.43
C VAL A 969 -55.01 26.41 10.02
N PRO A 970 -55.28 27.72 9.79
CA PRO A 970 -55.64 28.22 8.47
C PRO A 970 -54.52 28.04 7.42
N PRO A 971 -54.81 27.56 6.20
CA PRO A 971 -53.81 27.29 5.17
C PRO A 971 -53.03 28.54 4.71
N HIS A 972 -53.68 29.71 4.75
CA HIS A 972 -53.12 30.98 4.30
C HIS A 972 -52.39 31.76 5.40
N HIS A 973 -52.29 31.20 6.61
CA HIS A 973 -51.59 31.87 7.69
C HIS A 973 -50.12 32.09 7.29
N PRO A 974 -49.58 33.32 7.39
CA PRO A 974 -48.21 33.61 7.01
C PRO A 974 -47.24 33.04 8.06
N VAL A 975 -46.24 32.28 7.61
CA VAL A 975 -45.11 31.86 8.45
C VAL A 975 -43.80 32.28 7.80
N GLU A 976 -42.83 32.64 8.61
CA GLU A 976 -41.48 32.92 8.12
C GLU A 976 -40.71 31.60 7.96
N VAL A 977 -40.20 31.37 6.75
CA VAL A 977 -39.33 30.23 6.42
C VAL A 977 -38.12 30.73 5.65
N ASP A 978 -36.94 30.55 6.24
CA ASP A 978 -35.65 30.98 5.68
C ASP A 978 -35.63 32.46 5.29
N GLY A 979 -36.23 33.32 6.12
CA GLY A 979 -36.31 34.77 5.91
C GLY A 979 -37.37 35.21 4.89
N VAL A 980 -38.21 34.28 4.42
CA VAL A 980 -39.27 34.56 3.44
C VAL A 980 -40.62 34.15 4.02
N GLU A 981 -41.57 35.10 4.04
CA GLU A 981 -42.94 34.83 4.44
C GLU A 981 -43.64 33.93 3.39
N LYS A 982 -44.25 32.85 3.87
CA LYS A 982 -44.96 31.88 3.03
C LYS A 982 -46.28 31.45 3.70
N PRO A 983 -47.33 31.12 2.94
CA PRO A 983 -48.51 30.47 3.50
C PRO A 983 -48.13 29.18 4.23
N TRP A 984 -48.72 28.91 5.38
CA TRP A 984 -48.42 27.73 6.20
C TRP A 984 -48.60 26.43 5.42
N ARG A 985 -49.62 26.39 4.56
CA ARG A 985 -49.82 25.26 3.65
C ARG A 985 -48.60 25.03 2.73
N ASP A 986 -48.00 26.09 2.20
CA ASP A 986 -46.84 26.00 1.32
C ASP A 986 -45.57 25.62 2.09
N ALA A 987 -45.42 26.16 3.31
CA ALA A 987 -44.35 25.77 4.23
C ALA A 987 -44.42 24.28 4.60
N LEU A 988 -45.60 23.77 4.97
CA LEU A 988 -45.82 22.35 5.22
C LEU A 988 -45.60 21.51 3.95
N LEU A 989 -45.91 22.02 2.77
CA LEU A 989 -45.69 21.29 1.52
C LEU A 989 -44.21 21.08 1.20
N THR A 990 -43.34 22.05 1.51
CA THR A 990 -41.98 22.11 0.92
C THR A 990 -40.85 22.20 1.94
N HIS A 991 -41.11 22.54 3.21
CA HIS A 991 -40.06 22.89 4.18
C HIS A 991 -40.09 22.10 5.50
N TYR A 992 -41.18 21.44 5.87
CA TYR A 992 -41.30 20.69 7.15
C TYR A 992 -41.70 19.22 6.96
N ASP A 993 -41.07 18.30 7.70
CA ASP A 993 -41.48 16.89 7.79
C ASP A 993 -42.30 16.67 9.07
N PHE A 994 -43.61 16.64 8.89
CA PHE A 994 -44.59 16.36 9.94
C PHE A 994 -45.08 14.91 9.94
N CYS A 995 -44.55 14.09 9.03
CA CYS A 995 -44.87 12.67 8.97
C CYS A 995 -43.98 11.87 9.94
N ARG A 996 -42.73 12.28 10.10
CA ARG A 996 -41.78 11.65 11.04
C ARG A 996 -42.13 11.97 12.49
N VAL A 997 -42.21 10.93 13.33
CA VAL A 997 -42.34 11.11 14.78
C VAL A 997 -40.97 11.36 15.39
N THR A 998 -40.74 12.56 15.90
CA THR A 998 -39.50 12.97 16.58
C THR A 998 -39.71 13.11 18.08
N PRO A 999 -38.66 13.03 18.91
CA PRO A 999 -38.78 13.27 20.35
C PRO A 999 -39.37 14.65 20.68
N ASP A 1000 -39.04 15.68 19.89
CA ASP A 1000 -39.56 17.03 20.07
C ASP A 1000 -41.06 17.11 19.77
N LEU A 1001 -41.53 16.46 18.70
CA LEU A 1001 -42.96 16.35 18.41
C LEU A 1001 -43.72 15.55 19.48
N VAL A 1002 -43.13 14.45 19.96
CA VAL A 1002 -43.71 13.64 21.05
C VAL A 1002 -43.83 14.46 22.33
N ARG A 1003 -42.78 15.19 22.71
CA ARG A 1003 -42.78 16.08 23.88
C ARG A 1003 -43.82 17.18 23.72
N PHE A 1004 -43.82 17.87 22.58
CA PHE A 1004 -44.76 18.95 22.28
C PHE A 1004 -46.22 18.48 22.43
N ILE A 1005 -46.58 17.34 21.83
CA ILE A 1005 -47.93 16.79 21.95
C ILE A 1005 -48.22 16.32 23.38
N ALA A 1006 -47.24 15.72 24.06
CA ALA A 1006 -47.38 15.34 25.46
C ALA A 1006 -47.52 16.54 26.41
N GLU A 1007 -47.05 17.72 26.05
CA GLU A 1007 -47.20 18.94 26.84
C GLU A 1007 -48.55 19.61 26.57
N HIS A 1008 -49.02 19.57 25.33
CA HIS A 1008 -50.24 20.25 24.89
C HIS A 1008 -51.52 19.38 25.00
N SER A 1009 -51.38 18.07 25.19
CA SER A 1009 -52.51 17.15 25.40
C SER A 1009 -52.42 16.41 26.73
N ARG A 1010 -53.47 16.52 27.55
CA ARG A 1010 -53.55 15.85 28.86
C ARG A 1010 -53.71 14.33 28.71
N ASP A 1011 -54.32 13.87 27.62
CA ASP A 1011 -54.66 12.47 27.35
C ASP A 1011 -53.52 11.67 26.68
N ALA A 1012 -52.42 12.33 26.33
CA ALA A 1012 -51.19 11.74 25.78
C ALA A 1012 -50.36 10.92 26.79
N LYS A 1013 -51.01 10.14 27.67
CA LYS A 1013 -50.34 9.25 28.63
C LYS A 1013 -49.37 8.26 27.96
N PRO A 1014 -49.68 7.65 26.79
CA PRO A 1014 -48.73 6.77 26.12
C PRO A 1014 -47.41 7.47 25.74
N LEU A 1015 -47.47 8.76 25.39
CA LEU A 1015 -46.30 9.56 25.02
C LEU A 1015 -45.35 9.85 26.19
N ARG A 1016 -45.84 9.71 27.43
CA ARG A 1016 -45.06 9.92 28.67
C ARG A 1016 -44.54 8.61 29.28
N ALA A 1017 -44.77 7.48 28.61
CA ALA A 1017 -44.34 6.17 29.10
C ALA A 1017 -42.81 6.01 29.00
N PRO A 1018 -42.19 5.12 29.81
CA PRO A 1018 -40.78 4.77 29.64
C PRO A 1018 -40.49 4.32 28.21
N ARG A 1019 -39.29 4.64 27.70
CA ARG A 1019 -38.86 4.50 26.29
C ARG A 1019 -39.32 3.18 25.63
N GLU A 1020 -39.10 2.05 26.29
CA GLU A 1020 -39.48 0.72 25.76
C GLU A 1020 -41.00 0.52 25.52
N LYS A 1021 -41.85 1.19 26.31
CA LYS A 1021 -43.30 1.18 26.12
C LYS A 1021 -43.75 2.19 25.06
N LEU A 1022 -43.09 3.35 25.03
CA LEU A 1022 -43.33 4.38 24.03
C LEU A 1022 -42.99 3.89 22.62
N ASP A 1023 -41.82 3.27 22.45
CA ASP A 1023 -41.35 2.76 21.16
C ASP A 1023 -42.31 1.69 20.60
N ARG A 1024 -42.84 0.82 21.46
CA ARG A 1024 -43.88 -0.16 21.07
C ARG A 1024 -45.20 0.49 20.70
N TRP A 1025 -45.59 1.57 21.36
CA TRP A 1025 -46.84 2.26 21.06
C TRP A 1025 -46.76 3.07 19.74
N LEU A 1026 -45.57 3.57 19.40
CA LEU A 1026 -45.30 4.34 18.18
C LEU A 1026 -45.20 3.48 16.91
N GLU A 1027 -45.17 2.15 17.03
CA GLU A 1027 -45.05 1.25 15.89
C GLU A 1027 -46.19 1.48 14.87
N GLY A 1028 -45.83 1.92 13.66
CA GLY A 1028 -46.79 2.19 12.57
C GLY A 1028 -47.56 3.51 12.65
N ARG A 1029 -47.19 4.43 13.56
CA ARG A 1029 -47.80 5.77 13.69
C ARG A 1029 -46.94 6.86 13.05
N THR A 1030 -47.59 7.88 12.48
CA THR A 1030 -46.93 9.11 11.99
C THR A 1030 -47.25 10.31 12.87
N GLY A 1031 -46.56 11.43 12.67
CA GLY A 1031 -46.91 12.68 13.37
C GLY A 1031 -48.39 13.05 13.19
N LEU A 1032 -48.95 12.85 11.99
CA LEU A 1032 -50.37 13.08 11.71
C LEU A 1032 -51.30 12.22 12.60
N ASP A 1033 -50.90 11.00 12.97
CA ASP A 1033 -51.69 10.14 13.85
C ASP A 1033 -51.69 10.64 15.28
N LEU A 1034 -50.54 11.11 15.75
CA LEU A 1034 -50.42 11.66 17.09
C LEU A 1034 -51.29 12.90 17.23
N VAL A 1035 -51.34 13.80 16.24
CA VAL A 1035 -52.18 15.01 16.31
C VAL A 1035 -53.68 14.73 16.07
N ARG A 1036 -54.02 13.64 15.40
CA ARG A 1036 -55.42 13.18 15.25
C ARG A 1036 -55.93 12.48 16.52
N GLU A 1037 -55.08 11.72 17.20
CA GLU A 1037 -55.42 11.01 18.43
C GLU A 1037 -55.39 11.95 19.64
N PHE A 1038 -54.36 12.79 19.69
CA PHE A 1038 -54.17 13.81 20.70
C PHE A 1038 -54.37 15.17 20.03
N VAL A 1039 -55.61 15.65 20.09
CA VAL A 1039 -55.95 16.97 19.54
C VAL A 1039 -55.08 18.03 20.22
N VAL A 1040 -54.27 18.73 19.41
CA VAL A 1040 -53.40 19.82 19.85
C VAL A 1040 -53.79 21.07 19.08
N HIS A 1041 -54.18 22.11 19.80
CA HIS A 1041 -54.42 23.44 19.25
C HIS A 1041 -53.23 24.32 19.65
N ALA A 1042 -52.41 24.66 18.66
CA ALA A 1042 -51.24 25.52 18.82
C ALA A 1042 -51.12 26.42 17.60
N ASP A 1043 -50.48 27.57 17.76
CA ASP A 1043 -50.23 28.50 16.67
C ASP A 1043 -49.24 27.89 15.64
N PRO A 1044 -49.37 28.20 14.33
CA PRO A 1044 -48.37 27.93 13.29
C PRO A 1044 -46.91 28.06 13.72
N ASP A 1045 -46.54 29.09 14.46
CA ASP A 1045 -45.16 29.30 14.91
C ASP A 1045 -44.72 28.24 15.93
N GLU A 1046 -45.62 27.79 16.81
CA GLU A 1046 -45.33 26.71 17.76
C GLU A 1046 -45.19 25.35 17.03
N TRP A 1047 -46.00 25.13 16.00
CA TRP A 1047 -45.86 23.96 15.14
C TRP A 1047 -44.57 23.99 14.33
N ARG A 1048 -44.18 25.16 13.82
CA ARG A 1048 -42.90 25.36 13.13
C ARG A 1048 -41.74 24.91 14.02
N ASP A 1049 -41.78 25.28 15.30
CA ASP A 1049 -40.72 25.00 16.25
C ASP A 1049 -40.72 23.53 16.71
N ALA A 1050 -41.89 22.88 16.75
CA ALA A 1050 -42.04 21.46 17.11
C ALA A 1050 -41.70 20.48 15.98
N LEU A 1051 -41.79 20.92 14.72
CA LEU A 1051 -41.56 20.11 13.53
C LEU A 1051 -40.11 20.20 13.05
N VAL A 1052 -39.61 19.10 12.47
CA VAL A 1052 -38.29 19.09 11.85
C VAL A 1052 -38.37 19.53 10.39
N ARG A 1053 -37.27 20.08 9.88
CA ARG A 1053 -37.18 20.48 8.47
C ARG A 1053 -37.33 19.28 7.55
N LEU A 1054 -38.00 19.49 6.42
CA LEU A 1054 -38.05 18.51 5.35
C LEU A 1054 -36.67 18.42 4.70
N THR A 1055 -35.94 17.36 5.05
CA THR A 1055 -34.59 17.16 4.55
C THR A 1055 -34.60 16.55 3.14
N PRO A 1056 -33.69 16.97 2.24
CA PRO A 1056 -33.52 16.28 0.98
C PRO A 1056 -33.11 14.83 1.23
N ARG A 1057 -33.63 13.91 0.42
CA ARG A 1057 -33.24 12.51 0.49
C ARG A 1057 -32.13 12.24 -0.51
N SER A 1058 -30.98 11.80 -0.02
CA SER A 1058 -29.89 11.32 -0.87
C SER A 1058 -30.20 9.92 -1.38
N TYR A 1059 -30.03 9.74 -2.68
CA TYR A 1059 -30.11 8.45 -3.35
C TYR A 1059 -28.85 8.25 -4.18
N SER A 1060 -28.26 7.05 -4.10
CA SER A 1060 -27.15 6.67 -4.97
C SER A 1060 -27.60 6.68 -6.44
N ILE A 1061 -26.80 7.28 -7.32
CA ILE A 1061 -27.13 7.42 -8.74
C ILE A 1061 -27.00 6.07 -9.46
N SER A 1062 -28.01 5.70 -10.26
CA SER A 1062 -28.10 4.43 -10.99
C SER A 1062 -27.74 4.48 -12.47
N SER A 1063 -27.25 5.63 -12.95
CA SER A 1063 -26.76 5.82 -14.32
C SER A 1063 -25.29 6.22 -14.35
N SER A 1064 -24.70 6.05 -15.53
CA SER A 1064 -23.41 6.63 -15.89
C SER A 1064 -23.63 7.88 -16.76
N PRO A 1065 -22.87 8.97 -16.55
CA PRO A 1065 -22.88 10.13 -17.45
C PRO A 1065 -22.44 9.80 -18.88
N LEU A 1066 -21.76 8.67 -19.11
CA LEU A 1066 -21.31 8.26 -20.44
C LEU A 1066 -22.42 7.57 -21.25
N VAL A 1067 -23.41 7.01 -20.56
CA VAL A 1067 -24.61 6.40 -21.18
C VAL A 1067 -25.78 7.38 -21.15
N SER A 1068 -25.87 8.21 -20.12
CA SER A 1068 -26.92 9.19 -19.91
C SER A 1068 -26.31 10.55 -19.53
N PRO A 1069 -25.64 11.23 -20.48
CA PRO A 1069 -24.97 12.52 -20.23
C PRO A 1069 -25.94 13.64 -19.86
N HIS A 1070 -27.20 13.50 -20.27
CA HIS A 1070 -28.25 14.48 -20.07
C HIS A 1070 -29.32 14.02 -19.08
N GLU A 1071 -29.20 12.83 -18.47
CA GLU A 1071 -30.20 12.31 -17.53
C GLU A 1071 -29.51 11.64 -16.32
N VAL A 1072 -29.83 12.09 -15.10
CA VAL A 1072 -29.38 11.44 -13.85
C VAL A 1072 -30.46 10.48 -13.35
N GLN A 1073 -30.18 9.18 -13.29
CA GLN A 1073 -31.16 8.16 -12.94
C GLN A 1073 -31.00 7.67 -11.50
N LEU A 1074 -32.11 7.33 -10.82
CA LEU A 1074 -32.17 6.78 -9.46
C LEU A 1074 -32.98 5.48 -9.41
N THR A 1075 -32.64 4.58 -8.49
CA THR A 1075 -33.46 3.39 -8.14
C THR A 1075 -34.03 3.54 -6.74
N VAL A 1076 -35.35 3.64 -6.63
CA VAL A 1076 -36.00 4.00 -5.36
C VAL A 1076 -37.11 3.01 -5.02
N SER A 1077 -37.09 2.51 -3.79
CA SER A 1077 -38.18 1.74 -3.22
C SER A 1077 -39.21 2.72 -2.72
N VAL A 1078 -40.36 2.72 -3.38
CA VAL A 1078 -41.53 3.47 -2.98
C VAL A 1078 -42.07 2.82 -1.73
N VAL A 1079 -41.78 3.43 -0.57
CA VAL A 1079 -42.24 2.88 0.69
C VAL A 1079 -43.72 3.21 0.80
N ARG A 1080 -44.53 2.15 0.77
CA ARG A 1080 -45.95 2.17 1.08
C ARG A 1080 -46.22 1.16 2.18
N TYR A 1081 -46.94 1.58 3.20
CA TYR A 1081 -47.25 0.73 4.36
C TYR A 1081 -48.65 1.04 4.85
N ARG A 1082 -49.17 0.20 5.73
CA ARG A 1082 -50.42 0.48 6.44
C ARG A 1082 -50.10 1.04 7.81
N GLY A 1083 -50.72 2.17 8.15
CA GLY A 1083 -50.60 2.73 9.50
C GLY A 1083 -51.24 1.82 10.55
N HIS A 1084 -51.11 2.20 11.81
CA HIS A 1084 -51.71 1.49 12.95
C HIS A 1084 -53.25 1.30 12.81
N ASP A 1085 -53.89 2.18 12.05
CA ASP A 1085 -55.33 2.22 11.74
C ASP A 1085 -55.68 1.51 10.40
N ASN A 1086 -54.72 0.79 9.82
CA ASN A 1086 -54.83 0.11 8.54
C ASN A 1086 -54.96 1.05 7.31
N THR A 1087 -54.80 2.37 7.47
CA THR A 1087 -54.84 3.34 6.35
C THR A 1087 -53.60 3.22 5.46
N PRO A 1088 -53.74 3.37 4.13
CA PRO A 1088 -52.58 3.41 3.23
C PRO A 1088 -51.70 4.64 3.50
N ARG A 1089 -50.40 4.42 3.68
CA ARG A 1089 -49.39 5.47 3.92
C ARG A 1089 -48.19 5.29 3.02
N GLY A 1090 -47.43 6.36 2.86
CA GLY A 1090 -46.25 6.39 2.03
C GLY A 1090 -45.09 7.15 2.68
N GLY A 1091 -43.87 6.82 2.27
CA GLY A 1091 -42.69 7.61 2.62
C GLY A 1091 -42.59 8.86 1.74
N VAL A 1092 -42.36 10.02 2.35
CA VAL A 1092 -42.49 11.37 1.76
C VAL A 1092 -41.81 11.50 0.39
N CYS A 1093 -40.49 11.28 0.33
CA CYS A 1093 -39.76 11.47 -0.93
C CYS A 1093 -40.07 10.40 -1.97
N SER A 1094 -40.26 9.16 -1.55
CA SER A 1094 -40.40 8.03 -2.48
C SER A 1094 -41.76 8.02 -3.20
N THR A 1095 -42.84 8.39 -2.53
CA THR A 1095 -44.17 8.52 -3.16
C THR A 1095 -44.34 9.84 -3.90
N PHE A 1096 -43.68 10.92 -3.45
CA PHE A 1096 -43.57 12.16 -4.23
C PHE A 1096 -43.04 11.87 -5.64
N LEU A 1097 -41.90 11.17 -5.72
CA LEU A 1097 -41.31 10.80 -7.00
C LEU A 1097 -42.21 9.88 -7.83
N ALA A 1098 -42.85 8.89 -7.19
CA ALA A 1098 -43.66 7.91 -7.89
C ALA A 1098 -44.95 8.49 -8.50
N ASP A 1099 -45.62 9.37 -7.77
CA ASP A 1099 -47.02 9.70 -8.04
C ASP A 1099 -47.23 11.16 -8.48
N ARG A 1100 -46.31 12.08 -8.14
CA ARG A 1100 -46.56 13.53 -8.25
C ARG A 1100 -45.46 14.37 -8.89
N CYS A 1101 -44.22 13.90 -8.89
CA CYS A 1101 -43.07 14.71 -9.33
C CYS A 1101 -43.09 14.92 -10.85
N THR A 1102 -43.16 16.18 -11.28
CA THR A 1102 -42.90 16.59 -12.68
C THR A 1102 -41.53 17.23 -12.83
N SER A 1103 -41.08 17.95 -11.82
CA SER A 1103 -39.72 18.48 -11.67
C SER A 1103 -39.38 18.54 -10.18
N ALA A 1104 -38.09 18.50 -9.86
CA ALA A 1104 -37.62 18.64 -8.48
C ALA A 1104 -36.30 19.41 -8.41
N PRO A 1105 -36.05 20.17 -7.33
CA PRO A 1105 -34.71 20.64 -7.01
C PRO A 1105 -33.83 19.45 -6.63
N VAL A 1106 -32.66 19.37 -7.25
CA VAL A 1106 -31.69 18.32 -6.99
C VAL A 1106 -30.28 18.90 -6.85
N PHE A 1107 -29.42 18.19 -6.13
CA PHE A 1107 -28.01 18.53 -6.03
C PHE A 1107 -27.13 17.28 -6.06
N LEU A 1108 -25.90 17.46 -6.52
CA LEU A 1108 -24.91 16.41 -6.52
C LEU A 1108 -24.16 16.40 -5.18
N GLN A 1109 -24.18 15.24 -4.53
CA GLN A 1109 -23.28 14.93 -3.43
C GLN A 1109 -22.16 14.04 -3.98
N ARG A 1110 -20.97 14.64 -4.08
CA ARG A 1110 -19.79 13.97 -4.64
C ARG A 1110 -19.25 12.94 -3.65
N SER A 1111 -19.00 11.75 -4.16
CA SER A 1111 -18.40 10.66 -3.40
C SER A 1111 -17.07 10.27 -4.05
N PRO A 1112 -15.98 11.04 -3.85
CA PRO A 1112 -14.72 10.83 -4.55
C PRO A 1112 -14.09 9.46 -4.24
N HIS A 1113 -14.51 8.82 -3.15
CA HIS A 1113 -14.01 7.52 -2.70
C HIS A 1113 -14.98 6.35 -2.96
N PHE A 1114 -16.22 6.57 -3.40
CA PHE A 1114 -17.20 5.52 -3.74
C PHE A 1114 -17.49 5.53 -5.25
N ARG A 1115 -16.53 5.07 -6.06
CA ARG A 1115 -16.62 5.09 -7.53
C ARG A 1115 -16.17 3.76 -8.12
N PRO A 1116 -16.57 3.40 -9.36
CA PRO A 1116 -15.98 2.27 -10.04
C PRO A 1116 -14.47 2.47 -10.06
N PRO A 1117 -13.67 1.41 -9.93
CA PRO A 1117 -12.24 1.54 -10.07
C PRO A 1117 -11.94 2.13 -11.43
N ALA A 1118 -11.21 3.24 -11.44
CA ALA A 1118 -10.93 3.92 -12.71
C ALA A 1118 -9.90 3.19 -13.59
N ASP A 1119 -9.47 1.99 -13.20
CA ASP A 1119 -8.92 1.02 -14.15
C ASP A 1119 -10.01 -0.03 -14.47
N GLY A 1120 -10.30 -0.14 -15.76
CA GLY A 1120 -11.36 -0.95 -16.31
C GLY A 1120 -11.20 -2.46 -16.22
N ALA A 1121 -10.07 -2.96 -15.73
CA ALA A 1121 -9.87 -4.38 -15.51
C ALA A 1121 -10.13 -4.83 -14.05
N THR A 1122 -10.50 -3.93 -13.08
CA THR A 1122 -10.61 -4.38 -11.66
C THR A 1122 -11.80 -5.29 -11.55
N PRO A 1123 -11.67 -6.45 -10.89
CA PRO A 1123 -12.84 -7.11 -10.38
C PRO A 1123 -13.63 -6.17 -9.47
N MET A 1124 -14.94 -6.12 -9.63
CA MET A 1124 -15.80 -5.42 -8.69
C MET A 1124 -16.74 -6.44 -8.07
N ILE A 1125 -16.71 -6.53 -6.74
CA ILE A 1125 -17.77 -7.20 -6.00
C ILE A 1125 -18.70 -6.13 -5.49
N MET A 1126 -19.92 -6.20 -5.97
CA MET A 1126 -20.97 -5.26 -5.69
C MET A 1126 -22.02 -5.97 -4.84
N ILE A 1127 -22.22 -5.52 -3.61
CA ILE A 1127 -23.21 -6.07 -2.70
C ILE A 1127 -24.30 -5.03 -2.50
N GLY A 1128 -25.40 -5.24 -3.22
CA GLY A 1128 -26.51 -4.28 -3.29
C GLY A 1128 -27.86 -4.97 -3.21
N PRO A 1129 -28.28 -5.47 -2.03
CA PRO A 1129 -29.62 -5.99 -1.86
C PRO A 1129 -30.66 -4.86 -2.01
N GLY A 1130 -31.79 -5.19 -2.64
CA GLY A 1130 -32.87 -4.23 -2.90
C GLY A 1130 -32.40 -3.05 -3.73
N THR A 1131 -32.68 -1.83 -3.28
CA THR A 1131 -32.27 -0.59 -3.97
C THR A 1131 -30.78 -0.29 -3.84
N GLY A 1132 -30.04 -1.01 -2.99
CA GLY A 1132 -28.58 -0.90 -2.92
C GLY A 1132 -27.87 -1.29 -4.22
N VAL A 1133 -28.60 -1.85 -5.20
CA VAL A 1133 -28.10 -2.13 -6.55
C VAL A 1133 -27.90 -0.86 -7.40
N ALA A 1134 -28.50 0.27 -7.01
CA ALA A 1134 -28.49 1.51 -7.78
C ALA A 1134 -27.10 1.91 -8.28
N PRO A 1135 -26.09 2.16 -7.43
CA PRO A 1135 -24.77 2.61 -7.91
C PRO A 1135 -24.11 1.58 -8.81
N PHE A 1136 -24.40 0.29 -8.62
CA PHE A 1136 -23.79 -0.81 -9.35
C PHE A 1136 -24.29 -0.93 -10.78
N ARG A 1137 -25.54 -0.56 -11.05
CA ARG A 1137 -26.01 -0.38 -12.43
C ARG A 1137 -25.24 0.76 -13.13
N GLY A 1138 -25.05 1.89 -12.45
CA GLY A 1138 -24.26 3.01 -12.95
C GLY A 1138 -22.80 2.62 -13.19
N PHE A 1139 -22.22 1.84 -12.28
CA PHE A 1139 -20.84 1.35 -12.42
C PHE A 1139 -20.70 0.44 -13.64
N LEU A 1140 -21.62 -0.49 -13.84
CA LEU A 1140 -21.61 -1.40 -14.99
C LEU A 1140 -21.80 -0.63 -16.30
N GLN A 1141 -22.70 0.34 -16.35
CA GLN A 1141 -22.86 1.21 -17.52
C GLN A 1141 -21.61 2.01 -17.84
N GLU A 1142 -21.01 2.64 -16.82
CA GLU A 1142 -19.75 3.39 -16.96
C GLU A 1142 -18.67 2.48 -17.53
N ARG A 1143 -18.54 1.28 -16.96
CA ARG A 1143 -17.60 0.27 -17.42
C ARG A 1143 -17.87 -0.15 -18.86
N ARG A 1144 -19.12 -0.44 -19.21
CA ARG A 1144 -19.48 -0.83 -20.58
C ARG A 1144 -19.16 0.28 -21.59
N ALA A 1145 -19.54 1.52 -21.27
CA ALA A 1145 -19.31 2.68 -22.13
C ALA A 1145 -17.80 2.97 -22.31
N LEU A 1146 -17.01 2.78 -21.25
CA LEU A 1146 -15.56 2.88 -21.29
C LEU A 1146 -14.88 1.63 -21.89
N GLY A 1147 -15.63 0.60 -22.28
CA GLY A 1147 -15.09 -0.65 -22.82
C GLY A 1147 -14.31 -1.48 -21.79
N HIS A 1148 -14.55 -1.26 -20.50
CA HIS A 1148 -13.92 -1.97 -19.40
C HIS A 1148 -14.30 -3.45 -19.42
N ARG A 1149 -13.30 -4.33 -19.31
CA ARG A 1149 -13.42 -5.79 -19.44
C ARG A 1149 -13.16 -6.55 -18.15
N GLY A 1150 -12.90 -5.83 -17.06
CA GLY A 1150 -12.62 -6.44 -15.78
C GLY A 1150 -13.87 -7.10 -15.19
N PRO A 1151 -13.71 -8.23 -14.49
CA PRO A 1151 -14.84 -9.02 -14.06
C PRO A 1151 -15.80 -8.24 -13.17
N ASN A 1152 -17.10 -8.34 -13.44
CA ASN A 1152 -18.10 -7.74 -12.58
C ASN A 1152 -18.91 -8.84 -11.90
N TRP A 1153 -19.01 -8.75 -10.58
CA TRP A 1153 -19.85 -9.61 -9.80
C TRP A 1153 -20.80 -8.80 -8.96
N LEU A 1154 -22.07 -9.01 -9.24
CA LEU A 1154 -23.16 -8.46 -8.47
C LEU A 1154 -23.80 -9.55 -7.60
N PHE A 1155 -23.77 -9.33 -6.28
CA PHE A 1155 -24.66 -9.98 -5.34
C PHE A 1155 -25.92 -9.13 -5.21
N PHE A 1156 -26.99 -9.60 -5.82
CA PHE A 1156 -28.29 -8.98 -5.73
C PHE A 1156 -29.22 -9.85 -4.88
N GLY A 1157 -29.98 -9.23 -3.98
CA GLY A 1157 -30.93 -9.95 -3.15
C GLY A 1157 -32.23 -9.21 -2.97
N GLU A 1158 -33.33 -9.96 -2.98
CA GLU A 1158 -34.65 -9.44 -2.65
C GLU A 1158 -35.58 -10.52 -2.07
N GLN A 1159 -36.90 -10.28 -2.00
CA GLN A 1159 -37.86 -11.26 -1.50
C GLN A 1159 -38.20 -12.32 -2.54
N HIS A 1160 -38.64 -11.90 -3.74
CA HIS A 1160 -39.16 -12.80 -4.77
C HIS A 1160 -38.58 -12.53 -6.15
N ARG A 1161 -38.15 -13.56 -6.86
CA ARG A 1161 -37.54 -13.42 -8.20
C ARG A 1161 -38.51 -12.87 -9.24
N ASP A 1162 -39.74 -13.37 -9.25
CA ASP A 1162 -40.76 -13.02 -10.25
C ASP A 1162 -41.32 -11.60 -10.07
N GLN A 1163 -41.10 -11.00 -8.91
CA GLN A 1163 -41.66 -9.71 -8.52
C GLN A 1163 -40.60 -8.62 -8.33
N ASN A 1164 -39.40 -8.97 -7.89
CA ASN A 1164 -38.44 -8.01 -7.33
C ASN A 1164 -37.04 -8.05 -7.97
N TYR A 1165 -36.88 -8.67 -9.13
CA TYR A 1165 -35.60 -8.72 -9.83
C TYR A 1165 -35.42 -7.48 -10.73
N TYR A 1166 -34.99 -6.38 -10.12
CA TYR A 1166 -34.84 -5.09 -10.78
C TYR A 1166 -33.79 -5.14 -11.90
N TYR A 1167 -34.07 -4.44 -13.00
CA TYR A 1167 -33.18 -4.38 -14.17
C TYR A 1167 -32.76 -5.75 -14.69
N ARG A 1168 -33.65 -6.76 -14.59
CA ARG A 1168 -33.36 -8.13 -15.03
C ARG A 1168 -32.77 -8.15 -16.43
N ASP A 1169 -33.43 -7.51 -17.38
CA ASP A 1169 -33.00 -7.53 -18.78
C ASP A 1169 -31.63 -6.86 -18.93
N ASP A 1170 -31.39 -5.70 -18.30
CA ASP A 1170 -30.08 -5.04 -18.32
C ASP A 1170 -28.97 -5.97 -17.78
N PHE A 1171 -29.19 -6.61 -16.62
CA PHE A 1171 -28.17 -7.46 -16.00
C PHE A 1171 -28.00 -8.78 -16.72
N GLU A 1172 -29.06 -9.42 -17.18
CA GLU A 1172 -28.98 -10.65 -17.97
C GLU A 1172 -28.34 -10.38 -19.35
N ASP A 1173 -28.57 -9.21 -19.94
CA ASP A 1173 -27.87 -8.75 -21.14
C ASP A 1173 -26.38 -8.54 -20.88
N MET A 1174 -26.05 -7.91 -19.74
CA MET A 1174 -24.67 -7.78 -19.26
C MET A 1174 -24.01 -9.13 -19.01
N VAL A 1175 -24.74 -10.13 -18.55
CA VAL A 1175 -24.20 -11.49 -18.44
C VAL A 1175 -23.96 -12.09 -19.83
N ARG A 1176 -24.93 -11.96 -20.74
CA ARG A 1176 -24.85 -12.54 -22.09
C ARG A 1176 -23.73 -11.95 -22.93
N ASP A 1177 -23.51 -10.64 -22.85
CA ASP A 1177 -22.43 -9.98 -23.58
C ASP A 1177 -21.08 -10.04 -22.85
N GLY A 1178 -21.04 -10.66 -21.67
CA GLY A 1178 -19.84 -10.91 -20.89
C GLY A 1178 -19.35 -9.69 -20.11
N LEU A 1179 -20.14 -8.62 -19.97
CA LEU A 1179 -19.81 -7.52 -19.06
C LEU A 1179 -19.97 -7.90 -17.59
N LEU A 1180 -21.06 -8.60 -17.25
CA LEU A 1180 -21.37 -9.05 -15.90
C LEU A 1180 -21.08 -10.55 -15.79
N ASP A 1181 -19.84 -10.86 -15.47
CA ASP A 1181 -19.29 -12.21 -15.42
C ASP A 1181 -20.03 -13.10 -14.43
N ARG A 1182 -20.52 -12.51 -13.33
CA ARG A 1182 -21.25 -13.25 -12.33
C ARG A 1182 -22.37 -12.44 -11.70
N LEU A 1183 -23.49 -13.11 -11.52
CA LEU A 1183 -24.68 -12.54 -10.93
C LEU A 1183 -25.30 -13.57 -9.99
N ASP A 1184 -25.15 -13.33 -8.69
CA ASP A 1184 -25.67 -14.22 -7.67
C ASP A 1184 -26.89 -13.61 -7.00
N LEU A 1185 -27.99 -14.37 -7.07
CA LEU A 1185 -29.31 -13.93 -6.68
C LEU A 1185 -29.74 -14.58 -5.37
N ALA A 1186 -30.14 -13.74 -4.42
CA ALA A 1186 -30.66 -14.16 -3.12
C ALA A 1186 -32.12 -13.73 -2.95
N PHE A 1187 -33.07 -14.64 -3.22
CA PHE A 1187 -34.49 -14.40 -2.99
C PHE A 1187 -34.94 -15.06 -1.68
N SER A 1188 -35.26 -14.24 -0.69
CA SER A 1188 -35.45 -14.70 0.70
C SER A 1188 -36.80 -15.34 0.98
N ARG A 1189 -37.72 -15.40 0.00
CA ARG A 1189 -39.09 -15.89 0.17
C ARG A 1189 -39.54 -16.92 -0.87
N ASP A 1190 -38.71 -17.25 -1.86
CA ASP A 1190 -39.03 -18.24 -2.90
C ASP A 1190 -38.88 -19.69 -2.43
N GLN A 1191 -38.29 -19.88 -1.25
CA GLN A 1191 -38.09 -21.19 -0.62
C GLN A 1191 -38.27 -21.12 0.90
N LYS A 1192 -38.46 -22.30 1.54
CA LYS A 1192 -38.75 -22.42 2.98
C LYS A 1192 -37.65 -21.84 3.88
N GLN A 1193 -36.38 -21.98 3.47
CA GLN A 1193 -35.22 -21.43 4.18
C GLN A 1193 -34.85 -20.05 3.61
N ARG A 1194 -34.79 -19.01 4.45
CA ARG A 1194 -34.52 -17.64 4.00
C ARG A 1194 -33.06 -17.49 3.55
N VAL A 1195 -32.85 -17.11 2.29
CA VAL A 1195 -31.51 -16.87 1.71
C VAL A 1195 -31.33 -15.36 1.48
N TYR A 1196 -30.25 -14.80 2.01
CA TYR A 1196 -29.88 -13.39 1.87
C TYR A 1196 -28.51 -13.25 1.19
N VAL A 1197 -28.14 -12.02 0.80
CA VAL A 1197 -26.87 -11.79 0.07
C VAL A 1197 -25.66 -12.26 0.86
N GLN A 1198 -25.61 -12.07 2.18
CA GLN A 1198 -24.53 -12.59 3.00
C GLN A 1198 -24.48 -14.13 3.05
N HIS A 1199 -25.62 -14.81 2.88
CA HIS A 1199 -25.66 -16.26 2.75
C HIS A 1199 -25.10 -16.70 1.41
N ARG A 1200 -25.47 -16.03 0.30
CA ARG A 1200 -24.85 -16.28 -1.02
C ARG A 1200 -23.37 -15.94 -1.02
N MET A 1201 -22.99 -14.87 -0.33
CA MET A 1201 -21.59 -14.52 -0.16
C MET A 1201 -20.86 -15.60 0.62
N LEU A 1202 -21.45 -16.20 1.67
CA LEU A 1202 -20.84 -17.30 2.42
C LEU A 1202 -20.82 -18.62 1.64
N GLU A 1203 -21.88 -18.92 0.90
CA GLU A 1203 -21.99 -20.10 0.01
C GLU A 1203 -20.93 -20.02 -1.09
N HIS A 1204 -20.83 -18.86 -1.73
CA HIS A 1204 -19.76 -18.53 -2.65
C HIS A 1204 -18.57 -17.93 -1.93
N GLY A 1205 -18.41 -18.22 -0.63
CA GLY A 1205 -17.41 -17.57 0.20
C GLY A 1205 -16.01 -17.81 -0.33
N ALA A 1206 -15.74 -18.98 -0.92
CA ALA A 1206 -14.49 -19.27 -1.59
C ALA A 1206 -14.26 -18.39 -2.82
N ASP A 1207 -15.32 -18.13 -3.60
CA ASP A 1207 -15.26 -17.30 -4.79
C ASP A 1207 -15.22 -15.79 -4.44
N VAL A 1208 -15.98 -15.34 -3.44
CA VAL A 1208 -15.92 -13.95 -2.91
C VAL A 1208 -14.55 -13.67 -2.35
N TRP A 1209 -14.03 -14.64 -1.60
CA TRP A 1209 -12.67 -14.65 -1.10
C TRP A 1209 -11.65 -14.57 -2.24
N ARG A 1210 -11.84 -15.39 -3.29
CA ARG A 1210 -11.02 -15.34 -4.50
C ARG A 1210 -11.07 -13.95 -5.14
N TRP A 1211 -12.25 -13.38 -5.36
CA TRP A 1211 -12.36 -12.05 -5.97
C TRP A 1211 -11.74 -10.96 -5.08
N LEU A 1212 -11.89 -11.03 -3.75
CA LEU A 1212 -11.23 -10.13 -2.79
C LEU A 1212 -9.70 -10.21 -2.86
N ALA A 1213 -9.18 -11.43 -2.98
CA ALA A 1213 -7.78 -11.71 -3.21
C ALA A 1213 -7.32 -11.18 -4.59
N ASP A 1214 -8.19 -11.27 -5.61
CA ASP A 1214 -7.98 -10.77 -6.99
C ASP A 1214 -8.06 -9.24 -7.09
N GLY A 1215 -7.88 -8.53 -5.98
CA GLY A 1215 -7.87 -7.08 -5.99
C GLY A 1215 -9.26 -6.47 -6.08
N ALA A 1216 -10.34 -7.25 -5.93
CA ALA A 1216 -11.67 -6.70 -6.06
C ALA A 1216 -11.86 -5.54 -5.10
N HIS A 1217 -12.44 -4.48 -5.65
CA HIS A 1217 -13.03 -3.47 -4.81
C HIS A 1217 -14.40 -3.99 -4.38
N VAL A 1218 -14.62 -3.93 -3.07
CA VAL A 1218 -15.85 -4.38 -2.45
C VAL A 1218 -16.64 -3.17 -2.05
N TYR A 1219 -17.78 -3.06 -2.71
CA TYR A 1219 -18.72 -1.99 -2.49
C TYR A 1219 -19.94 -2.57 -1.80
N VAL A 1220 -20.28 -1.98 -0.66
CA VAL A 1220 -21.51 -2.30 0.06
C VAL A 1220 -22.41 -1.09 0.00
N CYS A 1221 -23.59 -1.29 -0.57
CA CYS A 1221 -24.63 -0.27 -0.59
C CYS A 1221 -25.95 -0.83 -0.06
N GLY A 1222 -26.56 -0.11 0.88
CA GLY A 1222 -27.86 -0.47 1.48
C GLY A 1222 -27.94 -0.16 2.98
N ASP A 1223 -28.77 -0.91 3.71
CA ASP A 1223 -29.10 -0.63 5.12
C ASP A 1223 -27.87 -0.71 6.05
N ALA A 1224 -27.60 0.38 6.79
CA ALA A 1224 -26.49 0.46 7.72
C ALA A 1224 -26.69 -0.37 9.01
N THR A 1225 -27.94 -0.58 9.43
CA THR A 1225 -28.27 -1.06 10.78
C THR A 1225 -28.08 -2.56 10.95
N ARG A 1226 -28.50 -3.36 9.97
CA ARG A 1226 -28.44 -4.82 9.96
C ARG A 1226 -27.65 -5.33 8.77
N MET A 1227 -28.00 -4.92 7.55
CA MET A 1227 -27.41 -5.50 6.35
C MET A 1227 -25.91 -5.24 6.27
N ALA A 1228 -25.47 -3.99 6.42
CA ALA A 1228 -24.05 -3.66 6.35
C ALA A 1228 -23.25 -4.39 7.44
N LYS A 1229 -23.78 -4.52 8.66
CA LYS A 1229 -23.13 -5.27 9.76
C LYS A 1229 -23.07 -6.76 9.46
N ASP A 1230 -24.14 -7.35 8.91
CA ASP A 1230 -24.18 -8.76 8.55
C ASP A 1230 -23.28 -9.07 7.37
N VAL A 1231 -23.22 -8.18 6.37
CA VAL A 1231 -22.28 -8.28 5.24
C VAL A 1231 -20.86 -8.07 5.71
N ASP A 1232 -20.62 -7.14 6.63
CA ASP A 1232 -19.31 -6.90 7.24
C ASP A 1232 -18.84 -8.09 8.10
N ALA A 1233 -19.75 -8.67 8.88
CA ALA A 1233 -19.50 -9.88 9.67
C ALA A 1233 -19.35 -11.11 8.78
N ALA A 1234 -20.14 -11.24 7.71
CA ALA A 1234 -20.00 -12.30 6.73
C ALA A 1234 -18.74 -12.12 5.91
N LEU A 1235 -18.36 -10.90 5.56
CA LEU A 1235 -17.10 -10.58 4.90
C LEU A 1235 -15.95 -10.89 5.83
N THR A 1236 -16.00 -10.48 7.10
CA THR A 1236 -15.01 -10.85 8.13
C THR A 1236 -14.96 -12.35 8.31
N ARG A 1237 -16.10 -13.05 8.30
CA ARG A 1237 -16.18 -14.50 8.38
C ARG A 1237 -15.65 -15.17 7.13
N ILE A 1238 -15.91 -14.63 5.95
CA ILE A 1238 -15.39 -15.11 4.67
C ILE A 1238 -13.89 -14.93 4.69
N ILE A 1239 -13.41 -13.72 4.97
CA ILE A 1239 -12.02 -13.35 5.27
C ILE A 1239 -11.46 -14.17 6.42
N ARG A 1240 -12.23 -14.81 7.29
CA ARG A 1240 -11.70 -15.68 8.36
C ARG A 1240 -11.84 -17.16 8.05
N THR A 1241 -12.67 -17.56 7.08
CA THR A 1241 -13.04 -18.97 6.84
C THR A 1241 -12.51 -19.43 5.50
N HIS A 1242 -12.96 -18.82 4.41
CA HIS A 1242 -12.30 -18.99 3.11
C HIS A 1242 -10.99 -18.25 3.07
N GLY A 1243 -11.00 -17.24 3.92
CA GLY A 1243 -9.91 -16.58 4.48
C GLY A 1243 -9.42 -17.11 5.84
N ARG A 1244 -9.60 -18.34 6.35
CA ARG A 1244 -8.78 -19.03 7.42
C ARG A 1244 -7.74 -18.24 8.29
N MET A 1245 -8.05 -17.01 8.70
CA MET A 1245 -7.24 -16.02 9.40
C MET A 1245 -7.61 -16.08 10.87
N SER A 1246 -6.70 -15.63 11.74
CA SER A 1246 -7.08 -15.38 13.13
C SER A 1246 -8.12 -14.25 13.21
N SER A 1247 -8.82 -14.13 14.33
CA SER A 1247 -9.81 -13.05 14.49
C SER A 1247 -9.15 -11.66 14.54
N GLU A 1248 -7.86 -11.58 14.87
CA GLU A 1248 -7.08 -10.34 14.87
C GLU A 1248 -6.60 -10.01 13.45
N ALA A 1249 -6.01 -10.97 12.73
CA ALA A 1249 -5.61 -10.83 11.33
C ALA A 1249 -6.79 -10.51 10.39
N ALA A 1250 -7.97 -11.08 10.64
CA ALA A 1250 -9.17 -10.74 9.88
C ALA A 1250 -9.64 -9.30 10.13
N ARG A 1251 -9.41 -8.75 11.33
CA ARG A 1251 -9.71 -7.34 11.63
C ARG A 1251 -8.67 -6.41 11.01
N ASP A 1252 -7.40 -6.78 11.05
CA ASP A 1252 -6.33 -5.97 10.48
C ASP A 1252 -6.36 -5.97 8.95
N TYR A 1253 -6.60 -7.12 8.29
CA TYR A 1253 -6.84 -7.15 6.84
C TYR A 1253 -8.02 -6.28 6.43
N LYS A 1254 -9.06 -6.26 7.26
CA LYS A 1254 -10.22 -5.42 7.00
C LYS A 1254 -9.91 -3.93 7.24
N ARG A 1255 -9.13 -3.58 8.28
CA ARG A 1255 -8.60 -2.21 8.48
C ARG A 1255 -7.75 -1.78 7.29
N GLU A 1256 -6.95 -2.67 6.72
CA GLU A 1256 -6.18 -2.43 5.51
C GLU A 1256 -7.08 -2.22 4.29
N LEU A 1257 -8.16 -2.99 4.13
CA LEU A 1257 -9.13 -2.76 3.06
C LEU A 1257 -9.78 -1.36 3.17
N VAL A 1258 -10.03 -0.88 4.39
CA VAL A 1258 -10.58 0.47 4.65
C VAL A 1258 -9.52 1.54 4.39
N ALA A 1259 -8.30 1.37 4.91
CA ALA A 1259 -7.19 2.28 4.68
C ALA A 1259 -6.85 2.41 3.19
N ALA A 1260 -6.93 1.31 2.45
CA ALA A 1260 -6.71 1.24 1.00
C ALA A 1260 -7.91 1.68 0.15
N LYS A 1261 -9.03 2.09 0.77
CA LYS A 1261 -10.28 2.46 0.08
C LYS A 1261 -10.78 1.37 -0.89
N ARG A 1262 -10.51 0.09 -0.56
CA ARG A 1262 -10.97 -1.10 -1.31
C ARG A 1262 -12.19 -1.74 -0.69
N TYR A 1263 -12.45 -1.48 0.59
CA TYR A 1263 -13.73 -1.71 1.23
C TYR A 1263 -14.37 -0.37 1.52
N VAL A 1264 -15.34 0.00 0.70
CA VAL A 1264 -16.03 1.29 0.79
C VAL A 1264 -17.52 1.03 0.92
N ARG A 1265 -18.15 1.76 1.84
CA ARG A 1265 -19.56 1.58 2.18
C ARG A 1265 -20.29 2.87 1.88
N ASP A 1266 -21.39 2.75 1.15
CA ASP A 1266 -22.39 3.79 0.93
C ASP A 1266 -23.68 3.30 1.59
N VAL A 1267 -23.75 3.46 2.91
CA VAL A 1267 -24.80 2.89 3.76
C VAL A 1267 -25.59 3.98 4.45
N TYR A 1268 -26.91 3.80 4.51
CA TYR A 1268 -27.88 4.80 4.95
C TYR A 1268 -28.81 4.26 6.04
#